data_AF-A0A3L6L9Q3-F1
#
_entry.id   AF-A0A3L6L9Q3-F1
#
_cell.length_a   1.000
_cell.length_b   1.000
_cell.length_c   1.000
_cell.angle_alpha   90.00
_cell.angle_beta   90.00
_cell.angle_gamma   90.00
#
_symmetry.space_group_name_H-M   'P 1'
#
loop_
_entity.id
_entity.type
_entity.pdbx_description
1 polymer ?
#
loop_
_entity_poly.entity_id
_entity_poly.type
_entity_poly.pdbx_seq_one_letter_code
_entity_poly.pdbx_strand_id
1 'polypeptide(L)'
;MCWQEGGGRGCVYPHGNCRRNLTARSPARRYSMYKHSPVITAMSLLHLLPLLLMWMPPVCAEASNVTVNVLSMMYSLGFTTPEVNALNAGFNASLSAHSWKTGSGATISVIRPSSPNATVEDMIQEGMDQSQGKLLVVFGPLGSDRVANVRDKLKEHDLVALAPVAHSSEVRGWNPHLYFISVEPNAELLALIRYAVVYLRVPRIGMMHVKSSTASMGPYEFAVQILEMMGRELCGMFVVKDSENQNISEDDLNTRWRQFVATRPQAILLFSSLGNTAKWFIKKVAQDNRTANAYLLSTSLQQNFLIKMWREALALANRTFTPGQLITTGTVPLASDTRFSLIRHFQRNVNNYLRTNNDWNFFKKPDHYLEDDNAGEMMVYGWLAGEVLFQALNNAPQLTNRKSFRESLYKQRRYVIDDLVVGDFGGECNEAVALQGAMCECNQGGSMVYMKSIMDGFRPAPLWEGHLTWGVSECSSANVHVGAPLSGLFLLLADNKIALRASRKWFLGAEVHGKEAENIDNRIFFHPLTVSSENVTQSLEQVQDNRDVSAVFGIMPGGLLDRKDLVFISPMTLRPRMKLFRRNVIHLLPVLAQQLYVLAVYLSNTSSRGVNAFIRSEQAGEISSLLYKSLDTFGVPLDSSKTLGDGDPISSYLSGNRDVFTIGLTLTDVAAVARHLQTHRRARVFIPFNDLAMYYDEFVAAFNASKESIASSERLLFATSFPHWAEKDTKSDVVASFHRIVNESHWDPLTFLGFVTTRLLQVILPNMKKVNAELLADRIYTESNIKVDDMRFGPFSDVECVSGTSVSANECASNFGATNISVWSMARVLNSSVPILQRGMTPSMGFSIAGGSRLTGSQIAGIGIGCIAGLIPFIALGVLLRITLRNARDNNLAPKESTDPVTLIFTDIESSTALWAAHPELMPDAVATHHYLIRLLIGRYKCYEVKTVGDSFMIASKSPFAAVQLAQELQLCFLQHDWGTNAIDDSYREFEQQRAEEDEKYTPPTARLDLKVYSRLWNGLRVRVGIHTGLCDIRHDEVTKGYDYYGRTPNMAARTESVANGGQVLITGSTYLSLSAEEREQIDVTALGGVPLRGVPDPVEMYQLNAVPGRNFAALRLEREIEDEDDVGTGSSASESSFNECGLTATAQQVAGCIDALIGAFPVIQRQKMLATFCERWHVKKPPGVDAWNEASCRCVTRRIAAKVGRVMDFGTRNTSSSVTSLERGGSLFSPGGATVATVASSSNFSYVEGRRCTLHLIDLESVESASQYPS
;
A
#
# COMPACT_ATOMS: atom_id res chain seq x y z
N MET A 1 -5.05 -49.35 23.25
CA MET A 1 -5.48 -50.76 23.35
C MET A 1 -6.92 -50.87 22.85
N CYS A 2 -7.28 -51.99 22.22
CA CYS A 2 -8.62 -52.62 22.02
C CYS A 2 -9.91 -51.74 21.98
N TRP A 3 -10.89 -51.92 21.09
CA TRP A 3 -11.27 -53.00 20.14
C TRP A 3 -12.21 -52.39 19.04
N GLN A 4 -12.34 -52.95 17.82
CA GLN A 4 -13.48 -53.76 17.30
C GLN A 4 -14.89 -53.23 17.67
N GLU A 5 -15.92 -53.14 16.81
CA GLU A 5 -16.28 -53.61 15.44
C GLU A 5 -17.30 -52.59 14.84
N GLY A 6 -17.76 -52.56 13.59
CA GLY A 6 -17.62 -53.43 12.41
C GLY A 6 -18.96 -53.46 11.63
N GLY A 7 -18.99 -53.17 10.31
CA GLY A 7 -20.24 -53.34 9.53
C GLY A 7 -20.32 -52.68 8.13
N GLY A 8 -20.51 -53.51 7.09
CA GLY A 8 -21.39 -53.16 5.95
C GLY A 8 -20.78 -52.51 4.70
N ARG A 9 -20.16 -53.32 3.83
CA ARG A 9 -19.58 -52.95 2.53
C ARG A 9 -20.60 -52.31 1.54
N GLY A 10 -20.12 -51.36 0.76
CA GLY A 10 -20.60 -51.05 -0.60
C GLY A 10 -19.42 -50.60 -1.47
N CYS A 11 -19.15 -51.27 -2.59
CA CYS A 11 -17.98 -51.00 -3.45
C CYS A 11 -18.40 -50.75 -4.89
N VAL A 12 -17.97 -49.63 -5.50
CA VAL A 12 -18.01 -49.39 -6.96
C VAL A 12 -16.75 -48.61 -7.38
N TYR A 13 -16.01 -49.18 -8.33
CA TYR A 13 -14.86 -48.63 -9.08
C TYR A 13 -15.36 -47.97 -10.40
N PRO A 14 -14.64 -47.05 -11.10
CA PRO A 14 -13.51 -47.48 -11.96
C PRO A 14 -12.40 -46.46 -12.30
N HIS A 15 -11.41 -46.95 -13.07
CA HIS A 15 -10.38 -46.26 -13.88
C HIS A 15 -10.94 -45.17 -14.84
N GLY A 16 -10.17 -44.28 -15.48
CA GLY A 16 -8.72 -44.01 -15.52
C GLY A 16 -8.26 -43.38 -16.87
N ASN A 17 -6.97 -43.03 -16.99
CA ASN A 17 -6.23 -42.55 -18.18
C ASN A 17 -6.52 -41.15 -18.80
N CYS A 18 -5.45 -40.38 -19.03
CA CYS A 18 -5.05 -40.01 -20.40
C CYS A 18 -3.53 -39.76 -20.53
N ARG A 19 -3.00 -39.79 -21.77
CA ARG A 19 -1.55 -39.89 -22.08
C ARG A 19 -1.21 -39.12 -23.36
N ARG A 20 0.07 -38.75 -23.55
CA ARG A 20 0.72 -38.16 -24.77
C ARG A 20 0.55 -36.63 -24.93
N ASN A 21 1.50 -35.87 -25.51
CA ASN A 21 2.78 -36.20 -26.18
C ASN A 21 3.71 -34.96 -26.28
N LEU A 22 5.02 -35.18 -26.54
CA LEU A 22 6.05 -34.17 -26.97
C LEU A 22 6.35 -33.07 -25.91
N THR A 23 7.51 -32.44 -25.71
CA THR A 23 8.92 -32.52 -26.20
C THR A 23 9.79 -31.72 -25.17
N ALA A 24 11.12 -31.78 -25.05
CA ALA A 24 12.20 -32.33 -25.89
C ALA A 24 13.40 -32.88 -25.05
N ARG A 25 14.61 -32.84 -25.64
CA ARG A 25 15.94 -33.25 -25.16
C ARG A 25 16.52 -32.38 -24.03
N SER A 26 17.20 -33.02 -23.07
CA SER A 26 18.37 -32.42 -22.40
C SER A 26 19.62 -32.56 -23.27
N PRO A 27 20.62 -31.66 -23.16
CA PRO A 27 22.00 -31.94 -23.53
C PRO A 27 22.84 -32.25 -22.29
N ALA A 28 23.53 -33.38 -22.30
CA ALA A 28 24.61 -33.67 -21.35
C ALA A 28 25.87 -32.87 -21.69
N ARG A 29 26.68 -32.52 -20.67
CA ARG A 29 28.15 -32.25 -20.66
C ARG A 29 28.52 -31.49 -19.38
N ARG A 30 29.72 -31.57 -18.80
CA ARG A 30 30.83 -32.57 -18.85
C ARG A 30 31.88 -32.11 -17.83
N TYR A 31 32.33 -32.99 -16.96
CA TYR A 31 33.70 -33.07 -16.41
C TYR A 31 33.85 -34.55 -15.98
N SER A 32 34.72 -35.42 -16.52
CA SER A 32 36.09 -35.25 -17.09
C SER A 32 37.06 -34.77 -16.01
N MET A 33 38.12 -35.49 -15.63
CA MET A 33 38.67 -36.76 -16.16
C MET A 33 39.67 -37.39 -15.15
N TYR A 34 40.31 -38.50 -15.55
CA TYR A 34 41.40 -39.26 -14.88
C TYR A 34 40.96 -40.18 -13.71
N LYS A 35 40.97 -41.52 -13.85
CA LYS A 35 42.10 -42.48 -14.05
C LYS A 35 43.01 -42.53 -12.79
N HIS A 36 43.18 -43.64 -12.06
CA HIS A 36 43.47 -45.01 -12.52
C HIS A 36 43.10 -46.06 -11.42
N SER A 37 42.76 -47.28 -11.85
CA SER A 37 42.86 -48.55 -11.07
C SER A 37 44.33 -49.08 -11.15
N PRO A 38 44.76 -50.26 -10.63
CA PRO A 38 44.09 -51.33 -9.85
C PRO A 38 44.92 -51.84 -8.60
N VAL A 39 44.34 -52.31 -7.47
CA VAL A 39 43.95 -53.71 -7.10
C VAL A 39 44.89 -54.45 -6.09
N ILE A 40 44.27 -55.17 -5.14
CA ILE A 40 44.78 -56.24 -4.22
C ILE A 40 45.83 -55.85 -3.14
N THR A 41 45.39 -55.82 -1.88
CA THR A 41 45.66 -56.90 -0.89
C THR A 41 44.81 -56.76 0.39
N ALA A 42 44.40 -57.90 0.94
CA ALA A 42 44.02 -58.20 2.33
C ALA A 42 43.41 -57.10 3.24
N MET A 43 42.11 -57.21 3.58
CA MET A 43 41.54 -56.82 4.89
C MET A 43 40.11 -57.38 5.09
N SER A 44 39.91 -58.67 4.81
CA SER A 44 38.62 -59.36 4.99
C SER A 44 38.34 -59.73 6.47
N LEU A 45 38.30 -58.74 7.37
CA LEU A 45 38.01 -58.97 8.80
C LEU A 45 37.38 -57.77 9.55
N LEU A 46 37.33 -56.55 8.98
CA LEU A 46 36.75 -55.38 9.66
C LEU A 46 35.21 -55.23 9.54
N HIS A 47 34.54 -56.05 8.73
CA HIS A 47 33.09 -55.94 8.47
C HIS A 47 32.21 -56.82 9.37
N LEU A 48 32.78 -57.52 10.37
CA LEU A 48 32.01 -58.29 11.37
C LEU A 48 31.75 -57.52 12.68
N LEU A 49 32.46 -56.42 12.93
CA LEU A 49 32.22 -55.56 14.11
C LEU A 49 30.83 -54.89 14.14
N PRO A 50 30.25 -54.40 13.02
CA PRO A 50 28.93 -53.76 13.04
C PRO A 50 27.78 -54.72 13.34
N LEU A 51 27.93 -56.01 13.00
CA LEU A 51 26.89 -57.03 13.18
C LEU A 51 26.88 -57.59 14.62
N LEU A 52 28.03 -57.68 15.29
CA LEU A 52 28.09 -58.07 16.71
C LEU A 52 27.57 -56.98 17.66
N LEU A 53 27.62 -55.71 17.27
CA LEU A 53 26.99 -54.61 18.02
C LEU A 53 25.46 -54.58 17.92
N MET A 54 24.85 -55.33 17.00
CA MET A 54 23.38 -55.51 16.93
C MET A 54 22.84 -56.62 17.86
N TRP A 55 23.71 -57.34 18.57
CA TRP A 55 23.34 -58.45 19.46
C TRP A 55 23.72 -58.22 20.93
N MET A 56 24.04 -56.99 21.32
CA MET A 56 23.77 -56.60 22.70
C MET A 56 22.26 -56.40 22.86
N PRO A 57 21.59 -57.00 23.85
CA PRO A 57 20.27 -56.49 24.23
C PRO A 57 20.43 -55.01 24.58
N PRO A 58 19.41 -54.16 24.35
CA PRO A 58 19.46 -52.84 24.95
C PRO A 58 19.68 -53.04 26.45
N VAL A 59 20.80 -52.51 26.95
CA VAL A 59 20.92 -52.26 28.38
C VAL A 59 19.92 -51.15 28.64
N CYS A 60 18.66 -51.55 28.84
CA CYS A 60 17.75 -50.81 29.68
C CYS A 60 18.51 -50.68 30.99
N ALA A 61 19.09 -49.49 31.20
CA ALA A 61 19.26 -49.00 32.55
C ALA A 61 17.93 -49.29 33.26
N GLU A 62 17.99 -49.94 34.42
CA GLU A 62 16.81 -50.20 35.23
C GLU A 62 15.98 -48.93 35.25
N ALA A 63 14.66 -49.07 35.07
CA ALA A 63 13.76 -47.92 35.01
C ALA A 63 13.84 -47.18 36.35
N SER A 64 14.78 -46.24 36.44
CA SER A 64 14.94 -45.35 37.57
C SER A 64 13.58 -44.69 37.73
N ASN A 65 12.97 -44.87 38.90
CA ASN A 65 11.61 -44.44 39.18
C ASN A 65 11.60 -42.90 39.30
N VAL A 66 11.81 -42.21 38.17
CA VAL A 66 11.96 -40.76 38.11
C VAL A 66 10.66 -40.18 38.63
N THR A 67 10.77 -39.52 39.78
CA THR A 67 9.64 -38.83 40.41
C THR A 67 9.77 -37.35 40.08
N VAL A 68 8.74 -36.80 39.46
CA VAL A 68 8.62 -35.38 39.16
C VAL A 68 7.67 -34.78 40.17
N ASN A 69 8.20 -33.96 41.06
CA ASN A 69 7.41 -33.18 42.00
C ASN A 69 7.05 -31.83 41.35
N VAL A 70 5.79 -31.42 41.48
CA VAL A 70 5.29 -30.14 41.01
C VAL A 70 4.85 -29.30 42.20
N LEU A 71 5.57 -28.23 42.51
CA LEU A 71 5.17 -27.27 43.54
C LEU A 71 4.11 -26.31 42.97
N SER A 72 2.90 -26.32 43.54
CA SER A 72 1.86 -25.37 43.15
C SER A 72 2.00 -24.04 43.89
N MET A 73 2.43 -23.00 43.17
CA MET A 73 2.51 -21.62 43.63
C MET A 73 1.32 -20.76 43.16
N MET A 74 0.20 -21.41 42.79
CA MET A 74 -1.05 -20.72 42.44
C MET A 74 -1.78 -20.11 43.64
N TYR A 75 -1.34 -20.40 44.88
CA TYR A 75 -1.92 -19.82 46.09
C TYR A 75 -1.43 -18.37 46.29
N SER A 76 -2.35 -17.41 46.29
CA SER A 76 -2.06 -15.98 46.37
C SER A 76 -3.19 -15.20 47.04
N LEU A 77 -2.83 -14.27 47.95
CA LEU A 77 -3.76 -13.48 48.77
C LEU A 77 -4.71 -12.57 47.96
N GLY A 78 -4.36 -12.21 46.73
CA GLY A 78 -5.17 -11.35 45.87
C GLY A 78 -6.34 -12.05 45.18
N PHE A 79 -6.47 -13.37 45.30
CA PHE A 79 -7.47 -14.19 44.61
C PHE A 79 -8.34 -14.97 45.61
N THR A 80 -9.56 -15.32 45.20
CA THR A 80 -10.49 -16.05 46.06
C THR A 80 -10.15 -17.54 46.11
N THR A 81 -10.47 -18.20 47.23
CA THR A 81 -10.24 -19.64 47.41
C THR A 81 -10.86 -20.50 46.30
N PRO A 82 -12.08 -20.22 45.77
CA PRO A 82 -12.62 -20.93 44.60
C PRO A 82 -11.75 -20.82 43.35
N GLU A 83 -11.22 -19.64 43.01
CA GLU A 83 -10.37 -19.44 41.82
C GLU A 83 -9.07 -20.23 41.89
N VAL A 84 -8.38 -20.17 43.05
CA VAL A 84 -7.14 -20.92 43.29
C VAL A 84 -7.41 -22.43 43.28
N ASN A 85 -8.52 -22.87 43.88
CA ASN A 85 -8.91 -24.27 43.86
C ASN A 85 -9.29 -24.74 42.45
N ALA A 86 -9.91 -23.90 41.62
CA ALA A 86 -10.25 -24.22 40.25
C ALA A 86 -9.00 -24.49 39.40
N LEU A 87 -7.99 -23.60 39.46
CA LEU A 87 -6.68 -23.79 38.80
C LEU A 87 -6.04 -25.13 39.17
N ASN A 88 -5.98 -25.45 40.47
CA ASN A 88 -5.38 -26.69 40.95
C ASN A 88 -6.21 -27.93 40.63
N ALA A 89 -7.54 -27.84 40.65
CA ALA A 89 -8.44 -28.94 40.31
C ALA A 89 -8.34 -29.30 38.82
N GLY A 90 -8.30 -28.30 37.94
CA GLY A 90 -8.10 -28.50 36.50
C GLY A 90 -6.75 -29.14 36.19
N PHE A 91 -5.67 -28.61 36.79
CA PHE A 91 -4.32 -29.16 36.65
C PHE A 91 -4.24 -30.63 37.07
N ASN A 92 -4.77 -30.94 38.26
CA ASN A 92 -4.83 -32.32 38.75
C ASN A 92 -5.74 -33.22 37.88
N ALA A 93 -6.81 -32.70 37.28
CA ALA A 93 -7.68 -33.47 36.40
C ALA A 93 -6.96 -33.92 35.12
N SER A 94 -6.10 -33.06 34.56
CA SER A 94 -5.23 -33.45 33.44
C SER A 94 -4.27 -34.57 33.85
N LEU A 95 -3.51 -34.37 34.92
CA LEU A 95 -2.56 -35.38 35.41
C LEU A 95 -3.24 -36.71 35.76
N SER A 96 -4.46 -36.64 36.31
CA SER A 96 -5.26 -37.83 36.64
C SER A 96 -5.80 -38.55 35.40
N ALA A 97 -6.11 -37.84 34.30
CA ALA A 97 -6.48 -38.47 33.03
C ALA A 97 -5.31 -39.31 32.46
N HIS A 98 -4.08 -38.84 32.68
CA HIS A 98 -2.84 -39.55 32.34
C HIS A 98 -2.32 -40.48 33.47
N SER A 99 -3.18 -40.87 34.42
CA SER A 99 -2.84 -41.79 35.53
C SER A 99 -1.61 -41.38 36.35
N TRP A 100 -1.31 -40.07 36.43
CA TRP A 100 -0.16 -39.49 37.11
C TRP A 100 1.21 -39.99 36.61
N LYS A 101 1.29 -40.52 35.38
CA LYS A 101 2.51 -41.11 34.81
C LYS A 101 2.75 -40.66 33.38
N THR A 102 3.98 -40.23 33.12
CA THR A 102 4.46 -39.95 31.75
C THR A 102 4.53 -41.23 30.91
N GLY A 103 4.52 -41.08 29.58
CA GLY A 103 4.75 -42.20 28.64
C GLY A 103 6.13 -42.84 28.77
N SER A 104 7.09 -42.15 29.39
CA SER A 104 8.41 -42.67 29.76
C SER A 104 8.44 -43.43 31.10
N GLY A 105 7.31 -43.53 31.81
CA GLY A 105 7.18 -44.22 33.10
C GLY A 105 7.48 -43.37 34.34
N ALA A 106 8.02 -42.16 34.19
CA ALA A 106 8.20 -41.23 35.31
C ALA A 106 6.85 -40.86 35.96
N THR A 107 6.81 -40.87 37.29
CA THR A 107 5.61 -40.61 38.10
C THR A 107 5.57 -39.16 38.56
N ILE A 108 4.40 -38.52 38.47
CA ILE A 108 4.19 -37.11 38.79
C ILE A 108 3.48 -37.01 40.15
N SER A 109 3.96 -36.14 41.04
CA SER A 109 3.25 -35.79 42.29
C SER A 109 3.16 -34.28 42.46
N VAL A 110 2.11 -33.79 43.13
CA VAL A 110 1.87 -32.35 43.33
C VAL A 110 2.04 -32.00 44.80
N ILE A 111 2.95 -31.06 45.08
CA ILE A 111 3.16 -30.45 46.39
C ILE A 111 2.27 -29.21 46.47
N ARG A 112 1.43 -29.16 47.50
CA ARG A 112 0.69 -27.96 47.89
C ARG A 112 1.41 -27.33 49.08
N PRO A 113 1.62 -25.99 49.11
CA PRO A 113 2.33 -25.34 50.20
C PRO A 113 1.55 -25.43 51.51
N SER A 114 2.27 -25.55 52.63
CA SER A 114 1.70 -25.69 53.98
C SER A 114 0.80 -24.52 54.40
N SER A 115 0.96 -23.34 53.79
CA SER A 115 0.10 -22.17 54.00
C SER A 115 -0.13 -21.42 52.68
N PRO A 116 -1.38 -21.01 52.35
CA PRO A 116 -1.64 -20.16 51.20
C PRO A 116 -1.04 -18.75 51.35
N ASN A 117 -0.65 -18.36 52.56
CA ASN A 117 -0.04 -17.07 52.88
C ASN A 117 1.49 -17.12 52.95
N ALA A 118 2.11 -18.28 52.69
CA ALA A 118 3.56 -18.43 52.72
C ALA A 118 4.26 -17.48 51.73
N THR A 119 5.48 -17.07 52.09
CA THR A 119 6.34 -16.25 51.23
C THR A 119 6.80 -17.06 50.01
N VAL A 120 7.36 -16.40 49.01
CA VAL A 120 7.89 -17.05 47.81
C VAL A 120 9.06 -17.97 48.18
N GLU A 121 9.89 -17.51 49.12
CA GLU A 121 11.04 -18.17 49.69
C GLU A 121 10.62 -19.42 50.46
N ASP A 122 9.66 -19.31 51.38
CA ASP A 122 9.15 -20.44 52.17
C ASP A 122 8.57 -21.55 51.28
N MET A 123 7.76 -21.17 50.28
CA MET A 123 7.15 -22.13 49.34
C MET A 123 8.21 -22.88 48.54
N ILE A 124 9.24 -22.19 48.05
CA ILE A 124 10.32 -22.81 47.29
C ILE A 124 11.15 -23.72 48.20
N GLN A 125 11.49 -23.29 49.41
CA GLN A 125 12.23 -24.11 50.37
C GLN A 125 11.47 -25.38 50.76
N GLU A 126 10.17 -25.27 51.06
CA GLU A 126 9.28 -26.40 51.32
C GLU A 126 9.26 -27.39 50.13
N GLY A 127 9.14 -26.86 48.90
CA GLY A 127 9.20 -27.66 47.69
C GLY A 127 10.54 -28.35 47.48
N MET A 128 11.65 -27.68 47.81
CA MET A 128 13.01 -28.23 47.74
C MET A 128 13.21 -29.39 48.73
N ASP A 129 12.80 -29.20 49.98
CA ASP A 129 12.97 -30.20 51.05
C ASP A 129 12.16 -31.47 50.76
N GLN A 130 10.92 -31.33 50.26
CA GLN A 130 10.09 -32.46 49.85
C GLN A 130 10.55 -33.14 48.54
N SER A 131 11.52 -32.54 47.83
CA SER A 131 12.00 -32.98 46.50
C SER A 131 13.48 -33.34 46.45
N GLN A 132 14.10 -33.65 47.59
CA GLN A 132 15.48 -34.17 47.62
C GLN A 132 15.61 -35.42 46.73
N GLY A 133 16.59 -35.41 45.82
CA GLY A 133 16.82 -36.49 44.84
C GLY A 133 15.76 -36.60 43.72
N LYS A 134 14.81 -35.67 43.62
CA LYS A 134 13.71 -35.69 42.63
C LYS A 134 13.77 -34.47 41.69
N LEU A 135 13.15 -34.59 40.52
CA LEU A 135 12.96 -33.43 39.64
C LEU A 135 11.87 -32.54 40.25
N LEU A 136 12.12 -31.24 40.36
CA LEU A 136 11.16 -30.25 40.86
C LEU A 136 10.84 -29.25 39.75
N VAL A 137 9.53 -29.05 39.52
CA VAL A 137 8.96 -28.05 38.61
C VAL A 137 7.99 -27.18 39.41
N VAL A 138 7.85 -25.90 39.04
CA VAL A 138 6.87 -25.00 39.68
C VAL A 138 5.67 -24.83 38.76
N PHE A 139 4.46 -24.83 39.31
CA PHE A 139 3.21 -24.46 38.62
C PHE A 139 2.73 -23.10 39.15
N GLY A 140 2.57 -22.11 38.28
CA GLY A 140 2.40 -20.70 38.66
C GLY A 140 3.74 -19.95 38.66
N PRO A 141 3.94 -18.90 39.48
CA PRO A 141 3.01 -18.38 40.48
C PRO A 141 1.85 -17.54 39.91
N LEU A 142 0.87 -17.24 40.77
CA LEU A 142 -0.30 -16.41 40.46
C LEU A 142 -0.14 -14.97 40.99
N GLY A 143 -0.18 -14.00 40.06
CA GLY A 143 -0.11 -12.55 40.32
C GLY A 143 1.24 -11.94 39.92
N SER A 144 1.21 -10.73 39.34
CA SER A 144 2.40 -10.04 38.82
C SER A 144 3.51 -9.89 39.87
N ASP A 145 3.16 -9.53 41.11
CA ASP A 145 4.13 -9.32 42.19
C ASP A 145 4.86 -10.62 42.56
N ARG A 146 4.14 -11.76 42.62
CA ARG A 146 4.76 -13.07 42.85
C ARG A 146 5.62 -13.48 41.65
N VAL A 147 5.19 -13.19 40.42
CA VAL A 147 5.99 -13.42 39.20
C VAL A 147 7.25 -12.55 39.14
N ALA A 148 7.22 -11.34 39.71
CA ALA A 148 8.42 -10.51 39.88
C ALA A 148 9.38 -11.10 40.92
N ASN A 149 8.87 -11.35 42.14
CA ASN A 149 9.67 -11.76 43.29
C ASN A 149 10.29 -13.16 43.14
N VAL A 150 9.64 -14.08 42.40
CA VAL A 150 10.13 -15.46 42.23
C VAL A 150 11.39 -15.57 41.35
N ARG A 151 11.68 -14.56 40.52
CA ARG A 151 12.67 -14.65 39.42
C ARG A 151 14.05 -15.10 39.89
N ASP A 152 14.60 -14.45 40.91
CA ASP A 152 15.95 -14.72 41.38
C ASP A 152 16.02 -16.08 42.09
N LYS A 153 14.96 -16.48 42.81
CA LYS A 153 14.89 -17.78 43.50
C LYS A 153 14.73 -18.96 42.53
N LEU A 154 14.01 -18.80 41.42
CA LEU A 154 14.00 -19.82 40.36
C LEU A 154 15.38 -19.98 39.73
N LYS A 155 16.11 -18.88 39.55
CA LYS A 155 17.48 -18.87 39.01
C LYS A 155 18.47 -19.55 39.97
N GLU A 156 18.41 -19.22 41.25
CA GLU A 156 19.26 -19.78 42.32
C GLU A 156 19.18 -21.32 42.41
N HIS A 157 18.01 -21.90 42.17
CA HIS A 157 17.77 -23.35 42.29
C HIS A 157 17.59 -24.09 40.96
N ASP A 158 17.94 -23.44 39.84
CA ASP A 158 17.78 -23.94 38.45
C ASP A 158 16.34 -24.40 38.10
N LEU A 159 15.33 -23.89 38.81
CA LEU A 159 13.92 -24.24 38.63
C LEU A 159 13.31 -23.56 37.40
N VAL A 160 12.22 -24.13 36.89
CA VAL A 160 11.36 -23.50 35.89
C VAL A 160 9.92 -23.46 36.40
N ALA A 161 9.30 -22.30 36.23
CA ALA A 161 7.92 -21.99 36.57
C ALA A 161 7.05 -22.05 35.32
N LEU A 162 6.17 -23.05 35.30
CA LEU A 162 5.26 -23.37 34.20
C LEU A 162 3.90 -22.69 34.42
N ALA A 163 3.37 -22.12 33.34
CA ALA A 163 2.10 -21.40 33.33
C ALA A 163 1.94 -20.28 34.38
N PRO A 164 2.97 -19.47 34.73
CA PRO A 164 2.79 -18.30 35.58
C PRO A 164 1.70 -17.37 35.02
N VAL A 165 0.99 -16.70 35.92
CA VAL A 165 -0.15 -15.85 35.58
C VAL A 165 0.12 -14.44 36.06
N ALA A 166 0.39 -13.53 35.13
CA ALA A 166 0.64 -12.11 35.39
C ALA A 166 -0.28 -11.22 34.55
N HIS A 167 -0.78 -10.15 35.16
CA HIS A 167 -1.65 -9.14 34.55
C HIS A 167 -0.87 -7.92 34.01
N SER A 168 0.44 -7.87 34.23
CA SER A 168 1.32 -6.80 33.73
C SER A 168 2.36 -7.38 32.77
N SER A 169 2.56 -6.69 31.65
CA SER A 169 3.58 -7.01 30.65
C SER A 169 5.00 -6.65 31.14
N GLU A 170 5.12 -5.79 32.16
CA GLU A 170 6.38 -5.42 32.82
C GLU A 170 7.12 -6.67 33.38
N VAL A 171 6.37 -7.73 33.74
CA VAL A 171 6.94 -9.00 34.23
C VAL A 171 7.02 -10.11 33.17
N ARG A 172 6.74 -9.82 31.90
CA ARG A 172 6.66 -10.79 30.78
C ARG A 172 7.88 -10.87 29.86
N GLY A 173 8.95 -10.10 30.11
CA GLY A 173 10.20 -10.19 29.33
C GLY A 173 10.85 -11.58 29.34
N TRP A 174 11.77 -11.81 28.39
CA TRP A 174 12.52 -13.07 28.25
C TRP A 174 13.20 -13.47 29.56
N ASN A 175 12.90 -14.68 30.02
CA ASN A 175 13.53 -15.32 31.16
C ASN A 175 13.35 -16.83 31.01
N PRO A 176 14.43 -17.63 30.90
CA PRO A 176 14.33 -19.08 30.70
C PRO A 176 13.77 -19.83 31.93
N HIS A 177 13.59 -19.16 33.07
CA HIS A 177 12.96 -19.74 34.26
C HIS A 177 11.45 -19.53 34.34
N LEU A 178 10.85 -18.72 33.44
CA LEU A 178 9.40 -18.49 33.37
C LEU A 178 8.88 -19.00 32.02
N TYR A 179 7.84 -19.85 32.01
CA TYR A 179 7.30 -20.49 30.81
C TYR A 179 5.78 -20.26 30.72
N PHE A 180 5.39 -19.13 30.12
CA PHE A 180 4.00 -18.70 30.04
C PHE A 180 3.24 -19.45 28.95
N ILE A 181 2.05 -19.95 29.26
CA ILE A 181 1.14 -20.57 28.27
C ILE A 181 -0.02 -19.63 27.88
N SER A 182 -0.22 -18.56 28.64
CA SER A 182 -1.12 -17.45 28.29
C SER A 182 -0.41 -16.44 27.41
N VAL A 183 -1.18 -15.76 26.57
CA VAL A 183 -0.72 -14.60 25.79
C VAL A 183 -0.33 -13.44 26.73
N GLU A 184 0.47 -12.49 26.24
CA GLU A 184 0.93 -11.32 26.99
C GLU A 184 -0.24 -10.34 27.28
N PRO A 185 -0.32 -9.66 28.44
CA PRO A 185 -1.42 -8.73 28.75
C PRO A 185 -1.56 -7.55 27.76
N ASN A 186 -0.49 -7.15 27.07
CA ASN A 186 -0.59 -6.14 26.00
C ASN A 186 -1.34 -6.67 24.77
N ALA A 187 -1.37 -7.98 24.52
CA ALA A 187 -2.21 -8.57 23.48
C ALA A 187 -3.70 -8.46 23.85
N GLU A 188 -4.04 -8.71 25.12
CA GLU A 188 -5.39 -8.48 25.64
C GLU A 188 -5.80 -7.00 25.50
N LEU A 189 -4.88 -6.07 25.83
CA LEU A 189 -5.08 -4.63 25.61
C LEU A 189 -5.30 -4.28 24.13
N LEU A 190 -4.50 -4.86 23.22
CA LEU A 190 -4.67 -4.65 21.79
C LEU A 190 -6.04 -5.13 21.30
N ALA A 191 -6.49 -6.32 21.71
CA ALA A 191 -7.81 -6.83 21.35
C ALA A 191 -8.93 -5.88 21.80
N LEU A 192 -8.83 -5.33 23.03
CA LEU A 192 -9.79 -4.37 23.57
C LEU A 192 -9.76 -3.03 22.81
N ILE A 193 -8.58 -2.48 22.53
CA ILE A 193 -8.43 -1.24 21.72
C ILE A 193 -9.02 -1.46 20.32
N ARG A 194 -8.64 -2.56 19.67
CA ARG A 194 -9.11 -2.93 18.33
C ARG A 194 -10.63 -3.05 18.34
N TYR A 195 -11.22 -3.74 19.31
CA TYR A 195 -12.67 -3.86 19.42
C TYR A 195 -13.38 -2.51 19.64
N ALA A 196 -12.80 -1.62 20.46
CA ALA A 196 -13.33 -0.28 20.67
C ALA A 196 -13.30 0.60 19.40
N VAL A 197 -12.19 0.59 18.67
CA VAL A 197 -12.01 1.41 17.44
C VAL A 197 -12.75 0.81 16.25
N VAL A 198 -12.81 -0.52 16.14
CA VAL A 198 -13.29 -1.22 14.93
C VAL A 198 -14.75 -1.66 15.02
N TYR A 199 -15.16 -2.29 16.12
CA TYR A 199 -16.49 -2.90 16.20
C TYR A 199 -17.49 -2.02 16.97
N LEU A 200 -17.06 -1.45 18.11
CA LEU A 200 -17.82 -0.38 18.77
C LEU A 200 -17.72 0.95 18.02
N ARG A 201 -16.68 1.15 17.20
CA ARG A 201 -16.42 2.35 16.38
C ARG A 201 -16.48 3.67 17.15
N VAL A 202 -16.15 3.67 18.44
CA VAL A 202 -16.34 4.85 19.29
C VAL A 202 -15.25 5.91 19.02
N PRO A 203 -15.61 7.16 18.67
CA PRO A 203 -14.61 8.22 18.49
C PRO A 203 -13.94 8.67 19.79
N ARG A 204 -14.53 8.37 20.97
CA ARG A 204 -14.01 8.81 22.28
C ARG A 204 -13.71 7.63 23.19
N ILE A 205 -12.43 7.25 23.26
CA ILE A 205 -11.89 6.22 24.15
C ILE A 205 -11.15 6.92 25.29
N GLY A 206 -11.61 6.73 26.52
CA GLY A 206 -10.89 7.12 27.73
C GLY A 206 -10.11 5.94 28.31
N MET A 207 -9.15 6.21 29.20
CA MET A 207 -8.41 5.16 29.91
C MET A 207 -8.24 5.50 31.39
N MET A 208 -8.49 4.52 32.25
CA MET A 208 -8.00 4.52 33.62
C MET A 208 -6.73 3.65 33.69
N HIS A 209 -5.65 4.22 34.22
CA HIS A 209 -4.47 3.43 34.56
C HIS A 209 -3.84 3.85 35.89
N VAL A 210 -3.16 2.90 36.52
CA VAL A 210 -2.26 3.18 37.64
C VAL A 210 -0.83 3.24 37.09
N LYS A 211 -0.07 4.26 37.46
CA LYS A 211 1.31 4.44 36.98
C LYS A 211 2.26 3.63 37.87
N SER A 212 2.82 2.57 37.28
CA SER A 212 3.91 1.76 37.83
C SER A 212 5.20 2.59 37.97
N SER A 213 6.14 2.08 38.77
CA SER A 213 7.46 2.67 38.99
C SER A 213 8.58 2.01 38.18
N THR A 214 8.27 0.98 37.38
CA THR A 214 9.26 0.25 36.58
C THR A 214 9.56 0.93 35.24
N ALA A 215 10.67 0.55 34.60
CA ALA A 215 11.21 1.22 33.41
C ALA A 215 10.80 0.60 32.05
N SER A 216 9.99 -0.47 32.05
CA SER A 216 9.44 -1.07 30.83
C SER A 216 8.23 -0.30 30.31
N MET A 217 7.93 -0.42 29.00
CA MET A 217 6.74 0.17 28.39
C MET A 217 5.47 -0.34 29.09
N GLY A 218 4.77 0.56 29.77
CA GLY A 218 3.54 0.24 30.49
C GLY A 218 2.33 0.11 29.56
N PRO A 219 1.17 -0.33 30.10
CA PRO A 219 -0.06 -0.43 29.33
C PRO A 219 -0.55 0.93 28.81
N TYR A 220 -0.17 2.05 29.44
CA TYR A 220 -0.50 3.39 28.95
C TYR A 220 0.29 3.74 27.69
N GLU A 221 1.62 3.60 27.73
CA GLU A 221 2.51 3.88 26.61
C GLU A 221 2.16 3.01 25.40
N PHE A 222 1.88 1.71 25.63
CA PHE A 222 1.40 0.80 24.60
C PHE A 222 0.04 1.23 24.03
N ALA A 223 -0.94 1.58 24.87
CA ALA A 223 -2.26 2.03 24.39
C ALA A 223 -2.17 3.30 23.53
N VAL A 224 -1.33 4.27 23.91
CA VAL A 224 -1.07 5.48 23.12
C VAL A 224 -0.44 5.12 21.78
N GLN A 225 0.61 4.30 21.76
CA GLN A 225 1.30 3.88 20.53
C GLN A 225 0.37 3.15 19.56
N ILE A 226 -0.44 2.20 20.05
CA ILE A 226 -1.44 1.48 19.24
C ILE A 226 -2.48 2.45 18.69
N LEU A 227 -3.05 3.33 19.51
CA LEU A 227 -4.08 4.27 19.06
C LEU A 227 -3.52 5.26 18.03
N GLU A 228 -2.30 5.78 18.22
CA GLU A 228 -1.63 6.67 17.26
C GLU A 228 -1.44 5.97 15.91
N MET A 229 -0.96 4.71 15.91
CA MET A 229 -0.85 3.88 14.71
C MET A 229 -2.20 3.60 14.04
N MET A 230 -3.28 3.51 14.83
CA MET A 230 -4.66 3.43 14.33
C MET A 230 -5.26 4.78 13.92
N GLY A 231 -4.50 5.87 14.03
CA GLY A 231 -4.95 7.23 13.70
C GLY A 231 -5.95 7.83 14.69
N ARG A 232 -5.93 7.38 15.96
CA ARG A 232 -6.80 7.80 17.07
C ARG A 232 -5.97 8.32 18.25
N GLU A 233 -6.65 8.97 19.20
CA GLU A 233 -6.06 9.49 20.43
C GLU A 233 -6.99 9.17 21.62
N LEU A 234 -6.44 9.11 22.84
CA LEU A 234 -7.24 8.94 24.06
C LEU A 234 -7.94 10.26 24.39
N CYS A 235 -9.28 10.25 24.51
CA CYS A 235 -10.04 11.47 24.75
C CYS A 235 -9.85 12.01 26.17
N GLY A 236 -9.54 11.15 27.13
CA GLY A 236 -9.37 11.52 28.54
C GLY A 236 -8.69 10.43 29.37
N MET A 237 -7.87 10.85 30.32
CA MET A 237 -7.06 9.98 31.18
C MET A 237 -7.45 10.13 32.64
N PHE A 238 -7.58 9.00 33.36
CA PHE A 238 -7.66 8.97 34.81
C PHE A 238 -6.43 8.24 35.36
N VAL A 239 -5.47 9.01 35.88
CA VAL A 239 -4.15 8.51 36.31
C VAL A 239 -3.98 8.65 37.81
N VAL A 240 -3.50 7.58 38.45
CA VAL A 240 -3.08 7.56 39.86
C VAL A 240 -1.74 6.86 39.97
N LYS A 241 -0.79 7.36 40.78
CA LYS A 241 0.48 6.64 41.01
C LYS A 241 0.24 5.45 41.93
N ASP A 242 0.97 4.36 41.76
CA ASP A 242 0.76 3.19 42.62
C ASP A 242 1.03 3.49 44.11
N SER A 243 2.00 4.35 44.41
CA SER A 243 2.26 4.88 45.76
C SER A 243 1.11 5.70 46.37
N GLU A 244 0.21 6.25 45.55
CA GLU A 244 -0.96 7.04 45.96
C GLU A 244 -2.23 6.16 46.09
N ASN A 245 -2.22 4.95 45.53
CA ASN A 245 -3.39 4.11 45.23
C ASN A 245 -4.24 3.69 46.45
N GLN A 246 -3.65 3.72 47.65
CA GLN A 246 -4.35 3.44 48.91
C GLN A 246 -4.64 4.68 49.78
N ASN A 247 -3.93 5.80 49.58
CA ASN A 247 -3.90 6.97 50.49
C ASN A 247 -4.27 8.31 49.82
N ILE A 248 -4.74 8.32 48.58
CA ILE A 248 -5.20 9.53 47.88
C ILE A 248 -6.50 10.07 48.47
N SER A 249 -6.63 11.40 48.57
CA SER A 249 -7.84 12.04 49.09
C SER A 249 -9.02 11.92 48.12
N GLU A 250 -10.26 11.89 48.65
CA GLU A 250 -11.44 11.88 47.79
C GLU A 250 -11.61 13.20 47.01
N ASP A 251 -11.11 14.33 47.52
CA ASP A 251 -11.13 15.62 46.80
C ASP A 251 -10.19 15.62 45.58
N ASP A 252 -9.02 15.01 45.70
CA ASP A 252 -8.11 14.81 44.56
C ASP A 252 -8.74 13.88 43.51
N LEU A 253 -9.33 12.76 43.95
CA LEU A 253 -10.03 11.83 43.07
C LEU A 253 -11.21 12.51 42.36
N ASN A 254 -12.04 13.28 43.06
CA ASN A 254 -13.14 14.06 42.48
C ASN A 254 -12.63 15.13 41.50
N THR A 255 -11.44 15.69 41.72
CA THR A 255 -10.82 16.67 40.82
C THR A 255 -10.32 16.03 39.53
N ARG A 256 -9.59 14.90 39.63
CA ARG A 256 -9.19 14.10 38.46
C ARG A 256 -10.41 13.55 37.70
N TRP A 257 -11.47 13.15 38.42
CA TRP A 257 -12.73 12.69 37.83
C TRP A 257 -13.40 13.78 37.01
N ARG A 258 -13.53 15.02 37.54
CA ARG A 258 -14.11 16.16 36.82
C ARG A 258 -13.41 16.45 35.49
N GLN A 259 -12.08 16.29 35.43
CA GLN A 259 -11.31 16.42 34.19
C GLN A 259 -11.60 15.26 33.22
N PHE A 260 -11.49 14.01 33.69
CA PHE A 260 -11.74 12.81 32.87
C PHE A 260 -13.16 12.80 32.27
N VAL A 261 -14.18 13.01 33.09
CA VAL A 261 -15.59 12.92 32.69
C VAL A 261 -16.03 14.06 31.77
N ALA A 262 -15.35 15.21 31.80
CA ALA A 262 -15.60 16.32 30.88
C ALA A 262 -15.33 15.93 29.42
N THR A 263 -14.46 14.95 29.18
CA THR A 263 -14.11 14.43 27.85
C THR A 263 -15.20 13.52 27.25
N ARG A 264 -16.22 13.16 28.03
CA ARG A 264 -17.37 12.31 27.64
C ARG A 264 -16.96 11.01 26.92
N PRO A 265 -16.13 10.15 27.56
CA PRO A 265 -15.70 8.89 26.95
C PRO A 265 -16.88 7.97 26.70
N GLN A 266 -16.89 7.32 25.53
CA GLN A 266 -17.91 6.34 25.13
C GLN A 266 -17.45 4.89 25.36
N ALA A 267 -16.14 4.65 25.35
CA ALA A 267 -15.52 3.46 25.90
C ALA A 267 -14.43 3.86 26.90
N ILE A 268 -14.21 3.04 27.91
CA ILE A 268 -13.21 3.23 28.94
C ILE A 268 -12.36 1.96 29.03
N LEU A 269 -11.06 2.08 28.74
CA LEU A 269 -10.07 1.03 28.99
C LEU A 269 -9.71 1.04 30.48
N LEU A 270 -9.96 -0.06 31.18
CA LEU A 270 -9.64 -0.24 32.58
C LEU A 270 -8.42 -1.15 32.72
N PHE A 271 -7.25 -0.54 32.92
CA PHE A 271 -5.97 -1.22 33.13
C PHE A 271 -5.31 -0.72 34.42
N SER A 272 -5.81 -1.23 35.56
CA SER A 272 -5.32 -0.83 36.89
C SER A 272 -5.08 -2.03 37.80
N SER A 273 -4.17 -1.86 38.75
CA SER A 273 -4.08 -2.70 39.95
C SER A 273 -5.43 -2.81 40.65
N LEU A 274 -5.76 -3.98 41.20
CA LEU A 274 -7.01 -4.22 41.93
C LEU A 274 -6.99 -3.52 43.31
N GLY A 275 -7.47 -2.29 43.40
CA GLY A 275 -7.37 -1.45 44.60
C GLY A 275 -8.56 -0.52 44.86
N ASN A 276 -8.50 0.23 45.97
CA ASN A 276 -9.56 1.16 46.40
C ASN A 276 -9.86 2.23 45.35
N THR A 277 -8.83 2.75 44.68
CA THR A 277 -8.97 3.72 43.58
C THR A 277 -9.79 3.15 42.42
N ALA A 278 -9.51 1.92 41.98
CA ALA A 278 -10.27 1.25 40.92
C ALA A 278 -11.73 1.01 41.34
N LYS A 279 -11.97 0.59 42.59
CA LYS A 279 -13.32 0.44 43.17
C LYS A 279 -14.09 1.76 43.17
N TRP A 280 -13.44 2.87 43.56
CA TRP A 280 -14.05 4.21 43.57
C TRP A 280 -14.39 4.67 42.15
N PHE A 281 -13.44 4.53 41.22
CA PHE A 281 -13.62 4.95 39.82
C PHE A 281 -14.77 4.20 39.15
N ILE A 282 -14.81 2.86 39.27
CA ILE A 282 -15.89 2.03 38.73
C ILE A 282 -17.26 2.49 39.26
N LYS A 283 -17.35 2.84 40.55
CA LYS A 283 -18.58 3.38 41.14
C LYS A 283 -18.98 4.73 40.55
N LYS A 284 -18.03 5.66 40.36
CA LYS A 284 -18.31 6.96 39.72
C LYS A 284 -18.75 6.80 38.25
N VAL A 285 -18.12 5.88 37.50
CA VAL A 285 -18.49 5.59 36.09
C VAL A 285 -19.97 5.20 35.96
N ALA A 286 -20.46 4.29 36.82
CA ALA A 286 -21.85 3.85 36.80
C ALA A 286 -22.85 4.88 37.37
N GLN A 287 -22.39 5.79 38.24
CA GLN A 287 -23.23 6.82 38.88
C GLN A 287 -23.40 8.07 38.01
N ASP A 288 -22.35 8.53 37.32
CA ASP A 288 -22.39 9.78 36.55
C ASP A 288 -23.10 9.58 35.20
N ASN A 289 -24.17 10.36 34.96
CA ASN A 289 -24.98 10.26 33.75
C ASN A 289 -24.18 10.41 32.44
N ARG A 290 -22.99 11.02 32.46
CA ARG A 290 -22.13 11.20 31.28
C ARG A 290 -21.34 9.94 30.89
N THR A 291 -21.13 9.02 31.84
CA THR A 291 -20.35 7.79 31.63
C THR A 291 -21.14 6.51 31.92
N ALA A 292 -22.33 6.63 32.51
CA ALA A 292 -23.15 5.48 32.90
C ALA A 292 -23.60 4.58 31.72
N ASN A 293 -23.51 5.08 30.48
CA ASN A 293 -23.79 4.33 29.24
C ASN A 293 -22.51 4.03 28.43
N ALA A 294 -21.32 4.35 28.95
CA ALA A 294 -20.06 4.02 28.31
C ALA A 294 -19.75 2.52 28.44
N TYR A 295 -19.07 1.96 27.45
CA TYR A 295 -18.52 0.61 27.52
C TYR A 295 -17.32 0.59 28.47
N LEU A 296 -17.17 -0.47 29.25
CA LEU A 296 -16.03 -0.65 30.17
C LEU A 296 -15.29 -1.94 29.80
N LEU A 297 -14.04 -1.76 29.34
CA LEU A 297 -13.22 -2.77 28.68
C LEU A 297 -12.04 -3.16 29.60
N SER A 298 -11.82 -4.44 29.87
CA SER A 298 -10.76 -4.88 30.80
C SER A 298 -10.24 -6.30 30.53
N THR A 299 -9.06 -6.61 31.08
CA THR A 299 -8.40 -7.92 30.90
C THR A 299 -9.10 -9.09 31.58
N SER A 300 -8.78 -10.32 31.17
CA SER A 300 -9.25 -11.57 31.77
C SER A 300 -9.10 -11.60 33.30
N LEU A 301 -7.92 -11.24 33.81
CA LEU A 301 -7.61 -11.27 35.24
C LEU A 301 -8.33 -10.20 36.06
N GLN A 302 -8.96 -9.21 35.41
CA GLN A 302 -9.76 -8.17 36.07
C GLN A 302 -11.27 -8.45 35.99
N GLN A 303 -11.70 -9.47 35.22
CA GLN A 303 -13.11 -9.80 34.96
C GLN A 303 -13.95 -9.95 36.25
N ASN A 304 -13.54 -10.80 37.19
CA ASN A 304 -14.31 -11.04 38.42
C ASN A 304 -14.42 -9.77 39.29
N PHE A 305 -13.32 -9.04 39.44
CA PHE A 305 -13.30 -7.76 40.16
C PHE A 305 -14.25 -6.75 39.50
N LEU A 306 -14.15 -6.58 38.18
CA LEU A 306 -15.01 -5.67 37.41
C LEU A 306 -16.50 -6.02 37.58
N ILE A 307 -16.88 -7.28 37.36
CA ILE A 307 -18.27 -7.76 37.51
C ILE A 307 -18.79 -7.48 38.92
N LYS A 308 -18.01 -7.81 39.95
CA LYS A 308 -18.38 -7.60 41.36
C LYS A 308 -18.55 -6.11 41.68
N MET A 309 -17.60 -5.27 41.27
CA MET A 309 -17.64 -3.83 41.53
C MET A 309 -18.76 -3.14 40.74
N TRP A 310 -19.03 -3.56 39.50
CA TRP A 310 -20.14 -3.04 38.70
C TRP A 310 -21.50 -3.40 39.31
N ARG A 311 -21.66 -4.63 39.82
CA ARG A 311 -22.88 -5.05 40.55
C ARG A 311 -23.11 -4.22 41.81
N GLU A 312 -22.06 -3.98 42.61
CA GLU A 312 -22.14 -3.05 43.76
C GLU A 312 -22.52 -1.63 43.31
N ALA A 313 -21.91 -1.13 42.23
CA ALA A 313 -22.12 0.23 41.73
C ALA A 313 -23.54 0.47 41.22
N LEU A 314 -24.10 -0.47 40.45
CA LEU A 314 -25.47 -0.41 39.95
C LEU A 314 -26.52 -0.45 41.06
N ALA A 315 -26.31 -1.29 42.08
CA ALA A 315 -27.16 -1.33 43.26
C ALA A 315 -27.15 0.00 44.02
N LEU A 316 -25.98 0.62 44.19
CA LEU A 316 -25.84 1.94 44.82
C LEU A 316 -26.41 3.09 43.98
N ALA A 317 -26.39 2.96 42.65
CA ALA A 317 -26.92 3.96 41.72
C ALA A 317 -28.42 3.78 41.41
N ASN A 318 -29.07 2.74 41.94
CA ASN A 318 -30.43 2.30 41.59
C ASN A 318 -30.64 2.17 40.06
N ARG A 319 -29.67 1.53 39.39
CA ARG A 319 -29.65 1.34 37.92
C ARG A 319 -29.71 -0.15 37.57
N THR A 320 -30.34 -0.47 36.45
CA THR A 320 -30.32 -1.82 35.87
C THR A 320 -29.00 -2.07 35.13
N PHE A 321 -28.60 -3.34 35.04
CA PHE A 321 -27.48 -3.74 34.19
C PHE A 321 -27.86 -3.61 32.71
N THR A 322 -26.92 -3.15 31.88
CA THR A 322 -27.08 -3.12 30.41
C THR A 322 -26.22 -4.24 29.81
N PRO A 323 -26.83 -5.30 29.23
CA PRO A 323 -26.09 -6.38 28.58
C PRO A 323 -25.14 -5.87 27.50
N GLY A 324 -23.92 -6.40 27.49
CA GLY A 324 -22.85 -6.01 26.56
C GLY A 324 -22.18 -4.67 26.85
N GLN A 325 -22.48 -4.01 27.98
CA GLN A 325 -21.76 -2.82 28.41
C GLN A 325 -20.35 -3.12 28.95
N LEU A 326 -20.17 -4.27 29.61
CA LEU A 326 -18.86 -4.73 30.07
C LEU A 326 -18.30 -5.73 29.07
N ILE A 327 -17.05 -5.53 28.67
CA ILE A 327 -16.33 -6.37 27.71
C ILE A 327 -15.01 -6.81 28.35
N THR A 328 -14.73 -8.11 28.29
CA THR A 328 -13.54 -8.71 28.89
C THR A 328 -12.83 -9.64 27.92
N THR A 329 -11.52 -9.80 28.10
CA THR A 329 -10.73 -10.80 27.36
C THR A 329 -10.62 -12.13 28.13
N GLY A 330 -10.12 -13.17 27.46
CA GLY A 330 -9.78 -14.48 28.00
C GLY A 330 -8.53 -15.03 27.31
N THR A 331 -7.73 -15.80 28.03
CA THR A 331 -6.53 -16.49 27.49
C THR A 331 -6.81 -17.96 27.13
N VAL A 332 -8.03 -18.42 27.42
CA VAL A 332 -8.61 -19.72 27.06
C VAL A 332 -10.10 -19.51 26.71
N PRO A 333 -10.76 -20.45 26.00
CA PRO A 333 -12.21 -20.38 25.80
C PRO A 333 -12.97 -20.58 27.12
N LEU A 334 -14.23 -20.13 27.16
CA LEU A 334 -15.13 -20.42 28.27
C LEU A 334 -15.32 -21.93 28.45
N ALA A 335 -15.38 -22.40 29.70
CA ALA A 335 -15.62 -23.80 30.04
C ALA A 335 -16.95 -24.37 29.48
N SER A 336 -17.90 -23.49 29.16
CA SER A 336 -19.19 -23.80 28.54
C SER A 336 -19.16 -23.84 27.01
N ASP A 337 -18.10 -23.35 26.34
CA ASP A 337 -18.03 -23.26 24.89
C ASP A 337 -17.61 -24.57 24.22
N THR A 338 -18.55 -25.51 24.20
CA THR A 338 -18.39 -26.86 23.63
C THR A 338 -18.21 -26.90 22.11
N ARG A 339 -18.11 -25.74 21.41
CA ARG A 339 -17.63 -25.70 20.02
C ARG A 339 -16.17 -26.11 19.91
N PHE A 340 -15.36 -25.74 20.90
CA PHE A 340 -13.96 -26.15 20.99
C PHE A 340 -13.83 -27.61 21.43
N SER A 341 -12.94 -28.31 20.74
CA SER A 341 -12.55 -29.71 20.96
C SER A 341 -11.84 -29.86 22.29
N LEU A 342 -10.91 -28.94 22.57
CA LEU A 342 -10.27 -28.74 23.87
C LEU A 342 -11.30 -28.65 25.01
N ILE A 343 -12.37 -27.85 24.87
CA ILE A 343 -13.39 -27.72 25.95
C ILE A 343 -14.16 -29.02 26.16
N ARG A 344 -14.53 -29.75 25.09
CA ARG A 344 -15.17 -31.07 25.22
C ARG A 344 -14.26 -32.11 25.88
N HIS A 345 -12.94 -32.01 25.68
CA HIS A 345 -11.96 -32.89 26.29
C HIS A 345 -11.71 -32.53 27.77
N PHE A 346 -11.50 -31.26 28.06
CA PHE A 346 -11.45 -30.66 29.40
C PHE A 346 -12.63 -31.12 30.28
N GLN A 347 -13.87 -30.93 29.81
CA GLN A 347 -15.08 -31.30 30.55
C GLN A 347 -15.08 -32.79 30.91
N ARG A 348 -14.64 -33.67 30.01
CA ARG A 348 -14.54 -35.12 30.25
C ARG A 348 -13.53 -35.44 31.36
N ASN A 349 -12.35 -34.85 31.30
CA ASN A 349 -11.26 -35.11 32.25
C ASN A 349 -11.62 -34.57 33.65
N VAL A 350 -12.12 -33.35 33.72
CA VAL A 350 -12.59 -32.72 34.97
C VAL A 350 -13.79 -33.47 35.56
N ASN A 351 -14.81 -33.81 34.78
CA ASN A 351 -15.98 -34.53 35.31
C ASN A 351 -15.61 -35.93 35.83
N ASN A 352 -14.61 -36.61 35.25
CA ASN A 352 -14.11 -37.88 35.77
C ASN A 352 -13.30 -37.70 37.07
N TYR A 353 -12.43 -36.70 37.13
CA TYR A 353 -11.61 -36.41 38.32
C TYR A 353 -12.46 -35.95 39.52
N LEU A 354 -13.39 -35.00 39.32
CA LEU A 354 -14.26 -34.49 40.39
C LEU A 354 -15.26 -35.55 40.91
N ARG A 355 -15.59 -36.57 40.12
CA ARG A 355 -16.41 -37.73 40.58
C ARG A 355 -15.63 -38.71 41.45
N THR A 356 -14.30 -38.76 41.33
CA THR A 356 -13.44 -39.77 41.95
C THR A 356 -12.56 -39.22 43.07
N ASN A 357 -12.40 -37.90 43.16
CA ASN A 357 -11.54 -37.23 44.15
C ASN A 357 -12.35 -36.23 45.02
N ASN A 358 -12.18 -36.32 46.34
CA ASN A 358 -12.90 -35.51 47.34
C ASN A 358 -12.15 -34.24 47.82
N ASP A 359 -10.91 -33.99 47.37
CA ASP A 359 -10.10 -32.83 47.78
C ASP A 359 -10.83 -31.50 47.53
N TRP A 360 -11.62 -31.44 46.45
CA TRP A 360 -12.23 -30.22 45.92
C TRP A 360 -13.71 -30.10 46.27
N ASN A 361 -14.03 -30.22 47.57
CA ASN A 361 -15.40 -30.25 48.11
C ASN A 361 -16.37 -29.18 47.57
N PHE A 362 -15.87 -28.01 47.14
CA PHE A 362 -16.67 -26.92 46.55
C PHE A 362 -17.24 -27.28 45.16
N PHE A 363 -16.48 -28.02 44.33
CA PHE A 363 -16.88 -28.43 42.98
C PHE A 363 -17.54 -29.82 42.94
N LYS A 364 -18.14 -30.26 44.06
CA LYS A 364 -18.63 -31.63 44.27
C LYS A 364 -19.72 -32.11 43.32
N LYS A 365 -20.47 -31.19 42.71
CA LYS A 365 -21.36 -31.50 41.60
C LYS A 365 -20.55 -31.31 40.31
N PRO A 366 -20.35 -32.35 39.50
CA PRO A 366 -19.99 -32.17 38.09
C PRO A 366 -20.89 -31.09 37.48
N ASP A 367 -20.33 -30.31 36.57
CA ASP A 367 -20.97 -29.17 35.93
C ASP A 367 -21.14 -27.90 36.81
N HIS A 368 -20.75 -27.88 38.10
CA HIS A 368 -20.76 -26.64 38.92
C HIS A 368 -19.83 -25.54 38.36
N TYR A 369 -18.73 -25.92 37.71
CA TYR A 369 -17.83 -24.98 37.01
C TYR A 369 -18.43 -24.41 35.71
N LEU A 370 -19.66 -24.80 35.34
CA LEU A 370 -20.47 -24.18 34.27
C LEU A 370 -21.53 -23.22 34.85
N GLU A 371 -21.73 -23.23 36.18
CA GLU A 371 -22.57 -22.26 36.91
C GLU A 371 -21.76 -21.01 37.29
N ASP A 372 -20.47 -21.17 37.62
CA ASP A 372 -19.48 -20.09 37.80
C ASP A 372 -18.48 -20.10 36.63
N ASP A 373 -18.72 -19.25 35.62
CA ASP A 373 -17.87 -19.17 34.42
C ASP A 373 -16.41 -18.79 34.75
N ASN A 374 -16.18 -17.99 35.79
CA ASN A 374 -14.84 -17.53 36.15
C ASN A 374 -14.02 -18.66 36.80
N ALA A 375 -14.65 -19.45 37.69
CA ALA A 375 -14.07 -20.69 38.16
C ALA A 375 -13.88 -21.70 37.00
N GLY A 376 -14.81 -21.75 36.04
CA GLY A 376 -14.69 -22.52 34.81
C GLY A 376 -13.43 -22.18 34.00
N GLU A 377 -13.24 -20.91 33.62
CA GLU A 377 -12.05 -20.45 32.88
C GLU A 377 -10.74 -20.75 33.62
N MET A 378 -10.70 -20.50 34.93
CA MET A 378 -9.54 -20.82 35.78
C MET A 378 -9.24 -22.32 35.79
N MET A 379 -10.27 -23.18 35.78
CA MET A 379 -10.11 -24.63 35.70
C MET A 379 -9.63 -25.08 34.32
N VAL A 380 -10.09 -24.44 33.23
CA VAL A 380 -9.60 -24.70 31.86
C VAL A 380 -8.12 -24.34 31.75
N TYR A 381 -7.69 -23.18 32.25
CA TYR A 381 -6.27 -22.78 32.23
C TYR A 381 -5.39 -23.74 33.05
N GLY A 382 -5.87 -24.15 34.23
CA GLY A 382 -5.19 -25.17 35.04
C GLY A 382 -5.04 -26.50 34.32
N TRP A 383 -6.11 -27.00 33.69
CA TRP A 383 -6.08 -28.23 32.89
C TRP A 383 -5.12 -28.13 31.70
N LEU A 384 -5.16 -27.01 30.97
CA LEU A 384 -4.24 -26.75 29.86
C LEU A 384 -2.77 -26.78 30.31
N ALA A 385 -2.45 -26.20 31.46
CA ALA A 385 -1.10 -26.27 32.03
C ALA A 385 -0.67 -27.71 32.39
N GLY A 386 -1.61 -28.55 32.81
CA GLY A 386 -1.36 -29.98 33.04
C GLY A 386 -1.04 -30.73 31.75
N GLU A 387 -1.81 -30.49 30.68
CA GLU A 387 -1.56 -31.10 29.37
C GLU A 387 -0.22 -30.64 28.76
N VAL A 388 0.10 -29.34 28.87
CA VAL A 388 1.41 -28.80 28.44
C VAL A 388 2.54 -29.43 29.23
N LEU A 389 2.43 -29.57 30.57
CA LEU A 389 3.45 -30.24 31.38
C LEU A 389 3.62 -31.71 30.96
N PHE A 390 2.52 -32.42 30.76
CA PHE A 390 2.52 -33.83 30.38
C PHE A 390 3.22 -34.04 29.03
N GLN A 391 2.86 -33.28 28.00
CA GLN A 391 3.57 -33.30 26.71
C GLN A 391 5.04 -32.87 26.87
N ALA A 392 5.34 -31.87 27.70
CA ALA A 392 6.69 -31.37 27.92
C ALA A 392 7.63 -32.39 28.55
N LEU A 393 7.13 -33.19 29.50
CA LEU A 393 7.86 -34.29 30.15
C LEU A 393 8.04 -35.49 29.22
N ASN A 394 7.00 -35.86 28.46
CA ASN A 394 7.07 -36.98 27.49
C ASN A 394 8.09 -36.73 26.37
N ASN A 395 8.24 -35.47 25.93
CA ASN A 395 9.14 -35.09 24.85
C ASN A 395 10.53 -34.64 25.35
N ALA A 396 10.85 -34.80 26.64
CA ALA A 396 12.16 -34.48 27.19
C ALA A 396 13.15 -35.63 26.88
N PRO A 397 14.30 -35.38 26.20
CA PRO A 397 15.22 -36.46 25.82
C PRO A 397 15.74 -37.28 27.00
N GLN A 398 15.94 -36.64 28.16
CA GLN A 398 16.29 -37.26 29.44
C GLN A 398 15.75 -36.39 30.59
N LEU A 399 15.01 -36.97 31.54
CA LEU A 399 14.53 -36.30 32.77
C LEU A 399 15.58 -36.37 33.90
N THR A 400 16.86 -36.16 33.59
CA THR A 400 17.99 -36.43 34.50
C THR A 400 18.28 -35.30 35.50
N ASN A 401 18.02 -34.04 35.14
CA ASN A 401 18.17 -32.89 36.05
C ASN A 401 17.34 -31.68 35.58
N ARG A 402 17.18 -30.69 36.47
CA ARG A 402 16.36 -29.48 36.27
C ARG A 402 16.83 -28.63 35.08
N LYS A 403 18.15 -28.42 34.95
CA LYS A 403 18.74 -27.65 33.85
C LYS A 403 18.45 -28.29 32.48
N SER A 404 18.63 -29.61 32.37
CA SER A 404 18.33 -30.36 31.14
C SER A 404 16.85 -30.32 30.77
N PHE A 405 15.96 -30.39 31.78
CA PHE A 405 14.52 -30.22 31.55
C PHE A 405 14.20 -28.79 31.06
N ARG A 406 14.69 -27.75 31.74
CA ARG A 406 14.51 -26.34 31.34
C ARG A 406 15.01 -26.10 29.91
N GLU A 407 16.24 -26.49 29.60
CA GLU A 407 16.81 -26.36 28.26
C GLU A 407 15.99 -27.11 27.20
N SER A 408 15.36 -28.25 27.55
CA SER A 408 14.50 -28.97 26.61
C SER A 408 13.24 -28.20 26.23
N LEU A 409 12.70 -27.35 27.12
CA LEU A 409 11.47 -26.58 26.89
C LEU A 409 11.62 -25.55 25.75
N TYR A 410 12.82 -25.00 25.58
CA TYR A 410 13.09 -23.91 24.62
C TYR A 410 13.77 -24.38 23.32
N LYS A 411 13.82 -25.69 23.06
CA LYS A 411 14.32 -26.25 21.80
C LYS A 411 13.23 -26.22 20.71
N GLN A 412 12.82 -25.02 20.31
CA GLN A 412 11.83 -24.77 19.25
C GLN A 412 10.54 -25.57 19.47
N ARG A 413 9.93 -25.45 20.67
CA ARG A 413 8.78 -26.25 21.05
C ARG A 413 7.46 -25.58 20.70
N ARG A 414 6.52 -26.39 20.22
CA ARG A 414 5.11 -26.08 20.05
C ARG A 414 4.30 -27.26 20.59
N TYR A 415 3.23 -26.98 21.32
CA TYR A 415 2.24 -27.96 21.74
C TYR A 415 0.96 -27.73 20.95
N VAL A 416 0.34 -28.82 20.52
CA VAL A 416 -1.01 -28.81 19.93
C VAL A 416 -1.88 -29.64 20.85
N ILE A 417 -2.93 -29.02 21.38
CA ILE A 417 -3.84 -29.59 22.37
C ILE A 417 -5.24 -29.46 21.80
N ASP A 418 -5.69 -30.54 21.15
CA ASP A 418 -6.90 -30.59 20.33
C ASP A 418 -6.91 -29.49 19.24
N ASP A 419 -7.67 -28.42 19.45
CA ASP A 419 -7.79 -27.26 18.56
C ASP A 419 -7.14 -25.96 19.09
N LEU A 420 -6.30 -26.06 20.13
CA LEU A 420 -5.48 -24.96 20.63
C LEU A 420 -3.99 -25.22 20.37
N VAL A 421 -3.25 -24.15 20.05
CA VAL A 421 -1.79 -24.15 19.94
C VAL A 421 -1.20 -23.41 21.14
N VAL A 422 -0.12 -23.95 21.72
CA VAL A 422 0.67 -23.28 22.76
C VAL A 422 2.14 -23.27 22.34
N GLY A 423 2.69 -22.09 22.13
CA GLY A 423 4.01 -21.84 21.53
C GLY A 423 3.95 -20.70 20.50
N ASP A 424 5.03 -20.39 19.78
CA ASP A 424 6.32 -21.09 19.76
C ASP A 424 7.27 -20.71 20.90
N PHE A 425 7.95 -21.69 21.47
CA PHE A 425 8.93 -21.51 22.54
C PHE A 425 10.36 -21.70 22.03
N GLY A 426 11.22 -20.74 22.31
CA GLY A 426 12.56 -20.66 21.73
C GLY A 426 13.60 -20.11 22.69
N GLY A 427 14.81 -20.68 22.66
CA GLY A 427 15.93 -20.26 23.48
C GLY A 427 16.76 -19.16 22.82
N GLU A 428 17.97 -18.94 23.32
CA GLU A 428 18.98 -18.17 22.61
C GLU A 428 19.28 -18.82 21.25
N CYS A 429 19.17 -18.05 20.17
CA CYS A 429 19.61 -18.45 18.83
C CYS A 429 20.24 -17.27 18.09
N ASN A 430 21.04 -17.58 17.06
CA ASN A 430 21.69 -16.56 16.24
C ASN A 430 20.73 -15.98 15.18
N GLU A 431 21.05 -14.78 14.69
CA GLU A 431 20.24 -14.07 13.69
C GLU A 431 19.98 -14.89 12.42
N ALA A 432 20.96 -15.67 11.97
CA ALA A 432 20.83 -16.48 10.74
C ALA A 432 19.76 -17.58 10.86
N VAL A 433 19.56 -18.13 12.07
CA VAL A 433 18.55 -19.14 12.37
C VAL A 433 17.20 -18.47 12.68
N ALA A 434 17.20 -17.29 13.34
CA ALA A 434 16.00 -16.46 13.51
C ALA A 434 15.38 -16.06 12.16
N LEU A 435 16.21 -15.59 11.21
CA LEU A 435 15.79 -15.24 9.85
C LEU A 435 15.24 -16.42 9.03
N GLN A 436 15.47 -17.66 9.48
CA GLN A 436 14.90 -18.88 8.87
C GLN A 436 13.60 -19.33 9.57
N GLY A 437 13.04 -18.51 10.48
CA GLY A 437 11.78 -18.76 11.16
C GLY A 437 11.91 -19.53 12.49
N ALA A 438 13.11 -19.63 13.05
CA ALA A 438 13.25 -20.08 14.44
C ALA A 438 12.82 -18.97 15.39
N MET A 439 12.03 -19.33 16.40
CA MET A 439 11.68 -18.41 17.47
C MET A 439 12.88 -18.27 18.42
N CYS A 440 13.34 -17.05 18.71
CA CYS A 440 14.44 -16.80 19.65
C CYS A 440 13.95 -16.05 20.88
N GLU A 441 14.55 -16.35 22.03
CA GLU A 441 14.29 -15.71 23.32
C GLU A 441 12.81 -15.62 23.68
N CYS A 442 12.05 -16.68 23.39
CA CYS A 442 10.60 -16.69 23.57
C CYS A 442 10.11 -17.66 24.63
N ASN A 443 9.44 -17.07 25.63
CA ASN A 443 8.77 -17.75 26.73
C ASN A 443 7.26 -17.45 26.82
N GLN A 444 6.67 -16.83 25.79
CA GLN A 444 5.25 -16.50 25.69
C GLN A 444 4.55 -17.45 24.71
N GLY A 445 3.71 -18.35 25.22
CA GLY A 445 3.11 -19.43 24.44
C GLY A 445 1.65 -19.25 24.02
N GLY A 446 0.97 -18.16 24.39
CA GLY A 446 -0.43 -18.01 24.01
C GLY A 446 -0.60 -17.42 22.61
N SER A 447 -1.28 -18.12 21.71
CA SER A 447 -1.51 -17.68 20.32
C SER A 447 -2.86 -17.00 20.07
N MET A 448 -3.71 -16.84 21.10
CA MET A 448 -5.07 -16.33 20.94
C MET A 448 -5.52 -15.49 22.15
N VAL A 449 -6.18 -14.36 21.86
CA VAL A 449 -7.01 -13.62 22.81
C VAL A 449 -8.48 -13.92 22.48
N TYR A 450 -9.18 -14.52 23.42
CA TYR A 450 -10.63 -14.68 23.38
C TYR A 450 -11.29 -13.40 23.91
N MET A 451 -12.46 -13.05 23.39
CA MET A 451 -13.23 -11.87 23.82
C MET A 451 -14.60 -12.29 24.29
N LYS A 452 -15.12 -11.57 25.28
CA LYS A 452 -16.37 -11.85 25.98
C LYS A 452 -17.15 -10.57 26.20
N SER A 453 -18.45 -10.69 26.08
CA SER A 453 -19.45 -9.68 26.42
C SER A 453 -20.18 -10.14 27.68
N ILE A 454 -20.29 -9.30 28.71
CA ILE A 454 -21.06 -9.67 29.92
C ILE A 454 -22.54 -9.42 29.66
N MET A 455 -23.33 -10.49 29.71
CA MET A 455 -24.77 -10.52 29.42
C MET A 455 -25.61 -10.56 30.70
N ASP A 456 -26.92 -10.73 30.55
CA ASP A 456 -27.87 -10.85 31.66
C ASP A 456 -27.40 -11.86 32.73
N GLY A 457 -27.71 -11.55 34.00
CA GLY A 457 -27.20 -12.30 35.15
C GLY A 457 -25.70 -12.11 35.43
N PHE A 458 -25.02 -11.22 34.69
CA PHE A 458 -23.56 -11.04 34.69
C PHE A 458 -22.78 -12.27 34.18
N ARG A 459 -23.38 -13.07 33.31
CA ARG A 459 -22.73 -14.21 32.64
C ARG A 459 -21.88 -13.71 31.46
N PRO A 460 -20.58 -14.03 31.33
CA PRO A 460 -19.85 -13.83 30.08
C PRO A 460 -20.42 -14.70 28.94
N ALA A 461 -20.53 -14.11 27.75
CA ALA A 461 -20.81 -14.80 26.50
C ALA A 461 -19.67 -14.54 25.49
N PRO A 462 -19.28 -15.52 24.65
CA PRO A 462 -18.25 -15.34 23.63
C PRO A 462 -18.58 -14.21 22.64
N LEU A 463 -17.58 -13.39 22.33
CA LEU A 463 -17.66 -12.23 21.44
C LEU A 463 -16.65 -12.41 20.29
N TRP A 464 -17.06 -13.16 19.28
CA TRP A 464 -16.20 -13.71 18.23
C TRP A 464 -15.54 -12.63 17.37
N GLU A 465 -16.28 -11.55 17.12
CA GLU A 465 -15.82 -10.39 16.38
C GLU A 465 -14.63 -9.69 17.06
N GLY A 466 -14.44 -9.89 18.36
CA GLY A 466 -13.31 -9.33 19.10
C GLY A 466 -12.05 -10.20 19.11
N HIS A 467 -12.11 -11.46 18.69
CA HIS A 467 -10.99 -12.39 18.80
C HIS A 467 -9.74 -11.88 18.05
N LEU A 468 -8.58 -12.09 18.65
CA LEU A 468 -7.28 -11.71 18.08
C LEU A 468 -6.35 -12.92 18.10
N THR A 469 -5.84 -13.31 16.94
CA THR A 469 -4.72 -14.25 16.84
C THR A 469 -3.42 -13.49 17.08
N TRP A 470 -2.54 -14.04 17.89
CA TRP A 470 -1.19 -13.54 18.11
C TRP A 470 -0.21 -14.33 17.23
N GLY A 471 0.58 -13.64 16.40
CA GLY A 471 1.31 -14.27 15.30
C GLY A 471 2.45 -15.20 15.77
N VAL A 472 2.72 -16.26 15.00
CA VAL A 472 3.87 -17.17 15.27
C VAL A 472 5.24 -16.50 15.09
N SER A 473 5.28 -15.28 14.56
CA SER A 473 6.47 -14.41 14.48
C SER A 473 6.57 -13.40 15.64
N GLU A 474 5.57 -13.34 16.52
CA GLU A 474 5.38 -12.27 17.50
C GLU A 474 5.48 -12.81 18.93
N CYS A 475 6.69 -12.97 19.46
CA CYS A 475 6.83 -13.43 20.85
C CYS A 475 6.25 -12.44 21.88
N SER A 476 6.35 -11.13 21.61
CA SER A 476 6.02 -10.07 22.56
C SER A 476 5.47 -8.85 21.84
N SER A 477 4.73 -8.02 22.58
CA SER A 477 4.10 -6.80 22.03
C SER A 477 5.08 -5.71 21.60
N ALA A 478 6.37 -5.82 21.95
CA ALA A 478 7.38 -4.78 21.74
C ALA A 478 7.55 -4.31 20.28
N ASN A 479 7.29 -5.18 19.30
CA ASN A 479 7.43 -4.88 17.86
C ASN A 479 6.09 -4.95 17.10
N VAL A 480 4.96 -4.88 17.81
CA VAL A 480 3.63 -4.91 17.17
C VAL A 480 3.41 -3.65 16.34
N HIS A 481 2.91 -3.85 15.12
CA HIS A 481 2.50 -2.78 14.22
C HIS A 481 1.03 -2.98 13.85
N VAL A 482 0.25 -1.89 13.86
CA VAL A 482 -1.13 -1.89 13.34
C VAL A 482 -1.32 -0.72 12.39
N GLY A 483 -2.27 -0.82 11.46
CA GLY A 483 -2.61 0.29 10.57
C GLY A 483 -3.97 0.89 10.89
N ALA A 484 -4.14 2.18 10.60
CA ALA A 484 -5.43 2.86 10.70
C ALA A 484 -6.54 2.09 9.96
N PRO A 485 -7.63 1.69 10.65
CA PRO A 485 -8.68 0.88 10.07
C PRO A 485 -9.69 1.72 9.28
N LEU A 486 -10.21 1.14 8.20
CA LEU A 486 -11.37 1.63 7.49
C LEU A 486 -12.66 1.08 8.13
N SER A 487 -13.54 1.98 8.54
CA SER A 487 -14.90 1.67 9.01
C SER A 487 -15.88 1.86 7.84
N GLY A 488 -16.25 0.75 7.18
CA GLY A 488 -17.18 0.76 6.06
C GLY A 488 -18.62 0.43 6.49
N LEU A 489 -19.61 1.18 6.01
CA LEU A 489 -21.00 1.04 6.39
C LEU A 489 -21.86 0.58 5.20
N PHE A 490 -22.44 -0.62 5.28
CA PHE A 490 -23.30 -1.19 4.23
C PHE A 490 -24.79 -0.94 4.54
N LEU A 491 -25.48 -0.20 3.69
CA LEU A 491 -26.90 0.10 3.87
C LEU A 491 -27.80 -1.06 3.41
N LEU A 492 -28.65 -1.52 4.33
CA LEU A 492 -29.61 -2.61 4.13
C LEU A 492 -31.04 -2.07 4.28
N LEU A 493 -31.68 -1.72 3.17
CA LEU A 493 -33.04 -1.15 3.13
C LEU A 493 -34.11 -2.22 3.42
N ALA A 494 -34.59 -2.29 4.66
CA ALA A 494 -35.49 -3.33 5.15
C ALA A 494 -36.88 -3.31 4.49
N ASP A 495 -37.34 -2.14 4.06
CA ASP A 495 -38.62 -1.91 3.39
C ASP A 495 -38.61 -2.31 1.91
N ASN A 496 -37.43 -2.48 1.30
CA ASN A 496 -37.29 -2.89 -0.09
C ASN A 496 -36.56 -4.23 -0.22
N LYS A 497 -37.33 -5.32 -0.39
CA LYS A 497 -36.80 -6.71 -0.46
C LYS A 497 -35.72 -6.91 -1.53
N ILE A 498 -35.81 -6.22 -2.68
CA ILE A 498 -34.83 -6.34 -3.76
C ILE A 498 -33.54 -5.63 -3.38
N ALA A 499 -33.63 -4.38 -2.89
CA ALA A 499 -32.48 -3.63 -2.40
C ALA A 499 -31.79 -4.33 -1.22
N LEU A 500 -32.56 -4.87 -0.27
CA LEU A 500 -32.05 -5.67 0.85
C LEU A 500 -31.24 -6.87 0.37
N ARG A 501 -31.79 -7.68 -0.55
CA ARG A 501 -31.11 -8.87 -1.09
C ARG A 501 -29.83 -8.47 -1.84
N ALA A 502 -29.92 -7.43 -2.67
CA ALA A 502 -28.81 -6.98 -3.50
C ALA A 502 -27.67 -6.35 -2.66
N SER A 503 -27.99 -5.50 -1.68
CA SER A 503 -27.00 -5.03 -0.69
C SER A 503 -26.39 -6.18 0.13
N ARG A 504 -27.16 -7.23 0.47
CA ARG A 504 -26.62 -8.42 1.16
C ARG A 504 -25.65 -9.23 0.30
N LYS A 505 -25.92 -9.40 -1.00
CA LYS A 505 -24.97 -10.03 -1.94
C LYS A 505 -23.68 -9.22 -2.05
N TRP A 506 -23.80 -7.90 -2.19
CA TRP A 506 -22.63 -7.00 -2.19
C TRP A 506 -21.84 -7.11 -0.87
N PHE A 507 -22.51 -7.02 0.28
CA PHE A 507 -21.86 -7.20 1.60
C PHE A 507 -21.16 -8.55 1.73
N LEU A 508 -21.82 -9.66 1.35
CA LEU A 508 -21.24 -11.01 1.35
C LEU A 508 -19.93 -11.05 0.56
N GLY A 509 -19.92 -10.45 -0.64
CA GLY A 509 -18.73 -10.33 -1.48
C GLY A 509 -17.61 -9.48 -0.89
N ALA A 510 -17.96 -8.45 -0.12
CA ALA A 510 -16.98 -7.59 0.55
C ALA A 510 -16.35 -8.28 1.77
N GLU A 511 -17.16 -9.03 2.53
CA GLU A 511 -16.80 -9.71 3.78
C GLU A 511 -15.98 -11.00 3.59
N VAL A 512 -15.84 -11.55 2.37
CA VAL A 512 -15.16 -12.85 2.16
C VAL A 512 -13.70 -12.85 2.63
N HIS A 513 -13.02 -11.70 2.58
CA HIS A 513 -11.67 -11.52 3.15
C HIS A 513 -11.70 -11.30 4.68
N GLY A 514 -12.85 -10.91 5.24
CA GLY A 514 -13.05 -10.68 6.68
C GLY A 514 -12.97 -11.93 7.55
N LYS A 515 -12.84 -13.14 6.97
CA LYS A 515 -12.43 -14.33 7.72
C LYS A 515 -10.95 -14.34 8.10
N GLU A 516 -10.16 -13.40 7.56
CA GLU A 516 -8.81 -13.07 8.04
C GLU A 516 -8.84 -11.95 9.11
N ALA A 517 -10.03 -11.52 9.59
CA ALA A 517 -10.14 -10.44 10.57
C ALA A 517 -9.53 -10.78 11.95
N GLU A 518 -9.26 -12.05 12.26
CA GLU A 518 -8.53 -12.42 13.47
C GLU A 518 -7.03 -12.02 13.40
N ASN A 519 -6.49 -11.78 12.19
CA ASN A 519 -5.12 -11.30 11.97
C ASN A 519 -4.96 -9.81 12.33
N ILE A 520 -3.88 -9.47 13.03
CA ILE A 520 -3.46 -8.13 13.43
C ILE A 520 -3.33 -7.14 12.25
N ASP A 521 -2.91 -7.63 11.08
CA ASP A 521 -2.72 -6.84 9.86
C ASP A 521 -4.02 -6.38 9.19
N ASN A 522 -5.20 -6.91 9.54
CA ASN A 522 -6.43 -6.52 8.86
C ASN A 522 -6.83 -5.08 9.18
N ARG A 523 -7.06 -4.28 8.12
CA ARG A 523 -7.43 -2.87 8.17
C ARG A 523 -8.81 -2.55 7.58
N ILE A 524 -9.54 -3.54 7.05
CA ILE A 524 -10.83 -3.34 6.40
C ILE A 524 -11.93 -4.02 7.21
N PHE A 525 -12.91 -3.23 7.64
CA PHE A 525 -14.04 -3.71 8.43
C PHE A 525 -15.34 -3.13 7.88
N PHE A 526 -16.32 -4.00 7.65
CA PHE A 526 -17.61 -3.65 7.10
C PHE A 526 -18.71 -3.94 8.11
N HIS A 527 -19.63 -2.99 8.26
CA HIS A 527 -20.71 -3.05 9.24
C HIS A 527 -22.06 -2.89 8.52
N PRO A 528 -22.98 -3.84 8.61
CA PRO A 528 -24.32 -3.68 8.06
C PRO A 528 -25.16 -2.72 8.92
N LEU A 529 -25.88 -1.82 8.28
CA LEU A 529 -26.87 -0.93 8.90
C LEU A 529 -28.24 -1.19 8.27
N THR A 530 -29.15 -1.77 9.04
CA THR A 530 -30.52 -2.08 8.60
C THR A 530 -31.46 -0.93 8.95
N VAL A 531 -32.08 -0.33 7.93
CA VAL A 531 -32.88 0.92 8.02
C VAL A 531 -34.04 0.90 7.02
N SER A 532 -35.02 1.78 7.15
CA SER A 532 -36.00 2.06 6.09
C SER A 532 -35.47 3.14 5.14
N SER A 533 -36.05 3.22 3.94
CA SER A 533 -35.72 4.23 2.93
C SER A 533 -36.11 5.65 3.35
N GLU A 534 -37.14 5.78 4.21
CA GLU A 534 -37.58 7.07 4.77
C GLU A 534 -36.64 7.61 5.87
N ASN A 535 -36.18 6.74 6.77
CA ASN A 535 -35.42 7.16 7.95
C ASN A 535 -33.88 7.10 7.75
N VAL A 536 -33.40 6.64 6.59
CA VAL A 536 -31.96 6.39 6.35
C VAL A 536 -31.07 7.58 6.67
N THR A 537 -31.47 8.81 6.34
CA THR A 537 -30.69 10.03 6.60
C THR A 537 -30.52 10.25 8.10
N GLN A 538 -31.63 10.21 8.85
CA GLN A 538 -31.62 10.40 10.31
C GLN A 538 -30.85 9.29 11.03
N SER A 539 -31.02 8.03 10.59
CA SER A 539 -30.26 6.90 11.15
C SER A 539 -28.76 7.01 10.85
N LEU A 540 -28.38 7.56 9.70
CA LEU A 540 -26.97 7.75 9.34
C LEU A 540 -26.32 8.89 10.14
N GLU A 541 -27.03 10.00 10.37
CA GLU A 541 -26.62 11.08 11.27
C GLU A 541 -26.39 10.57 12.70
N GLN A 542 -27.37 9.84 13.26
CA GLN A 542 -27.25 9.22 14.59
C GLN A 542 -26.04 8.28 14.72
N VAL A 543 -25.69 7.59 13.64
CA VAL A 543 -24.47 6.78 13.57
C VAL A 543 -23.24 7.68 13.53
N GLN A 544 -23.14 8.65 12.63
CA GLN A 544 -21.98 9.55 12.53
C GLN A 544 -21.67 10.33 13.82
N ASP A 545 -22.70 10.80 14.54
CA ASP A 545 -22.55 11.52 15.82
C ASP A 545 -21.88 10.67 16.92
N ASN A 546 -21.99 9.34 16.81
CA ASN A 546 -21.64 8.40 17.87
C ASN A 546 -20.62 7.34 17.45
N ARG A 547 -20.34 7.19 16.16
CA ARG A 547 -19.58 6.10 15.56
C ARG A 547 -18.79 6.58 14.34
N ASP A 548 -17.54 6.16 14.24
CA ASP A 548 -16.71 6.45 13.07
C ASP A 548 -17.28 5.77 11.82
N VAL A 549 -17.35 6.52 10.71
CA VAL A 549 -17.74 6.06 9.38
C VAL A 549 -16.75 6.62 8.36
N SER A 550 -15.97 5.74 7.73
CA SER A 550 -14.99 6.09 6.70
C SER A 550 -15.59 6.08 5.29
N ALA A 551 -16.52 5.17 5.01
CA ALA A 551 -17.18 5.06 3.70
C ALA A 551 -18.55 4.37 3.80
N VAL A 552 -19.44 4.64 2.84
CA VAL A 552 -20.80 4.08 2.74
C VAL A 552 -20.96 3.31 1.43
N PHE A 553 -21.62 2.15 1.52
CA PHE A 553 -21.78 1.16 0.45
C PHE A 553 -23.22 0.64 0.38
N GLY A 554 -23.56 -0.05 -0.72
CA GLY A 554 -24.87 -0.68 -0.90
C GLY A 554 -25.85 0.13 -1.77
N ILE A 555 -27.12 -0.29 -1.73
CA ILE A 555 -28.23 0.38 -2.41
C ILE A 555 -28.90 1.39 -1.47
N MET A 556 -29.17 2.60 -1.98
CA MET A 556 -29.68 3.72 -1.20
C MET A 556 -30.65 4.62 -1.98
N PRO A 557 -31.46 5.45 -1.30
CA PRO A 557 -32.21 6.53 -1.94
C PRO A 557 -31.28 7.57 -2.56
N GLY A 558 -31.66 8.12 -3.72
CA GLY A 558 -30.79 8.99 -4.52
C GLY A 558 -30.41 10.33 -3.88
N GLY A 559 -31.22 10.84 -2.95
CA GLY A 559 -30.93 12.08 -2.21
C GLY A 559 -29.83 11.93 -1.14
N LEU A 560 -29.52 10.71 -0.70
CA LEU A 560 -28.48 10.50 0.31
C LEU A 560 -27.09 10.91 -0.20
N LEU A 561 -26.89 10.82 -1.52
CA LEU A 561 -25.67 11.22 -2.21
C LEU A 561 -25.42 12.74 -2.22
N ASP A 562 -26.35 13.56 -1.71
CA ASP A 562 -26.18 15.01 -1.58
C ASP A 562 -25.31 15.39 -0.36
N ARG A 563 -25.12 14.46 0.59
CA ARG A 563 -24.23 14.59 1.76
C ARG A 563 -22.77 14.65 1.33
N LYS A 564 -22.04 15.69 1.74
CA LYS A 564 -20.60 15.89 1.40
C LYS A 564 -19.64 15.36 2.46
N ASP A 565 -20.12 15.21 3.70
CA ASP A 565 -19.46 14.70 4.88
C ASP A 565 -19.22 13.17 4.87
N LEU A 566 -19.74 12.49 3.85
CA LEU A 566 -19.67 11.04 3.65
C LEU A 566 -19.06 10.71 2.30
N VAL A 567 -18.18 9.71 2.25
CA VAL A 567 -17.73 9.12 0.98
C VAL A 567 -18.57 7.88 0.65
N PHE A 568 -19.10 7.85 -0.57
CA PHE A 568 -19.87 6.74 -1.11
C PHE A 568 -19.05 6.00 -2.16
N ILE A 569 -18.86 4.69 -2.00
CA ILE A 569 -18.08 3.86 -2.93
C ILE A 569 -19.02 2.94 -3.72
N SER A 570 -19.00 3.15 -5.03
CA SER A 570 -19.84 2.56 -6.07
C SER A 570 -21.36 2.54 -5.80
N PRO A 571 -21.95 3.56 -5.17
CA PRO A 571 -23.32 3.50 -4.68
C PRO A 571 -24.32 3.20 -5.80
N MET A 572 -25.34 2.40 -5.48
CA MET A 572 -26.46 2.11 -6.36
C MET A 572 -27.72 2.79 -5.86
N THR A 573 -28.47 3.43 -6.75
CA THR A 573 -29.72 4.12 -6.41
C THR A 573 -30.94 3.27 -6.75
N LEU A 574 -32.00 3.35 -5.93
CA LEU A 574 -33.28 2.63 -6.12
C LEU A 574 -33.97 2.88 -7.49
N ARG A 575 -33.62 3.99 -8.14
CA ARG A 575 -34.00 4.36 -9.51
C ARG A 575 -32.74 4.87 -10.24
N PRO A 576 -32.56 4.59 -11.54
CA PRO A 576 -31.47 5.21 -12.31
C PRO A 576 -31.60 6.73 -12.30
N ARG A 577 -30.47 7.42 -12.13
CA ARG A 577 -30.38 8.88 -12.11
C ARG A 577 -29.23 9.34 -13.02
N MET A 578 -29.35 10.55 -13.53
CA MET A 578 -28.25 11.25 -14.17
C MET A 578 -27.20 11.63 -13.14
N LYS A 579 -25.94 11.64 -13.57
CA LYS A 579 -24.82 11.90 -12.69
C LYS A 579 -24.40 13.37 -12.76
N LEU A 580 -24.40 14.02 -11.61
CA LEU A 580 -23.61 15.22 -11.35
C LEU A 580 -22.25 14.79 -10.77
N PHE A 581 -21.16 15.45 -11.15
CA PHE A 581 -19.86 15.24 -10.52
C PHE A 581 -19.96 15.60 -9.03
N ARG A 582 -19.49 14.69 -8.16
CA ARG A 582 -19.47 14.86 -6.70
C ARG A 582 -18.20 14.18 -6.20
N ARG A 583 -17.28 14.96 -5.65
CA ARG A 583 -15.96 14.46 -5.25
C ARG A 583 -16.06 13.24 -4.33
N ASN A 584 -16.98 13.29 -3.37
CA ASN A 584 -17.22 12.24 -2.38
C ASN A 584 -18.04 11.03 -2.90
N VAL A 585 -18.42 10.98 -4.18
CA VAL A 585 -19.14 9.85 -4.78
C VAL A 585 -18.28 9.18 -5.84
N ILE A 586 -17.72 8.02 -5.52
CA ILE A 586 -16.67 7.33 -6.29
C ILE A 586 -17.29 6.12 -6.99
N HIS A 587 -17.38 6.11 -8.32
CA HIS A 587 -18.03 5.00 -9.03
C HIS A 587 -17.02 3.98 -9.57
N LEU A 588 -17.18 2.71 -9.17
CA LEU A 588 -16.39 1.58 -9.69
C LEU A 588 -17.05 0.92 -10.91
N LEU A 589 -18.39 0.98 -10.97
CA LEU A 589 -19.18 0.55 -12.12
C LEU A 589 -19.35 1.65 -13.18
N PRO A 590 -19.67 1.28 -14.44
CA PRO A 590 -20.02 2.23 -15.49
C PRO A 590 -21.19 3.10 -15.06
N VAL A 591 -21.06 4.42 -15.17
CA VAL A 591 -22.21 5.30 -14.91
C VAL A 591 -23.21 5.20 -16.07
N LEU A 592 -24.50 5.48 -15.81
CA LEU A 592 -25.57 5.34 -16.82
C LEU A 592 -25.20 6.02 -18.15
N ALA A 593 -24.58 7.20 -18.09
CA ALA A 593 -24.12 7.93 -19.26
C ALA A 593 -23.11 7.16 -20.13
N GLN A 594 -22.11 6.52 -19.52
CA GLN A 594 -21.15 5.68 -20.24
C GLN A 594 -21.84 4.44 -20.84
N GLN A 595 -22.78 3.83 -20.11
CA GLN A 595 -23.52 2.65 -20.59
C GLN A 595 -24.34 2.99 -21.84
N LEU A 596 -25.12 4.09 -21.82
CA LEU A 596 -25.94 4.49 -22.97
C LEU A 596 -25.07 4.88 -24.18
N TYR A 597 -23.93 5.54 -23.97
CA TYR A 597 -22.98 5.86 -25.04
C TYR A 597 -22.43 4.60 -25.72
N VAL A 598 -21.94 3.63 -24.94
CA VAL A 598 -21.36 2.38 -25.47
C VAL A 598 -22.41 1.51 -26.18
N LEU A 599 -23.66 1.52 -25.71
CA LEU A 599 -24.79 0.85 -26.38
C LEU A 599 -25.21 1.56 -27.67
N ALA A 600 -25.12 2.89 -27.75
CA ALA A 600 -25.35 3.63 -28.99
C ALA A 600 -24.28 3.32 -30.07
N VAL A 601 -23.01 3.21 -29.68
CA VAL A 601 -21.93 2.75 -30.58
C VAL A 601 -22.23 1.34 -31.10
N TYR A 602 -22.68 0.42 -30.25
CA TYR A 602 -23.05 -0.93 -30.67
C TYR A 602 -24.24 -0.95 -31.64
N LEU A 603 -25.26 -0.10 -31.42
CA LEU A 603 -26.41 0.02 -32.31
C LEU A 603 -26.01 0.53 -33.69
N SER A 604 -25.19 1.58 -33.77
CA SER A 604 -24.73 2.15 -35.05
C SER A 604 -23.99 1.13 -35.92
N ASN A 605 -23.22 0.24 -35.31
CA ASN A 605 -22.49 -0.83 -35.99
C ASN A 605 -23.37 -2.04 -36.38
N THR A 606 -24.61 -2.16 -35.90
CA THR A 606 -25.40 -3.40 -36.05
C THR A 606 -26.73 -3.30 -36.78
N SER A 607 -27.37 -2.12 -36.91
CA SER A 607 -28.36 -1.76 -37.96
C SER A 607 -29.09 -0.45 -37.60
N SER A 608 -29.33 0.41 -38.59
CA SER A 608 -29.94 1.74 -38.44
C SER A 608 -31.48 1.76 -38.44
N ARG A 609 -32.12 0.87 -37.66
CA ARG A 609 -33.55 1.02 -37.37
C ARG A 609 -33.75 1.97 -36.19
N GLY A 610 -34.84 2.72 -36.23
CA GLY A 610 -35.21 3.58 -35.11
C GLY A 610 -35.52 2.78 -33.85
N VAL A 611 -35.16 3.39 -32.72
CA VAL A 611 -35.17 2.77 -31.40
C VAL A 611 -36.20 3.47 -30.52
N ASN A 612 -36.94 2.71 -29.70
CA ASN A 612 -37.84 3.27 -28.70
C ASN A 612 -37.17 3.30 -27.31
N ALA A 613 -37.56 4.23 -26.44
CA ALA A 613 -37.09 4.29 -25.06
C ALA A 613 -38.25 4.35 -24.05
N PHE A 614 -38.16 3.52 -23.01
CA PHE A 614 -39.07 3.52 -21.87
C PHE A 614 -38.26 3.76 -20.59
N ILE A 615 -38.51 4.89 -19.92
CA ILE A 615 -37.66 5.40 -18.84
C ILE A 615 -38.49 5.64 -17.58
N ARG A 616 -38.17 4.93 -16.51
CA ARG A 616 -38.76 5.13 -15.17
C ARG A 616 -37.72 5.74 -14.23
N SER A 617 -37.77 7.06 -14.10
CA SER A 617 -36.86 7.84 -13.25
C SER A 617 -37.46 9.22 -12.98
N GLU A 618 -37.16 9.79 -11.81
CA GLU A 618 -37.40 11.21 -11.51
C GLU A 618 -36.74 12.14 -12.54
N GLN A 619 -35.63 11.71 -13.13
CA GLN A 619 -34.83 12.45 -14.13
C GLN A 619 -35.04 11.91 -15.55
N ALA A 620 -36.20 11.31 -15.84
CA ALA A 620 -36.47 10.69 -17.14
C ALA A 620 -36.25 11.63 -18.35
N GLY A 621 -36.53 12.94 -18.19
CA GLY A 621 -36.27 13.95 -19.24
C GLY A 621 -34.77 14.14 -19.53
N GLU A 622 -33.93 14.18 -18.50
CA GLU A 622 -32.47 14.31 -18.67
C GLU A 622 -31.87 13.04 -19.28
N ILE A 623 -32.31 11.86 -18.81
CA ILE A 623 -31.89 10.55 -19.34
C ILE A 623 -32.32 10.43 -20.82
N SER A 624 -33.54 10.87 -21.16
CA SER A 624 -34.03 10.90 -22.55
C SER A 624 -33.20 11.83 -23.44
N SER A 625 -32.86 13.03 -22.95
CA SER A 625 -31.99 13.99 -23.66
C SER A 625 -30.59 13.43 -23.90
N LEU A 626 -30.01 12.75 -22.90
CA LEU A 626 -28.71 12.09 -23.04
C LEU A 626 -28.77 10.93 -24.02
N LEU A 627 -29.80 10.08 -23.93
CA LEU A 627 -29.98 8.96 -24.85
C LEU A 627 -30.13 9.45 -26.29
N TYR A 628 -30.93 10.49 -26.52
CA TYR A 628 -31.04 11.17 -27.81
C TYR A 628 -29.67 11.65 -28.31
N LYS A 629 -28.93 12.42 -27.51
CA LYS A 629 -27.57 12.90 -27.89
C LYS A 629 -26.61 11.76 -28.19
N SER A 630 -26.66 10.67 -27.42
CA SER A 630 -25.80 9.49 -27.59
C SER A 630 -26.10 8.78 -28.91
N LEU A 631 -27.38 8.61 -29.24
CA LEU A 631 -27.84 7.96 -30.47
C LEU A 631 -27.58 8.84 -31.71
N ASP A 632 -27.90 10.14 -31.64
CA ASP A 632 -27.69 11.11 -32.73
C ASP A 632 -26.20 11.27 -33.09
N THR A 633 -25.32 11.26 -32.09
CA THR A 633 -23.85 11.28 -32.28
C THR A 633 -23.35 10.15 -33.19
N PHE A 634 -24.05 9.00 -33.21
CA PHE A 634 -23.72 7.84 -34.03
C PHE A 634 -24.77 7.56 -35.13
N GLY A 635 -25.61 8.54 -35.48
CA GLY A 635 -26.59 8.45 -36.56
C GLY A 635 -27.72 7.44 -36.33
N VAL A 636 -28.01 7.08 -35.09
CA VAL A 636 -29.10 6.17 -34.72
C VAL A 636 -30.35 7.00 -34.38
N PRO A 637 -31.49 6.82 -35.06
CA PRO A 637 -32.70 7.58 -34.74
C PRO A 637 -33.39 7.06 -33.48
N LEU A 638 -33.80 7.99 -32.59
CA LEU A 638 -34.71 7.71 -31.47
C LEU A 638 -36.14 7.97 -31.94
N ASP A 639 -36.89 6.91 -32.26
CA ASP A 639 -38.26 6.99 -32.79
C ASP A 639 -39.25 7.57 -31.78
N SER A 640 -39.12 7.15 -30.52
CA SER A 640 -39.96 7.64 -29.42
C SER A 640 -39.27 7.44 -28.08
N SER A 641 -39.59 8.32 -27.12
CA SER A 641 -39.19 8.18 -25.73
C SER A 641 -40.41 8.43 -24.85
N LYS A 642 -40.68 7.54 -23.90
CA LYS A 642 -41.80 7.67 -22.96
C LYS A 642 -41.33 7.49 -21.52
N THR A 643 -41.67 8.45 -20.69
CA THR A 643 -41.57 8.35 -19.22
C THR A 643 -42.63 7.40 -18.68
N LEU A 644 -42.26 6.56 -17.72
CA LEU A 644 -43.13 5.66 -16.98
C LEU A 644 -43.22 6.10 -15.52
N GLY A 645 -44.42 6.02 -14.93
CA GLY A 645 -44.61 6.07 -13.48
C GLY A 645 -44.24 4.76 -12.78
N ASP A 646 -44.21 4.77 -11.45
CA ASP A 646 -43.87 3.57 -10.65
C ASP A 646 -44.89 2.44 -10.79
N GLY A 647 -46.16 2.76 -11.05
CA GLY A 647 -47.22 1.77 -11.28
C GLY A 647 -47.43 1.35 -12.74
N ASP A 648 -46.76 2.01 -13.70
CA ASP A 648 -46.98 1.76 -15.14
C ASP A 648 -46.32 0.44 -15.57
N PRO A 649 -47.08 -0.56 -16.09
CA PRO A 649 -46.51 -1.83 -16.51
C PRO A 649 -45.81 -1.69 -17.88
N ILE A 650 -44.51 -2.02 -17.98
CA ILE A 650 -43.77 -1.88 -19.24
C ILE A 650 -44.35 -2.75 -20.37
N SER A 651 -45.01 -3.86 -20.01
CA SER A 651 -45.65 -4.80 -20.93
C SER A 651 -46.69 -4.16 -21.86
N SER A 652 -47.32 -3.05 -21.45
CA SER A 652 -48.30 -2.33 -22.26
C SER A 652 -47.65 -1.48 -23.37
N TYR A 653 -46.34 -1.32 -23.35
CA TYR A 653 -45.59 -0.49 -24.30
C TYR A 653 -44.59 -1.29 -25.15
N LEU A 654 -44.12 -2.44 -24.65
CA LEU A 654 -43.31 -3.41 -25.38
C LEU A 654 -44.10 -4.08 -26.52
N SER A 655 -44.06 -3.51 -27.72
CA SER A 655 -44.83 -3.97 -28.89
C SER A 655 -43.99 -4.08 -30.16
N GLY A 656 -44.26 -5.13 -30.95
CA GLY A 656 -43.65 -5.33 -32.26
C GLY A 656 -42.18 -5.76 -32.24
N ASN A 657 -41.58 -5.82 -33.42
CA ASN A 657 -40.19 -6.26 -33.63
C ASN A 657 -39.24 -5.05 -33.78
N ARG A 658 -39.17 -4.19 -32.76
CA ARG A 658 -38.26 -3.02 -32.71
C ARG A 658 -37.22 -3.19 -31.61
N ASP A 659 -36.17 -2.39 -31.71
CA ASP A 659 -35.16 -2.23 -30.66
C ASP A 659 -35.68 -1.26 -29.59
N VAL A 660 -35.45 -1.58 -28.31
CA VAL A 660 -36.02 -0.83 -27.18
C VAL A 660 -35.02 -0.67 -26.04
N PHE A 661 -34.78 0.56 -25.58
CA PHE A 661 -34.17 0.83 -24.28
C PHE A 661 -35.23 0.78 -23.17
N THR A 662 -34.95 0.05 -22.11
CA THR A 662 -35.80 -0.01 -20.90
C THR A 662 -34.94 0.30 -19.68
N ILE A 663 -35.18 1.45 -19.03
CA ILE A 663 -34.34 2.00 -17.96
C ILE A 663 -35.20 2.19 -16.71
N GLY A 664 -34.77 1.64 -15.58
CA GLY A 664 -35.47 1.74 -14.29
C GLY A 664 -36.50 0.64 -14.11
N LEU A 665 -36.10 -0.62 -14.36
CA LEU A 665 -36.98 -1.77 -14.26
C LEU A 665 -37.53 -1.98 -12.84
N THR A 666 -38.74 -2.55 -12.78
CA THR A 666 -39.33 -3.12 -11.57
C THR A 666 -39.34 -4.65 -11.64
N LEU A 667 -39.68 -5.31 -10.52
CA LEU A 667 -39.72 -6.77 -10.42
C LEU A 667 -40.66 -7.43 -11.46
N THR A 668 -41.80 -6.80 -11.77
CA THR A 668 -42.77 -7.31 -12.75
C THR A 668 -42.30 -7.13 -14.20
N ASP A 669 -41.48 -6.11 -14.46
CA ASP A 669 -40.98 -5.80 -15.80
C ASP A 669 -39.99 -6.86 -16.32
N VAL A 670 -39.23 -7.53 -15.43
CA VAL A 670 -38.27 -8.60 -15.80
C VAL A 670 -38.97 -9.72 -16.58
N ALA A 671 -40.09 -10.22 -16.06
CA ALA A 671 -40.89 -11.25 -16.71
C ALA A 671 -41.59 -10.74 -17.99
N ALA A 672 -41.91 -9.44 -18.06
CA ALA A 672 -42.46 -8.83 -19.27
C ALA A 672 -41.41 -8.75 -20.41
N VAL A 673 -40.19 -8.35 -20.09
CA VAL A 673 -39.05 -8.29 -21.04
C VAL A 673 -38.72 -9.67 -21.59
N ALA A 674 -38.59 -10.69 -20.74
CA ALA A 674 -38.34 -12.06 -21.17
C ALA A 674 -39.43 -12.57 -22.13
N ARG A 675 -40.71 -12.41 -21.77
CA ARG A 675 -41.85 -12.81 -22.61
C ARG A 675 -41.92 -12.03 -23.93
N HIS A 676 -41.57 -10.74 -23.92
CA HIS A 676 -41.50 -9.93 -25.13
C HIS A 676 -40.43 -10.45 -26.09
N LEU A 677 -39.22 -10.75 -25.61
CA LEU A 677 -38.13 -11.29 -26.44
C LEU A 677 -38.37 -12.71 -26.96
N GLN A 678 -39.11 -13.54 -26.22
CA GLN A 678 -39.56 -14.87 -26.69
C GLN A 678 -40.55 -14.76 -27.86
N THR A 679 -41.50 -13.83 -27.77
CA THR A 679 -42.56 -13.64 -28.77
C THR A 679 -42.08 -12.86 -30.01
N HIS A 680 -41.21 -11.85 -29.81
CA HIS A 680 -40.74 -10.96 -30.88
C HIS A 680 -39.30 -11.31 -31.29
N ARG A 681 -39.16 -12.29 -32.18
CA ARG A 681 -37.87 -12.88 -32.60
C ARG A 681 -36.85 -11.90 -33.19
N ARG A 682 -37.26 -10.68 -33.59
CA ARG A 682 -36.38 -9.64 -34.16
C ARG A 682 -36.24 -8.40 -33.26
N ALA A 683 -36.88 -8.36 -32.09
CA ALA A 683 -36.69 -7.28 -31.11
C ALA A 683 -35.40 -7.50 -30.31
N ARG A 684 -34.71 -6.41 -29.95
CA ARG A 684 -33.64 -6.39 -28.93
C ARG A 684 -34.04 -5.44 -27.81
N VAL A 685 -33.76 -5.81 -26.57
CA VAL A 685 -34.01 -4.97 -25.39
C VAL A 685 -32.68 -4.59 -24.75
N PHE A 686 -32.51 -3.30 -24.44
CA PHE A 686 -31.29 -2.72 -23.89
C PHE A 686 -31.56 -2.23 -22.47
N ILE A 687 -30.80 -2.73 -21.49
CA ILE A 687 -30.97 -2.39 -20.07
C ILE A 687 -29.67 -1.82 -19.46
N PRO A 688 -29.77 -0.96 -18.44
CA PRO A 688 -28.63 -0.64 -17.58
C PRO A 688 -28.12 -1.89 -16.84
N PHE A 689 -26.81 -1.98 -16.65
CA PHE A 689 -26.19 -3.05 -15.86
C PHE A 689 -26.64 -3.06 -14.39
N ASN A 690 -26.99 -1.90 -13.82
CA ASN A 690 -27.52 -1.82 -12.46
C ASN A 690 -28.88 -2.53 -12.34
N ASP A 691 -29.76 -2.39 -13.35
CA ASP A 691 -31.05 -3.07 -13.40
C ASP A 691 -30.83 -4.59 -13.52
N LEU A 692 -29.88 -5.04 -14.36
CA LEU A 692 -29.49 -6.44 -14.43
C LEU A 692 -28.99 -6.96 -13.09
N ALA A 693 -28.09 -6.22 -12.41
CA ALA A 693 -27.44 -6.65 -11.18
C ALA A 693 -28.43 -6.75 -10.01
N MET A 694 -29.36 -5.78 -9.87
CA MET A 694 -30.41 -5.81 -8.84
C MET A 694 -31.40 -6.99 -9.03
N TYR A 695 -31.75 -7.28 -10.28
CA TYR A 695 -32.72 -8.31 -10.67
C TYR A 695 -32.08 -9.59 -11.22
N TYR A 696 -30.81 -9.86 -10.87
CA TYR A 696 -30.01 -10.93 -11.47
C TYR A 696 -30.68 -12.31 -11.33
N ASP A 697 -31.19 -12.62 -10.14
CA ASP A 697 -31.83 -13.91 -9.86
C ASP A 697 -33.11 -14.10 -10.69
N GLU A 698 -33.89 -13.03 -10.86
CA GLU A 698 -35.10 -13.04 -11.69
C GLU A 698 -34.78 -13.14 -13.19
N PHE A 699 -33.72 -12.46 -13.65
CA PHE A 699 -33.26 -12.58 -15.04
C PHE A 699 -32.75 -14.00 -15.33
N VAL A 700 -31.93 -14.57 -14.45
CA VAL A 700 -31.46 -15.96 -14.59
C VAL A 700 -32.64 -16.93 -14.60
N ALA A 701 -33.58 -16.80 -13.66
CA ALA A 701 -34.78 -17.64 -13.62
C ALA A 701 -35.66 -17.50 -14.88
N ALA A 702 -35.93 -16.26 -15.33
CA ALA A 702 -36.80 -15.99 -16.48
C ALA A 702 -36.20 -16.48 -17.80
N PHE A 703 -34.89 -16.33 -18.00
CA PHE A 703 -34.23 -16.75 -19.25
C PHE A 703 -33.81 -18.23 -19.25
N ASN A 704 -33.72 -18.89 -18.09
CA ASN A 704 -33.47 -20.34 -18.00
C ASN A 704 -34.75 -21.19 -17.90
N ALA A 705 -35.94 -20.58 -17.91
CA ALA A 705 -37.23 -21.26 -17.70
C ALA A 705 -37.65 -22.22 -18.85
N SER A 706 -37.19 -21.98 -20.08
CA SER A 706 -37.50 -22.84 -21.25
C SER A 706 -36.45 -22.71 -22.35
N LYS A 707 -36.47 -23.61 -23.34
CA LYS A 707 -35.55 -23.54 -24.50
C LYS A 707 -35.75 -22.26 -25.32
N GLU A 708 -36.99 -21.81 -25.46
CA GLU A 708 -37.38 -20.57 -26.14
C GLU A 708 -36.91 -19.35 -25.36
N SER A 709 -36.92 -19.45 -24.02
CA SER A 709 -36.39 -18.44 -23.10
C SER A 709 -34.88 -18.31 -23.29
N ILE A 710 -34.13 -19.42 -23.26
CA ILE A 710 -32.68 -19.44 -23.48
C ILE A 710 -32.35 -18.86 -24.86
N ALA A 711 -33.04 -19.28 -25.92
CA ALA A 711 -32.87 -18.74 -27.29
C ALA A 711 -33.31 -17.27 -27.46
N SER A 712 -33.94 -16.66 -26.46
CA SER A 712 -34.27 -15.24 -26.44
C SER A 712 -33.27 -14.38 -25.66
N SER A 713 -32.45 -15.00 -24.80
CA SER A 713 -31.45 -14.33 -23.95
C SER A 713 -30.33 -13.63 -24.74
N GLU A 714 -30.06 -14.04 -25.98
CA GLU A 714 -29.11 -13.37 -26.89
C GLU A 714 -29.51 -11.93 -27.23
N ARG A 715 -30.80 -11.58 -27.06
CA ARG A 715 -31.38 -10.29 -27.47
C ARG A 715 -31.68 -9.35 -26.30
N LEU A 716 -31.38 -9.73 -25.05
CA LEU A 716 -31.33 -8.83 -23.90
C LEU A 716 -29.89 -8.38 -23.69
N LEU A 717 -29.62 -7.09 -23.89
CA LEU A 717 -28.28 -6.52 -24.03
C LEU A 717 -27.99 -5.43 -22.98
N PHE A 718 -26.76 -5.36 -22.52
CA PHE A 718 -26.30 -4.38 -21.51
C PHE A 718 -24.80 -4.10 -21.65
N ALA A 719 -24.33 -3.01 -21.05
CA ALA A 719 -22.93 -2.60 -21.07
C ALA A 719 -22.27 -2.72 -19.68
N THR A 720 -21.16 -3.45 -19.57
CA THR A 720 -20.42 -3.67 -18.31
C THR A 720 -18.90 -3.61 -18.50
N SER A 721 -18.18 -3.14 -17.48
CA SER A 721 -16.71 -3.17 -17.39
C SER A 721 -16.16 -4.42 -16.70
N PHE A 722 -17.02 -5.29 -16.16
CA PHE A 722 -16.59 -6.48 -15.44
C PHE A 722 -16.08 -7.58 -16.37
N PRO A 723 -15.03 -8.33 -15.97
CA PRO A 723 -14.77 -9.66 -16.52
C PRO A 723 -15.91 -10.62 -16.16
N HIS A 724 -15.95 -11.80 -16.79
CA HIS A 724 -17.06 -12.73 -16.59
C HIS A 724 -16.96 -13.46 -15.25
N TRP A 725 -17.68 -12.96 -14.25
CA TRP A 725 -17.67 -13.39 -12.84
C TRP A 725 -17.94 -14.90 -12.61
N ALA A 726 -18.47 -15.63 -13.59
CA ALA A 726 -18.72 -17.08 -13.54
C ALA A 726 -18.00 -17.88 -14.64
N GLU A 727 -16.89 -17.38 -15.20
CA GLU A 727 -16.08 -18.10 -16.20
C GLU A 727 -15.10 -19.07 -15.53
N LYS A 728 -15.32 -20.39 -15.64
CA LYS A 728 -14.51 -21.40 -14.93
C LYS A 728 -13.05 -21.44 -15.38
N ASP A 729 -12.80 -21.39 -16.69
CA ASP A 729 -11.45 -21.39 -17.27
C ASP A 729 -10.96 -19.95 -17.55
N THR A 730 -11.17 -19.04 -16.59
CA THR A 730 -10.88 -17.61 -16.80
C THR A 730 -9.38 -17.32 -16.89
N LYS A 731 -9.06 -16.24 -17.61
CA LYS A 731 -7.73 -15.62 -17.66
C LYS A 731 -7.64 -14.34 -16.81
N SER A 732 -8.71 -14.02 -16.07
CA SER A 732 -8.80 -12.85 -15.22
C SER A 732 -8.30 -13.18 -13.81
N ASP A 733 -7.20 -12.55 -13.40
CA ASP A 733 -6.57 -12.77 -12.09
C ASP A 733 -7.54 -12.49 -10.94
N VAL A 734 -8.39 -11.45 -11.08
CA VAL A 734 -9.40 -11.11 -10.07
C VAL A 734 -10.54 -12.15 -10.00
N VAL A 735 -10.96 -12.73 -11.14
CA VAL A 735 -12.03 -13.75 -11.16
C VAL A 735 -11.50 -15.09 -10.65
N ALA A 736 -10.29 -15.49 -11.00
CA ALA A 736 -9.64 -16.66 -10.44
C ALA A 736 -9.47 -16.54 -8.92
N SER A 737 -9.10 -15.34 -8.44
CA SER A 737 -9.03 -15.03 -7.01
C SER A 737 -10.40 -15.08 -6.33
N PHE A 738 -11.45 -14.56 -6.97
CA PHE A 738 -12.83 -14.64 -6.49
C PHE A 738 -13.32 -16.08 -6.36
N HIS A 739 -13.10 -16.94 -7.37
CA HIS A 739 -13.50 -18.35 -7.38
C HIS A 739 -12.80 -19.21 -6.32
N ARG A 740 -11.58 -18.84 -5.92
CA ARG A 740 -10.85 -19.53 -4.84
C ARG A 740 -11.51 -19.36 -3.48
N ILE A 741 -12.24 -18.26 -3.23
CA ILE A 741 -12.76 -17.91 -1.91
C ILE A 741 -14.31 -17.92 -1.86
N VAL A 742 -14.98 -17.66 -2.99
CA VAL A 742 -16.45 -17.61 -3.09
C VAL A 742 -16.99 -18.85 -3.77
N ASN A 743 -17.92 -19.54 -3.11
CA ASN A 743 -18.61 -20.72 -3.64
C ASN A 743 -19.39 -20.40 -4.93
N GLU A 744 -19.47 -21.38 -5.85
CA GLU A 744 -20.14 -21.26 -7.15
C GLU A 744 -21.61 -20.79 -7.06
N SER A 745 -22.31 -21.12 -5.97
CA SER A 745 -23.68 -20.64 -5.69
C SER A 745 -23.83 -19.13 -5.50
N HIS A 746 -22.70 -18.41 -5.35
CA HIS A 746 -22.64 -16.96 -5.15
C HIS A 746 -21.81 -16.25 -6.24
N TRP A 747 -21.58 -16.90 -7.39
CA TRP A 747 -20.98 -16.26 -8.56
C TRP A 747 -22.02 -15.38 -9.29
N ASP A 748 -22.29 -14.23 -8.69
CA ASP A 748 -23.20 -13.20 -9.18
C ASP A 748 -22.51 -11.82 -9.22
N PRO A 749 -22.99 -10.86 -10.03
CA PRO A 749 -22.28 -9.60 -10.25
C PRO A 749 -22.20 -8.70 -9.01
N LEU A 750 -23.09 -8.84 -8.03
CA LEU A 750 -23.06 -8.02 -6.81
C LEU A 750 -22.10 -8.60 -5.78
N THR A 751 -22.09 -9.93 -5.61
CA THR A 751 -21.06 -10.61 -4.81
C THR A 751 -19.66 -10.37 -5.41
N PHE A 752 -19.53 -10.36 -6.74
CA PHE A 752 -18.28 -9.99 -7.40
C PHE A 752 -17.91 -8.49 -7.19
N LEU A 753 -18.87 -7.56 -7.27
CA LEU A 753 -18.64 -6.14 -6.94
C LEU A 753 -18.11 -5.95 -5.52
N GLY A 754 -18.63 -6.70 -4.53
CA GLY A 754 -18.12 -6.67 -3.16
C GLY A 754 -16.68 -7.11 -3.07
N PHE A 755 -16.34 -8.23 -3.69
CA PHE A 755 -14.99 -8.76 -3.71
C PHE A 755 -14.01 -7.75 -4.31
N VAL A 756 -14.36 -7.18 -5.47
CA VAL A 756 -13.59 -6.14 -6.17
C VAL A 756 -13.45 -4.86 -5.32
N THR A 757 -14.49 -4.47 -4.58
CA THR A 757 -14.47 -3.32 -3.67
C THR A 757 -13.43 -3.53 -2.56
N THR A 758 -13.39 -4.71 -1.94
CA THR A 758 -12.40 -5.04 -0.91
C THR A 758 -10.98 -5.11 -1.48
N ARG A 759 -10.79 -5.75 -2.64
CA ARG A 759 -9.48 -5.80 -3.34
C ARG A 759 -8.95 -4.39 -3.65
N LEU A 760 -9.82 -3.47 -4.08
CA LEU A 760 -9.46 -2.08 -4.32
C LEU A 760 -8.99 -1.38 -3.04
N LEU A 761 -9.72 -1.53 -1.93
CA LEU A 761 -9.35 -0.93 -0.65
C LEU A 761 -8.04 -1.52 -0.09
N GLN A 762 -7.75 -2.80 -0.33
CA GLN A 762 -6.46 -3.43 0.02
C GLN A 762 -5.28 -2.80 -0.74
N VAL A 763 -5.48 -2.26 -1.94
CA VAL A 763 -4.45 -1.53 -2.70
C VAL A 763 -4.27 -0.09 -2.19
N ILE A 764 -5.36 0.55 -1.73
CA ILE A 764 -5.37 1.97 -1.32
C ILE A 764 -4.80 2.18 0.10
N LEU A 765 -5.26 1.37 1.05
CA LEU A 765 -5.07 1.61 2.49
C LEU A 765 -3.62 1.48 3.02
N PRO A 766 -2.74 0.59 2.52
CA PRO A 766 -1.39 0.42 3.08
C PRO A 766 -0.61 1.74 3.24
N ASN A 767 -0.77 2.67 2.29
CA ASN A 767 -0.08 3.96 2.27
C ASN A 767 -0.79 5.07 3.08
N MET A 768 -1.88 4.78 3.79
CA MET A 768 -2.65 5.76 4.58
C MET A 768 -2.34 5.63 6.08
N LYS A 769 -1.82 6.70 6.71
CA LYS A 769 -1.59 6.77 8.17
C LYS A 769 -2.84 7.05 9.00
N LYS A 770 -3.82 7.75 8.44
CA LYS A 770 -5.15 7.99 9.02
C LYS A 770 -6.21 7.69 7.96
N VAL A 771 -7.39 7.22 8.36
CA VAL A 771 -8.48 6.84 7.46
C VAL A 771 -9.79 7.45 7.94
N ASN A 772 -10.30 8.41 7.17
CA ASN A 772 -11.63 9.00 7.30
C ASN A 772 -12.21 9.20 5.89
N ALA A 773 -13.43 9.75 5.77
CA ALA A 773 -14.06 9.97 4.47
C ALA A 773 -13.22 10.87 3.54
N GLU A 774 -12.82 12.05 4.01
CA GLU A 774 -12.06 13.04 3.23
C GLU A 774 -10.73 12.48 2.70
N LEU A 775 -9.87 11.95 3.59
CA LEU A 775 -8.57 11.39 3.23
C LEU A 775 -8.67 10.17 2.31
N LEU A 776 -9.76 9.40 2.40
CA LEU A 776 -10.01 8.27 1.51
C LEU A 776 -10.38 8.75 0.09
N ALA A 777 -11.18 9.81 -0.03
CA ALA A 777 -11.39 10.46 -1.32
C ALA A 777 -10.08 11.04 -1.86
N ASP A 778 -9.37 11.85 -1.08
CA ASP A 778 -8.08 12.47 -1.49
C ASP A 778 -7.11 11.44 -2.07
N ARG A 779 -6.95 10.30 -1.37
CA ARG A 779 -6.08 9.21 -1.79
C ARG A 779 -6.49 8.61 -3.14
N ILE A 780 -7.79 8.51 -3.43
CA ILE A 780 -8.31 7.97 -4.68
C ILE A 780 -8.13 8.96 -5.85
N TYR A 781 -8.35 10.26 -5.65
CA TYR A 781 -8.07 11.28 -6.69
C TYR A 781 -6.57 11.44 -6.95
N THR A 782 -5.73 11.36 -5.92
CA THR A 782 -4.26 11.48 -6.03
C THR A 782 -3.65 10.42 -6.96
N GLU A 783 -4.11 9.17 -6.89
CA GLU A 783 -3.60 8.10 -7.76
C GLU A 783 -4.08 8.22 -9.22
N SER A 784 -5.19 8.91 -9.46
CA SER A 784 -5.95 9.02 -10.72
C SER A 784 -6.45 7.70 -11.32
N ASN A 785 -5.63 6.66 -11.42
CA ASN A 785 -5.92 5.40 -12.09
C ASN A 785 -5.39 4.23 -11.25
N ILE A 786 -6.29 3.55 -10.55
CA ILE A 786 -5.95 2.47 -9.63
C ILE A 786 -6.09 1.13 -10.36
N LYS A 787 -4.98 0.42 -10.52
CA LYS A 787 -4.96 -0.94 -11.06
C LYS A 787 -5.16 -1.94 -9.90
N VAL A 788 -6.09 -2.88 -10.07
CA VAL A 788 -6.36 -3.96 -9.11
C VAL A 788 -6.35 -5.26 -9.91
N ASP A 789 -5.36 -6.11 -9.65
CA ASP A 789 -5.15 -7.37 -10.38
C ASP A 789 -5.12 -7.12 -11.92
N ASP A 790 -6.08 -7.61 -12.71
CA ASP A 790 -6.23 -7.32 -14.14
C ASP A 790 -7.22 -6.17 -14.47
N MET A 791 -7.94 -5.63 -13.47
CA MET A 791 -8.89 -4.52 -13.61
C MET A 791 -8.24 -3.14 -13.42
N ARG A 792 -8.94 -2.09 -13.91
CA ARG A 792 -8.53 -0.68 -13.78
C ARG A 792 -9.71 0.20 -13.41
N PHE A 793 -9.51 1.05 -12.39
CA PHE A 793 -10.47 2.04 -11.91
C PHE A 793 -9.91 3.45 -12.09
N GLY A 794 -10.55 4.27 -12.92
CA GLY A 794 -10.18 5.65 -13.21
C GLY A 794 -10.63 6.08 -14.61
N PRO A 795 -10.25 7.28 -15.08
CA PRO A 795 -9.51 8.29 -14.33
C PRO A 795 -10.40 9.00 -13.30
N PHE A 796 -9.85 9.19 -12.10
CA PHE A 796 -10.35 10.09 -11.07
C PHE A 796 -9.61 11.43 -11.18
N SER A 797 -10.35 12.54 -11.27
CA SER A 797 -9.85 13.91 -11.37
C SER A 797 -10.89 14.88 -10.81
N ASP A 798 -10.45 15.91 -10.09
CA ASP A 798 -11.28 16.96 -9.50
C ASP A 798 -10.91 18.38 -10.01
N VAL A 799 -10.14 18.46 -11.10
CA VAL A 799 -9.76 19.73 -11.76
C VAL A 799 -10.96 20.36 -12.50
N GLU A 800 -11.25 21.63 -12.21
CA GLU A 800 -12.30 22.40 -12.89
C GLU A 800 -11.87 22.82 -14.31
N CYS A 801 -12.75 22.62 -15.29
CA CYS A 801 -12.47 23.01 -16.68
C CYS A 801 -12.71 24.52 -16.88
N VAL A 802 -11.69 25.26 -17.32
CA VAL A 802 -11.82 26.70 -17.64
C VAL A 802 -12.74 26.88 -18.86
N SER A 803 -13.69 27.82 -18.75
CA SER A 803 -14.68 28.09 -19.81
C SER A 803 -14.08 28.93 -20.95
N GLY A 804 -13.65 28.27 -22.02
CA GLY A 804 -13.12 28.88 -23.25
C GLY A 804 -13.35 27.98 -24.48
N THR A 805 -13.29 28.54 -25.69
CA THR A 805 -13.87 27.98 -26.93
C THR A 805 -13.19 26.74 -27.56
N SER A 806 -12.37 25.99 -26.83
CA SER A 806 -11.79 24.72 -27.31
C SER A 806 -11.63 23.70 -26.19
N VAL A 807 -12.53 22.71 -26.13
CA VAL A 807 -12.53 21.64 -25.13
C VAL A 807 -11.60 20.51 -25.55
N SER A 808 -10.50 20.33 -24.81
CA SER A 808 -9.78 19.06 -24.72
C SER A 808 -10.56 18.13 -23.78
N ALA A 809 -11.02 16.97 -24.26
CA ALA A 809 -11.85 16.05 -23.47
C ALA A 809 -11.08 15.27 -22.38
N ASN A 810 -9.80 15.57 -22.16
CA ASN A 810 -8.92 14.84 -21.25
C ASN A 810 -8.69 15.52 -19.88
N GLU A 811 -9.19 16.74 -19.67
CA GLU A 811 -8.88 17.58 -18.50
C GLU A 811 -10.15 18.17 -17.84
N CYS A 812 -11.11 17.32 -17.53
CA CYS A 812 -12.32 17.70 -16.77
C CYS A 812 -12.56 16.76 -15.59
N ALA A 813 -13.15 17.32 -14.52
CA ALA A 813 -13.52 16.61 -13.31
C ALA A 813 -14.28 15.30 -13.60
N SER A 814 -13.65 14.18 -13.26
CA SER A 814 -14.14 12.81 -13.47
C SER A 814 -14.11 12.05 -12.15
N ASN A 815 -15.27 11.56 -11.72
CA ASN A 815 -15.42 10.67 -10.56
C ASN A 815 -16.04 9.33 -10.98
N PHE A 816 -15.85 8.91 -12.23
CA PHE A 816 -16.29 7.61 -12.74
C PHE A 816 -15.08 6.78 -13.20
N GLY A 817 -14.93 5.59 -12.63
CA GLY A 817 -13.73 4.78 -12.79
C GLY A 817 -13.83 3.62 -13.78
N ALA A 818 -14.98 3.38 -14.40
CA ALA A 818 -15.11 2.24 -15.29
C ALA A 818 -14.51 2.53 -16.67
N THR A 819 -13.48 1.76 -17.01
CA THR A 819 -12.87 1.68 -18.36
C THR A 819 -13.23 0.36 -19.03
N ASN A 820 -12.82 0.17 -20.29
CA ASN A 820 -12.94 -1.11 -20.99
C ASN A 820 -14.38 -1.70 -21.02
N ILE A 821 -15.38 -0.82 -21.14
CA ILE A 821 -16.81 -1.14 -21.06
C ILE A 821 -17.22 -1.89 -22.33
N SER A 822 -17.73 -3.10 -22.16
CA SER A 822 -18.07 -4.05 -23.22
C SER A 822 -19.58 -4.32 -23.27
N VAL A 823 -20.11 -4.72 -24.43
CA VAL A 823 -21.54 -5.04 -24.60
C VAL A 823 -21.74 -6.55 -24.60
N TRP A 824 -22.60 -7.02 -23.69
CA TRP A 824 -22.90 -8.44 -23.48
C TRP A 824 -24.39 -8.71 -23.71
N SER A 825 -24.70 -9.98 -23.97
CA SER A 825 -26.06 -10.50 -23.93
C SER A 825 -26.31 -11.28 -22.63
N MET A 826 -27.58 -11.45 -22.26
CA MET A 826 -27.98 -12.36 -21.18
C MET A 826 -27.59 -13.82 -21.49
N ALA A 827 -27.49 -14.21 -22.77
CA ALA A 827 -26.94 -15.51 -23.15
C ALA A 827 -25.50 -15.72 -22.66
N ARG A 828 -24.66 -14.67 -22.69
CA ARG A 828 -23.30 -14.72 -22.13
C ARG A 828 -23.32 -14.87 -20.61
N VAL A 829 -24.23 -14.19 -19.91
CA VAL A 829 -24.41 -14.34 -18.45
C VAL A 829 -24.76 -15.77 -18.06
N LEU A 830 -25.61 -16.44 -18.85
CA LEU A 830 -25.99 -17.84 -18.63
C LEU A 830 -24.91 -18.84 -19.07
N ASN A 831 -24.05 -18.46 -20.03
CA ASN A 831 -22.98 -19.30 -20.55
C ASN A 831 -21.77 -18.45 -20.98
N SER A 832 -20.71 -18.48 -20.18
CA SER A 832 -19.44 -17.76 -20.40
C SER A 832 -18.76 -18.03 -21.75
N SER A 833 -19.11 -19.13 -22.43
CA SER A 833 -18.60 -19.46 -23.77
C SER A 833 -19.19 -18.60 -24.89
N VAL A 834 -20.35 -17.96 -24.68
CA VAL A 834 -20.96 -17.07 -25.67
C VAL A 834 -20.11 -15.80 -25.79
N PRO A 835 -19.66 -15.41 -27.00
CA PRO A 835 -18.70 -14.32 -27.16
C PRO A 835 -19.27 -12.95 -26.76
N ILE A 836 -18.37 -12.03 -26.40
CA ILE A 836 -18.68 -10.62 -26.18
C ILE A 836 -19.11 -9.97 -27.51
N LEU A 837 -20.21 -9.21 -27.51
CA LEU A 837 -20.78 -8.60 -28.72
C LEU A 837 -20.01 -7.36 -29.19
N GLN A 838 -19.55 -6.53 -28.24
CA GLN A 838 -18.64 -5.42 -28.50
C GLN A 838 -17.50 -5.45 -27.50
N ARG A 839 -16.26 -5.49 -28.01
CA ARG A 839 -15.05 -5.43 -27.19
C ARG A 839 -15.04 -4.16 -26.32
N GLY A 840 -14.39 -4.26 -25.16
CA GLY A 840 -14.35 -3.18 -24.20
C GLY A 840 -13.75 -1.90 -24.76
N MET A 841 -14.38 -0.76 -24.45
CA MET A 841 -13.91 0.57 -24.81
C MET A 841 -14.11 1.56 -23.65
N THR A 842 -13.30 2.62 -23.62
CA THR A 842 -13.54 3.77 -22.73
C THR A 842 -14.17 4.88 -23.58
N PRO A 843 -15.42 5.30 -23.30
CA PRO A 843 -16.09 6.31 -24.11
C PRO A 843 -15.47 7.70 -23.90
N SER A 844 -15.33 8.48 -24.97
CA SER A 844 -14.82 9.85 -24.92
C SER A 844 -15.82 10.86 -24.33
N MET A 845 -17.10 10.46 -24.19
CA MET A 845 -18.21 11.30 -23.71
C MET A 845 -18.42 12.60 -24.51
N GLY A 846 -17.82 12.72 -25.70
CA GLY A 846 -18.11 13.80 -26.65
C GLY A 846 -19.37 13.50 -27.45
N PHE A 847 -20.28 14.47 -27.53
CA PHE A 847 -21.54 14.39 -28.27
C PHE A 847 -21.53 15.37 -29.44
N SER A 848 -21.82 14.90 -30.65
CA SER A 848 -21.95 15.74 -31.85
C SER A 848 -23.36 15.67 -32.39
N ILE A 849 -24.10 16.78 -32.31
CA ILE A 849 -25.49 16.83 -32.78
C ILE A 849 -25.52 17.14 -34.28
N ALA A 850 -26.19 16.30 -35.07
CA ALA A 850 -26.27 16.39 -36.52
C ALA A 850 -27.27 17.47 -37.01
N GLY A 851 -27.13 18.72 -36.55
CA GLY A 851 -28.07 19.80 -36.86
C GLY A 851 -27.60 21.25 -36.76
N GLY A 852 -26.41 21.52 -36.20
CA GLY A 852 -25.98 22.90 -35.89
C GLY A 852 -25.51 23.78 -37.06
N SER A 853 -25.24 23.21 -38.24
CA SER A 853 -24.49 23.90 -39.30
C SER A 853 -25.07 23.70 -40.71
N ARG A 854 -26.32 24.14 -40.93
CA ARG A 854 -26.82 24.45 -42.28
C ARG A 854 -27.11 25.93 -42.39
N LEU A 855 -26.25 26.65 -43.11
CA LEU A 855 -26.43 28.07 -43.41
C LEU A 855 -27.74 28.27 -44.20
N THR A 856 -28.49 29.29 -43.84
CA THR A 856 -29.75 29.64 -44.50
C THR A 856 -29.51 30.26 -45.88
N GLY A 857 -30.50 30.21 -46.78
CA GLY A 857 -30.34 30.71 -48.15
C GLY A 857 -29.96 32.20 -48.24
N SER A 858 -30.36 33.01 -47.27
CA SER A 858 -29.94 34.41 -47.12
C SER A 858 -28.47 34.57 -46.73
N GLN A 859 -27.90 33.65 -45.95
CA GLN A 859 -26.47 33.62 -45.64
C GLN A 859 -25.64 33.20 -46.86
N ILE A 860 -26.15 32.28 -47.69
CA ILE A 860 -25.51 31.91 -48.97
C ILE A 860 -25.49 33.10 -49.94
N ALA A 861 -26.58 33.87 -50.02
CA ALA A 861 -26.63 35.11 -50.80
C ALA A 861 -25.65 36.18 -50.26
N GLY A 862 -25.55 36.33 -48.93
CA GLY A 862 -24.58 37.21 -48.29
C GLY A 862 -23.12 36.82 -48.57
N ILE A 863 -22.80 35.52 -48.56
CA ILE A 863 -21.49 34.99 -48.94
C ILE A 863 -21.17 35.29 -50.41
N GLY A 864 -22.14 35.14 -51.33
CA GLY A 864 -21.95 35.47 -52.74
C GLY A 864 -21.57 36.94 -52.98
N ILE A 865 -22.24 37.87 -52.30
CA ILE A 865 -21.94 39.31 -52.38
C ILE A 865 -20.61 39.64 -51.69
N GLY A 866 -20.35 39.03 -50.52
CA GLY A 866 -19.09 39.20 -49.78
C GLY A 866 -17.86 38.70 -50.53
N CYS A 867 -17.96 37.61 -51.29
CA CYS A 867 -16.85 37.08 -52.08
C CYS A 867 -16.39 38.04 -53.19
N ILE A 868 -17.32 38.77 -53.81
CA ILE A 868 -16.99 39.72 -54.90
C ILE A 868 -16.31 40.97 -54.35
N ALA A 869 -16.80 41.50 -53.21
CA ALA A 869 -16.16 42.64 -52.54
C ALA A 869 -14.82 42.27 -51.86
N GLY A 870 -14.70 41.04 -51.35
CA GLY A 870 -13.49 40.55 -50.70
C GLY A 870 -12.36 40.15 -51.64
N LEU A 871 -12.64 39.90 -52.93
CA LEU A 871 -11.67 39.40 -53.90
C LEU A 871 -10.48 40.35 -54.12
N ILE A 872 -10.72 41.67 -54.08
CA ILE A 872 -9.69 42.70 -54.28
C ILE A 872 -8.68 42.73 -53.10
N PRO A 873 -9.09 42.84 -51.83
CA PRO A 873 -8.16 42.71 -50.70
C PRO A 873 -7.59 41.29 -50.56
N PHE A 874 -8.28 40.22 -51.00
CA PHE A 874 -7.70 38.87 -50.98
C PHE A 874 -6.56 38.66 -51.99
N ILE A 875 -6.50 39.39 -53.10
CA ILE A 875 -5.36 39.35 -54.02
C ILE A 875 -4.16 40.09 -53.39
N ALA A 876 -4.38 41.25 -52.78
CA ALA A 876 -3.33 41.99 -52.06
C ALA A 876 -2.81 41.22 -50.84
N LEU A 877 -3.71 40.66 -50.02
CA LEU A 877 -3.40 39.80 -48.88
C LEU A 877 -2.81 38.47 -49.34
N GLY A 878 -3.21 37.94 -50.50
CA GLY A 878 -2.64 36.73 -51.10
C GLY A 878 -1.19 36.92 -51.55
N VAL A 879 -0.84 38.09 -52.10
CA VAL A 879 0.55 38.48 -52.38
C VAL A 879 1.32 38.69 -51.07
N LEU A 880 0.71 39.35 -50.07
CA LEU A 880 1.35 39.60 -48.78
C LEU A 880 1.62 38.29 -48.01
N LEU A 881 0.64 37.40 -47.88
CA LEU A 881 0.77 36.09 -47.22
C LEU A 881 1.77 35.16 -47.93
N ARG A 882 1.88 35.24 -49.27
CA ARG A 882 2.90 34.49 -50.03
C ARG A 882 4.32 35.01 -49.79
N ILE A 883 4.45 36.24 -49.29
CA ILE A 883 5.72 36.87 -48.90
C ILE A 883 5.99 36.68 -47.39
N THR A 884 4.96 36.65 -46.52
CA THR A 884 5.12 36.60 -45.06
C THR A 884 4.98 35.21 -44.41
N LEU A 885 4.34 34.22 -45.03
CA LEU A 885 4.17 32.86 -44.48
C LEU A 885 5.06 31.80 -45.15
N ARG A 886 6.29 32.15 -45.52
CA ARG A 886 7.26 31.21 -46.10
C ARG A 886 8.05 30.41 -45.05
N ASN A 887 7.35 29.85 -44.07
CA ASN A 887 7.90 28.92 -43.06
C ASN A 887 7.36 27.49 -43.21
N ALA A 888 7.29 27.02 -44.46
CA ALA A 888 7.18 25.59 -44.76
C ALA A 888 8.57 25.07 -45.14
N ARG A 889 8.98 23.95 -44.51
CA ARG A 889 10.23 23.22 -44.75
C ARG A 889 10.44 22.99 -46.25
N ASP A 890 11.28 23.80 -46.90
CA ASP A 890 11.43 23.79 -48.36
C ASP A 890 12.28 22.59 -48.81
N ASN A 891 11.59 21.48 -49.07
CA ASN A 891 12.17 20.22 -49.54
C ASN A 891 12.94 20.34 -50.87
N ASN A 892 12.91 21.47 -51.58
CA ASN A 892 13.78 21.68 -52.74
C ASN A 892 15.23 21.96 -52.33
N LEU A 893 15.43 22.50 -51.13
CA LEU A 893 16.74 22.84 -50.56
C LEU A 893 17.47 21.62 -49.98
N ALA A 894 16.75 20.57 -49.62
CA ALA A 894 17.33 19.29 -49.21
C ALA A 894 18.31 18.75 -50.27
N PRO A 895 19.55 18.38 -49.91
CA PRO A 895 20.37 17.43 -50.65
C PRO A 895 19.62 16.11 -50.90
N LYS A 896 19.69 15.57 -52.12
CA LYS A 896 18.89 14.40 -52.56
C LYS A 896 19.71 13.36 -53.31
N GLU A 897 20.72 13.80 -54.04
CA GLU A 897 21.59 12.91 -54.82
C GLU A 897 22.55 12.18 -53.88
N SER A 898 22.45 10.84 -53.87
CA SER A 898 23.26 9.98 -53.00
C SER A 898 24.75 9.92 -53.38
N THR A 899 25.11 10.43 -54.56
CA THR A 899 26.48 10.55 -55.07
C THR A 899 27.19 11.82 -54.62
N ASP A 900 26.44 12.82 -54.15
CA ASP A 900 26.97 14.16 -53.88
C ASP A 900 27.26 14.29 -52.39
N PRO A 901 28.43 14.85 -51.99
CA PRO A 901 28.73 15.09 -50.58
C PRO A 901 27.72 16.05 -49.94
N VAL A 902 27.12 15.62 -48.84
CA VAL A 902 26.23 16.44 -48.02
C VAL A 902 27.06 17.11 -46.92
N THR A 903 26.87 18.41 -46.74
CA THR A 903 27.42 19.11 -45.57
C THR A 903 26.36 19.18 -44.48
N LEU A 904 26.66 18.60 -43.33
CA LEU A 904 25.77 18.56 -42.17
C LEU A 904 26.31 19.47 -41.07
N ILE A 905 25.42 20.28 -40.51
CA ILE A 905 25.64 21.12 -39.33
C ILE A 905 24.81 20.53 -38.19
N PHE A 906 25.45 20.30 -37.05
CA PHE A 906 24.76 20.11 -35.78
C PHE A 906 24.98 21.33 -34.89
N THR A 907 23.93 21.75 -34.19
CA THR A 907 23.99 22.82 -33.19
C THR A 907 23.33 22.35 -31.90
N ASP A 908 23.74 22.92 -30.77
CA ASP A 908 23.05 22.77 -29.49
C ASP A 908 23.43 23.93 -28.54
N ILE A 909 22.61 24.22 -27.52
CA ILE A 909 22.90 25.28 -26.55
C ILE A 909 23.82 24.72 -25.45
N GLU A 910 24.91 25.41 -25.12
CA GLU A 910 25.76 25.01 -24.00
C GLU A 910 25.04 25.16 -22.66
N SER A 911 25.13 24.13 -21.81
CA SER A 911 24.56 24.11 -20.45
C SER A 911 23.04 24.37 -20.39
N SER A 912 22.28 24.08 -21.45
CA SER A 912 20.85 24.41 -21.51
C SER A 912 20.03 23.81 -20.37
N THR A 913 20.31 22.58 -19.93
CA THR A 913 19.66 21.99 -18.74
C THR A 913 19.90 22.79 -17.46
N ALA A 914 21.08 23.40 -17.30
CA ALA A 914 21.39 24.24 -16.14
C ALA A 914 20.68 25.60 -16.25
N LEU A 915 20.61 26.18 -17.46
CA LEU A 915 19.84 27.41 -17.71
C LEU A 915 18.33 27.19 -17.50
N TRP A 916 17.77 26.06 -17.93
CA TRP A 916 16.37 25.68 -17.67
C TRP A 916 16.07 25.47 -16.18
N ALA A 917 17.07 25.09 -15.38
CA ALA A 917 16.94 24.96 -13.93
C ALA A 917 17.14 26.28 -13.17
N ALA A 918 17.91 27.22 -13.74
CA ALA A 918 18.17 28.54 -13.16
C ALA A 918 17.08 29.58 -13.50
N HIS A 919 16.63 29.60 -14.77
CA HIS A 919 15.73 30.61 -15.34
C HIS A 919 14.57 29.97 -16.12
N PRO A 920 13.71 29.14 -15.49
CA PRO A 920 12.60 28.45 -16.16
C PRO A 920 11.59 29.40 -16.82
N GLU A 921 11.51 30.66 -16.38
CA GLU A 921 10.67 31.71 -16.94
C GLU A 921 11.29 32.44 -18.15
N LEU A 922 12.62 32.50 -18.27
CA LEU A 922 13.31 33.16 -19.40
C LEU A 922 13.58 32.19 -20.56
N MET A 923 13.85 30.92 -20.24
CA MET A 923 14.24 29.93 -21.24
C MET A 923 13.20 29.60 -22.32
N PRO A 924 11.86 29.63 -22.09
CA PRO A 924 10.88 29.44 -23.15
C PRO A 924 11.04 30.47 -24.29
N ASP A 925 11.12 31.75 -23.95
CA ASP A 925 11.22 32.83 -24.93
C ASP A 925 12.63 32.91 -25.55
N ALA A 926 13.67 32.66 -24.76
CA ALA A 926 15.04 32.59 -25.27
C ALA A 926 15.22 31.42 -26.27
N VAL A 927 14.70 30.22 -25.97
CA VAL A 927 14.76 29.07 -26.89
C VAL A 927 13.87 29.27 -28.12
N ALA A 928 12.69 29.88 -27.97
CA ALA A 928 11.84 30.24 -29.12
C ALA A 928 12.54 31.24 -30.05
N THR A 929 13.24 32.22 -29.49
CA THR A 929 14.06 33.20 -30.22
C THR A 929 15.26 32.56 -30.90
N HIS A 930 15.97 31.66 -30.21
CA HIS A 930 17.03 30.83 -30.79
C HIS A 930 16.52 30.02 -32.00
N HIS A 931 15.33 29.39 -31.89
CA HIS A 931 14.69 28.68 -33.00
C HIS A 931 14.35 29.60 -34.19
N TYR A 932 13.89 30.82 -33.92
CA TYR A 932 13.56 31.80 -34.94
C TYR A 932 14.80 32.28 -35.70
N LEU A 933 15.87 32.65 -34.99
CA LEU A 933 17.13 33.12 -35.59
C LEU A 933 17.80 32.03 -36.45
N ILE A 934 17.88 30.79 -35.96
CA ILE A 934 18.46 29.68 -36.73
C ILE A 934 17.64 29.42 -38.01
N ARG A 935 16.30 29.41 -37.93
CA ARG A 935 15.44 29.20 -39.11
C ARG A 935 15.54 30.31 -40.15
N LEU A 936 15.68 31.57 -39.72
CA LEU A 936 15.99 32.68 -40.63
C LEU A 936 17.28 32.46 -41.41
N LEU A 937 18.34 31.99 -40.73
CA LEU A 937 19.64 31.72 -41.36
C LEU A 937 19.61 30.49 -42.28
N ILE A 938 18.89 29.42 -41.91
CA ILE A 938 18.61 28.27 -42.80
C ILE A 938 17.98 28.76 -44.11
N GLY A 939 16.97 29.61 -44.03
CA GLY A 939 16.32 30.21 -45.21
C GLY A 939 17.27 31.11 -46.03
N ARG A 940 18.02 31.99 -45.37
CA ARG A 940 18.96 32.93 -46.01
C ARG A 940 20.07 32.22 -46.78
N TYR A 941 20.68 31.19 -46.18
CA TYR A 941 21.77 30.41 -46.77
C TYR A 941 21.28 29.20 -47.60
N LYS A 942 19.97 29.11 -47.87
CA LYS A 942 19.34 28.06 -48.68
C LYS A 942 19.66 26.63 -48.20
N CYS A 943 19.86 26.49 -46.90
CA CYS A 943 20.06 25.22 -46.22
C CYS A 943 18.70 24.55 -45.91
N TYR A 944 18.74 23.37 -45.32
CA TYR A 944 17.56 22.55 -45.06
C TYR A 944 17.52 22.07 -43.60
N GLU A 945 16.45 22.43 -42.86
CA GLU A 945 16.17 21.85 -41.54
C GLU A 945 15.82 20.37 -41.69
N VAL A 946 16.64 19.49 -41.12
CA VAL A 946 16.42 18.04 -41.11
C VAL A 946 15.46 17.68 -39.97
N LYS A 947 15.77 18.15 -38.77
CA LYS A 947 15.00 17.96 -37.54
C LYS A 947 15.56 18.85 -36.43
N THR A 948 14.71 19.11 -35.45
CA THR A 948 15.04 19.79 -34.20
C THR A 948 14.66 18.86 -33.05
N VAL A 949 15.54 18.67 -32.06
CA VAL A 949 15.31 17.80 -30.89
C VAL A 949 15.66 18.58 -29.64
N GLY A 950 14.63 19.03 -28.91
CA GLY A 950 14.81 20.05 -27.87
C GLY A 950 15.30 21.35 -28.50
N ASP A 951 16.47 21.78 -28.06
CA ASP A 951 17.27 22.92 -28.52
C ASP A 951 18.35 22.55 -29.56
N SER A 952 18.54 21.27 -29.89
CA SER A 952 19.51 20.86 -30.90
C SER A 952 18.92 20.85 -32.32
N PHE A 953 19.63 21.46 -33.29
CA PHE A 953 19.28 21.38 -34.72
C PHE A 953 20.22 20.43 -35.47
N MET A 954 19.64 19.71 -36.43
CA MET A 954 20.35 19.08 -37.53
C MET A 954 19.97 19.78 -38.83
N ILE A 955 20.97 20.34 -39.53
CA ILE A 955 20.80 21.13 -40.77
C ILE A 955 21.64 20.49 -41.87
N ALA A 956 21.10 20.39 -43.08
CA ALA A 956 21.80 19.90 -44.27
C ALA A 956 21.98 21.02 -45.32
N SER A 957 23.11 21.00 -46.02
CA SER A 957 23.43 21.92 -47.12
C SER A 957 24.01 21.18 -48.32
N LYS A 958 23.66 21.66 -49.52
CA LYS A 958 24.28 21.26 -50.80
C LYS A 958 25.62 21.96 -51.05
N SER A 959 25.90 23.07 -50.35
CA SER A 959 27.15 23.83 -50.46
C SER A 959 27.87 23.81 -49.11
N PRO A 960 29.13 23.34 -49.05
CA PRO A 960 29.95 23.42 -47.85
C PRO A 960 30.13 24.87 -47.39
N PHE A 961 30.36 25.81 -48.31
CA PHE A 961 30.52 27.23 -48.00
C PHE A 961 29.27 27.87 -47.41
N ALA A 962 28.08 27.60 -47.97
CA ALA A 962 26.82 28.10 -47.41
C ALA A 962 26.58 27.58 -45.98
N ALA A 963 27.03 26.36 -45.64
CA ALA A 963 26.95 25.83 -44.28
C ALA A 963 27.90 26.55 -43.32
N VAL A 964 29.13 26.85 -43.77
CA VAL A 964 30.12 27.62 -43.00
C VAL A 964 29.65 29.06 -42.77
N GLN A 965 29.10 29.72 -43.81
CA GLN A 965 28.50 31.06 -43.70
C GLN A 965 27.29 31.09 -42.74
N LEU A 966 26.43 30.07 -42.79
CA LEU A 966 25.31 29.93 -41.85
C LEU A 966 25.82 29.86 -40.41
N ALA A 967 26.82 29.01 -40.13
CA ALA A 967 27.38 28.87 -38.79
C ALA A 967 28.12 30.12 -38.31
N GLN A 968 28.80 30.85 -39.21
CA GLN A 968 29.44 32.13 -38.91
C GLN A 968 28.40 33.18 -38.48
N GLU A 969 27.37 33.36 -39.30
CA GLU A 969 26.31 34.34 -39.06
C GLU A 969 25.40 33.95 -37.89
N LEU A 970 25.28 32.66 -37.57
CA LEU A 970 24.63 32.21 -36.33
C LEU A 970 25.32 32.84 -35.11
N GLN A 971 26.65 32.73 -35.02
CA GLN A 971 27.39 33.30 -33.88
C GLN A 971 27.30 34.83 -33.81
N LEU A 972 27.28 35.51 -34.97
CA LEU A 972 27.15 36.97 -35.07
C LEU A 972 25.74 37.45 -34.71
N CYS A 973 24.69 36.83 -35.26
CA CYS A 973 23.31 37.18 -34.96
C CYS A 973 22.98 36.97 -33.47
N PHE A 974 23.46 35.88 -32.86
CA PHE A 974 23.24 35.62 -31.44
C PHE A 974 23.95 36.63 -30.54
N LEU A 975 25.16 37.05 -30.91
CA LEU A 975 25.90 38.11 -30.22
C LEU A 975 25.23 39.49 -30.35
N GLN A 976 24.65 39.80 -31.52
CA GLN A 976 24.02 41.09 -31.79
C GLN A 976 22.57 41.18 -31.32
N HIS A 977 21.94 40.06 -30.94
CA HIS A 977 20.55 40.05 -30.51
C HIS A 977 20.38 40.65 -29.10
N ASP A 978 19.36 41.48 -28.92
CA ASP A 978 18.97 41.94 -27.58
C ASP A 978 18.10 40.86 -26.92
N TRP A 979 18.72 40.09 -26.03
CA TRP A 979 18.04 39.03 -25.27
C TRP A 979 17.12 39.56 -24.17
N GLY A 980 17.07 40.88 -23.94
CA GLY A 980 16.25 41.51 -22.90
C GLY A 980 16.69 41.20 -21.47
N THR A 981 17.80 40.47 -21.28
CA THR A 981 18.31 40.02 -19.99
C THR A 981 19.82 39.75 -20.05
N ASN A 982 20.52 40.04 -18.95
CA ASN A 982 21.92 39.62 -18.74
C ASN A 982 22.02 38.31 -17.93
N ALA A 983 20.91 37.80 -17.39
CA ALA A 983 20.92 36.67 -16.44
C ALA A 983 21.50 35.37 -17.05
N ILE A 984 21.34 35.20 -18.37
CA ILE A 984 21.93 34.08 -19.12
C ILE A 984 23.46 34.19 -19.16
N ASP A 985 24.00 35.38 -19.44
CA ASP A 985 25.44 35.65 -19.44
C ASP A 985 26.07 35.51 -18.05
N ASP A 986 25.41 36.05 -17.03
CA ASP A 986 25.88 35.94 -15.66
C ASP A 986 25.94 34.47 -15.21
N SER A 987 24.91 33.66 -15.51
CA SER A 987 24.96 32.20 -15.25
C SER A 987 26.10 31.49 -15.99
N TYR A 988 26.38 31.81 -17.26
CA TYR A 988 27.54 31.23 -17.94
C TYR A 988 28.87 31.60 -17.27
N ARG A 989 29.02 32.85 -16.81
CA ARG A 989 30.22 33.32 -16.11
C ARG A 989 30.36 32.63 -14.74
N GLU A 990 29.27 32.42 -14.03
CA GLU A 990 29.23 31.62 -12.80
C GLU A 990 29.64 30.16 -13.04
N PHE A 991 29.09 29.51 -14.07
CA PHE A 991 29.44 28.12 -14.42
C PHE A 991 30.93 27.96 -14.75
N GLU A 992 31.52 28.92 -15.46
CA GLU A 992 32.97 28.93 -15.72
C GLU A 992 33.80 29.14 -14.46
N GLN A 993 33.38 30.05 -13.58
CA GLN A 993 34.10 30.37 -12.34
C GLN A 993 34.06 29.17 -11.38
N GLN A 994 32.91 28.53 -11.19
CA GLN A 994 32.76 27.27 -10.44
C GLN A 994 33.66 26.16 -11.02
N ARG A 995 33.69 26.01 -12.36
CA ARG A 995 34.55 25.00 -13.01
C ARG A 995 36.05 25.25 -12.80
N ALA A 996 36.47 26.50 -12.62
CA ALA A 996 37.86 26.84 -12.29
C ALA A 996 38.22 26.67 -10.81
N GLU A 997 37.22 26.54 -9.93
CA GLU A 997 37.41 26.11 -8.54
C GLU A 997 37.50 24.57 -8.45
N GLU A 998 36.88 23.85 -9.38
CA GLU A 998 36.91 22.37 -9.45
C GLU A 998 38.10 21.77 -10.25
N ASP A 999 38.63 22.47 -11.26
CA ASP A 999 39.76 22.01 -12.09
C ASP A 999 40.83 23.10 -12.20
N GLU A 1000 41.95 22.95 -11.49
CA GLU A 1000 43.08 23.90 -11.50
C GLU A 1000 43.69 24.13 -12.90
N LYS A 1001 43.49 23.19 -13.84
CA LYS A 1001 43.94 23.33 -15.23
C LYS A 1001 42.95 24.08 -16.12
N TYR A 1002 41.74 24.37 -15.62
CA TYR A 1002 40.71 25.11 -16.33
C TYR A 1002 40.79 26.61 -16.02
N THR A 1003 41.11 27.42 -17.03
CA THR A 1003 41.01 28.88 -16.94
C THR A 1003 39.69 29.36 -17.53
N PRO A 1004 38.86 30.16 -16.82
CA PRO A 1004 37.62 30.72 -17.36
C PRO A 1004 37.87 31.55 -18.62
N PRO A 1005 37.34 31.17 -19.80
CA PRO A 1005 37.56 31.91 -21.03
C PRO A 1005 36.85 33.27 -21.07
N THR A 1006 35.78 33.46 -20.27
CA THR A 1006 34.94 34.67 -20.33
C THR A 1006 34.67 35.30 -18.96
N ALA A 1007 34.55 34.53 -17.87
CA ALA A 1007 34.10 35.04 -16.58
C ALA A 1007 34.94 36.20 -16.01
N ARG A 1008 36.25 36.17 -16.31
CA ARG A 1008 37.28 37.12 -15.84
C ARG A 1008 37.56 38.27 -16.82
N LEU A 1009 36.80 38.39 -17.92
CA LEU A 1009 36.89 39.53 -18.83
C LEU A 1009 36.24 40.78 -18.21
N ASP A 1010 36.79 41.96 -18.51
CA ASP A 1010 36.10 43.23 -18.23
C ASP A 1010 34.77 43.28 -18.98
N LEU A 1011 33.72 43.85 -18.36
CA LEU A 1011 32.36 43.83 -18.92
C LEU A 1011 32.25 44.51 -20.30
N LYS A 1012 33.09 45.52 -20.60
CA LYS A 1012 33.13 46.18 -21.93
C LYS A 1012 33.84 45.34 -22.99
N VAL A 1013 34.69 44.40 -22.57
CA VAL A 1013 35.32 43.40 -23.45
C VAL A 1013 34.38 42.21 -23.63
N TYR A 1014 33.75 41.73 -22.55
CA TYR A 1014 32.79 40.65 -22.55
C TYR A 1014 31.64 40.92 -23.53
N SER A 1015 30.91 42.03 -23.38
CA SER A 1015 29.74 42.40 -24.20
C SER A 1015 30.02 42.61 -25.69
N ARG A 1016 31.28 42.73 -26.09
CA ARG A 1016 31.69 42.78 -27.52
C ARG A 1016 31.91 41.40 -28.13
N LEU A 1017 32.01 40.36 -27.31
CA LEU A 1017 32.37 38.99 -27.70
C LEU A 1017 31.26 37.99 -27.33
N TRP A 1018 30.53 38.24 -26.25
CA TRP A 1018 29.57 37.32 -25.62
C TRP A 1018 28.30 38.07 -25.20
N ASN A 1019 27.15 37.46 -25.48
CA ASN A 1019 25.81 37.95 -25.18
C ASN A 1019 24.82 36.78 -25.39
N GLY A 1020 23.97 36.50 -24.40
CA GLY A 1020 22.89 35.52 -24.42
C GLY A 1020 23.31 34.06 -24.60
N LEU A 1021 22.45 33.30 -25.31
CA LEU A 1021 22.58 31.85 -25.45
C LEU A 1021 23.83 31.45 -26.26
N ARG A 1022 24.68 30.61 -25.67
CA ARG A 1022 25.94 30.17 -26.28
C ARG A 1022 25.75 28.86 -27.05
N VAL A 1023 25.53 28.97 -28.36
CA VAL A 1023 25.35 27.81 -29.24
C VAL A 1023 26.70 27.22 -29.65
N ARG A 1024 26.91 25.92 -29.45
CA ARG A 1024 28.05 25.17 -29.98
C ARG A 1024 27.68 24.54 -31.33
N VAL A 1025 28.63 24.48 -32.26
CA VAL A 1025 28.36 24.08 -33.66
C VAL A 1025 29.45 23.17 -34.21
N GLY A 1026 29.05 22.10 -34.90
CA GLY A 1026 29.97 21.19 -35.61
C GLY A 1026 29.53 20.94 -37.05
N ILE A 1027 30.48 21.00 -37.99
CA ILE A 1027 30.22 20.86 -39.43
C ILE A 1027 31.10 19.77 -40.05
N HIS A 1028 30.47 18.79 -40.69
CA HIS A 1028 31.16 17.74 -41.46
C HIS A 1028 30.54 17.55 -42.86
N THR A 1029 31.40 17.43 -43.87
CA THR A 1029 31.01 17.12 -45.26
C THR A 1029 31.40 15.68 -45.63
N GLY A 1030 30.47 14.93 -46.22
CA GLY A 1030 30.69 13.56 -46.68
C GLY A 1030 29.45 12.94 -47.34
N LEU A 1031 29.57 11.72 -47.86
CA LEU A 1031 28.44 11.00 -48.47
C LEU A 1031 27.45 10.50 -47.40
N CYS A 1032 26.15 10.56 -47.69
CA CYS A 1032 25.08 10.14 -46.78
C CYS A 1032 24.19 9.07 -47.40
N ASP A 1033 23.63 8.20 -46.54
CA ASP A 1033 22.43 7.43 -46.87
C ASP A 1033 21.23 8.38 -46.71
N ILE A 1034 20.76 8.92 -47.84
CA ILE A 1034 19.69 9.92 -47.90
C ILE A 1034 18.35 9.19 -48.02
N ARG A 1035 17.42 9.47 -47.10
CA ARG A 1035 16.10 8.83 -47.06
C ARG A 1035 14.99 9.86 -47.04
N HIS A 1036 13.93 9.61 -47.81
CA HIS A 1036 12.71 10.41 -47.81
C HIS A 1036 11.64 9.72 -46.96
N ASP A 1037 11.05 10.44 -46.01
CA ASP A 1037 9.99 9.95 -45.13
C ASP A 1037 8.61 10.28 -45.73
N GLU A 1038 7.80 9.24 -45.99
CA GLU A 1038 6.45 9.40 -46.55
C GLU A 1038 5.45 10.08 -45.60
N VAL A 1039 5.70 10.08 -44.28
CA VAL A 1039 4.82 10.69 -43.28
C VAL A 1039 5.14 12.17 -43.11
N THR A 1040 6.39 12.51 -42.78
CA THR A 1040 6.79 13.93 -42.61
C THR A 1040 7.04 14.67 -43.93
N LYS A 1041 7.07 13.95 -45.06
CA LYS A 1041 7.49 14.44 -46.39
C LYS A 1041 8.90 15.03 -46.40
N GLY A 1042 9.71 14.76 -45.37
CA GLY A 1042 11.05 15.30 -45.21
C GLY A 1042 12.14 14.37 -45.74
N TYR A 1043 13.35 14.91 -45.86
CA TYR A 1043 14.58 14.13 -46.07
C TYR A 1043 15.37 14.03 -44.76
N ASP A 1044 15.97 12.87 -44.51
CA ASP A 1044 16.84 12.58 -43.37
C ASP A 1044 18.11 11.86 -43.85
N TYR A 1045 19.19 11.95 -43.07
CA TYR A 1045 20.55 11.59 -43.47
C TYR A 1045 21.16 10.63 -42.46
N TYR A 1046 21.61 9.47 -42.94
CA TYR A 1046 22.15 8.39 -42.13
C TYR A 1046 23.58 8.02 -42.56
N GLY A 1047 24.26 7.24 -41.71
CA GLY A 1047 25.62 6.73 -41.95
C GLY A 1047 26.71 7.44 -41.14
N ARG A 1048 27.97 7.37 -41.61
CA ARG A 1048 29.13 7.89 -40.87
C ARG A 1048 29.16 9.44 -40.82
N THR A 1049 28.72 10.10 -41.89
CA THR A 1049 28.74 11.56 -42.03
C THR A 1049 27.91 12.30 -40.97
N PRO A 1050 26.61 11.99 -40.71
CA PRO A 1050 25.85 12.62 -39.62
C PRO A 1050 26.45 12.32 -38.25
N ASN A 1051 26.94 11.09 -38.02
CA ASN A 1051 27.60 10.73 -36.76
C ASN A 1051 28.86 11.57 -36.53
N MET A 1052 29.67 11.79 -37.57
CA MET A 1052 30.87 12.63 -37.52
C MET A 1052 30.52 14.09 -37.25
N ALA A 1053 29.49 14.64 -37.92
CA ALA A 1053 29.02 16.00 -37.70
C ALA A 1053 28.57 16.23 -36.24
N ALA A 1054 27.75 15.32 -35.70
CA ALA A 1054 27.30 15.36 -34.31
C ALA A 1054 28.45 15.17 -33.31
N ARG A 1055 29.43 14.30 -33.59
CA ARG A 1055 30.61 14.17 -32.72
C ARG A 1055 31.48 15.43 -32.73
N THR A 1056 31.60 16.08 -33.89
CA THR A 1056 32.31 17.36 -34.05
C THR A 1056 31.63 18.48 -33.25
N GLU A 1057 30.30 18.54 -33.25
CA GLU A 1057 29.52 19.47 -32.41
C GLU A 1057 29.74 19.19 -30.92
N SER A 1058 29.67 17.91 -30.51
CA SER A 1058 29.69 17.54 -29.09
C SER A 1058 30.98 17.89 -28.33
N VAL A 1059 32.10 18.10 -29.06
CA VAL A 1059 33.38 18.51 -28.48
C VAL A 1059 33.62 20.03 -28.54
N ALA A 1060 32.77 20.79 -29.23
CA ALA A 1060 32.83 22.25 -29.29
C ALA A 1060 32.31 22.89 -28.00
N ASN A 1061 32.90 24.02 -27.60
CA ASN A 1061 32.39 24.85 -26.51
C ASN A 1061 31.24 25.75 -26.98
N GLY A 1062 30.45 26.28 -26.05
CA GLY A 1062 29.43 27.28 -26.36
C GLY A 1062 30.02 28.49 -27.07
N GLY A 1063 29.40 28.90 -28.17
CA GLY A 1063 29.89 29.99 -29.02
C GLY A 1063 31.00 29.60 -30.02
N GLN A 1064 31.46 28.34 -30.01
CA GLN A 1064 32.52 27.81 -30.86
C GLN A 1064 31.91 27.10 -32.09
N VAL A 1065 32.56 27.26 -33.24
CA VAL A 1065 32.21 26.55 -34.48
C VAL A 1065 33.41 25.70 -34.90
N LEU A 1066 33.23 24.38 -34.98
CA LEU A 1066 34.25 23.44 -35.45
C LEU A 1066 33.88 22.89 -36.82
N ILE A 1067 34.84 22.89 -37.73
CA ILE A 1067 34.71 22.29 -39.06
C ILE A 1067 35.79 21.21 -39.22
N THR A 1068 35.39 20.02 -39.65
CA THR A 1068 36.36 18.94 -39.92
C THR A 1068 37.24 19.28 -41.13
N GLY A 1069 38.43 18.67 -41.22
CA GLY A 1069 39.30 18.76 -42.39
C GLY A 1069 38.61 18.35 -43.70
N SER A 1070 37.66 17.40 -43.66
CA SER A 1070 36.81 17.06 -44.81
C SER A 1070 35.99 18.27 -45.29
N THR A 1071 35.37 19.01 -44.36
CA THR A 1071 34.61 20.24 -44.65
C THR A 1071 35.54 21.33 -45.21
N TYR A 1072 36.67 21.57 -44.56
CA TYR A 1072 37.63 22.61 -44.96
C TYR A 1072 38.25 22.34 -46.34
N LEU A 1073 38.52 21.06 -46.66
CA LEU A 1073 39.00 20.65 -47.98
C LEU A 1073 37.90 20.63 -49.05
N SER A 1074 36.62 20.49 -48.65
CA SER A 1074 35.46 20.58 -49.56
C SER A 1074 35.13 22.02 -49.99
N LEU A 1075 35.75 23.03 -49.38
CA LEU A 1075 35.73 24.42 -49.85
C LEU A 1075 36.74 24.60 -51.01
N SER A 1076 36.42 25.49 -51.94
CA SER A 1076 37.39 25.98 -52.93
C SER A 1076 38.49 26.84 -52.29
N ALA A 1077 39.54 27.16 -53.05
CA ALA A 1077 40.60 28.06 -52.56
C ALA A 1077 40.05 29.46 -52.26
N GLU A 1078 39.24 30.02 -53.16
CA GLU A 1078 38.60 31.33 -53.04
C GLU A 1078 37.63 31.41 -51.84
N GLU A 1079 36.93 30.31 -51.51
CA GLU A 1079 36.05 30.23 -50.34
C GLU A 1079 36.85 30.10 -49.03
N ARG A 1080 38.01 29.43 -49.04
CA ARG A 1080 38.91 29.37 -47.88
C ARG A 1080 39.55 30.71 -47.54
N GLU A 1081 39.83 31.55 -48.54
CA GLU A 1081 40.34 32.91 -48.33
C GLU A 1081 39.31 33.86 -47.70
N GLN A 1082 38.01 33.52 -47.77
CA GLN A 1082 36.91 34.31 -47.20
C GLN A 1082 36.59 33.96 -45.74
N ILE A 1083 37.21 32.94 -45.17
CA ILE A 1083 36.94 32.49 -43.79
C ILE A 1083 38.20 32.53 -42.92
N ASP A 1084 38.07 33.10 -41.72
CA ASP A 1084 39.11 33.06 -40.70
C ASP A 1084 39.00 31.73 -39.93
N VAL A 1085 40.06 30.92 -39.96
CA VAL A 1085 40.12 29.61 -39.29
C VAL A 1085 41.41 29.40 -38.51
N THR A 1086 41.27 28.79 -37.33
CA THR A 1086 42.40 28.32 -36.51
C THR A 1086 42.49 26.79 -36.61
N ALA A 1087 43.61 26.25 -37.08
CA ALA A 1087 43.84 24.80 -37.05
C ALA A 1087 44.03 24.31 -35.60
N LEU A 1088 43.27 23.27 -35.22
CA LEU A 1088 43.36 22.63 -33.90
C LEU A 1088 44.08 21.25 -33.95
N GLY A 1089 44.41 20.77 -35.15
CA GLY A 1089 45.07 19.48 -35.39
C GLY A 1089 44.14 18.28 -35.31
N GLY A 1090 44.72 17.08 -35.30
CA GLY A 1090 44.01 15.82 -35.15
C GLY A 1090 43.39 15.62 -33.76
N VAL A 1091 42.06 15.64 -33.69
CA VAL A 1091 41.28 15.48 -32.45
C VAL A 1091 40.68 14.07 -32.40
N PRO A 1092 40.94 13.28 -31.34
CA PRO A 1092 40.31 11.97 -31.17
C PRO A 1092 38.81 12.14 -30.86
N LEU A 1093 37.96 11.51 -31.67
CA LEU A 1093 36.50 11.53 -31.48
C LEU A 1093 35.98 10.15 -31.10
N ARG A 1094 35.12 10.10 -30.07
CA ARG A 1094 34.57 8.85 -29.54
C ARG A 1094 33.84 8.03 -30.61
N GLY A 1095 34.39 6.86 -30.93
CA GLY A 1095 33.85 5.92 -31.92
C GLY A 1095 34.30 6.20 -33.36
N VAL A 1096 35.24 7.13 -33.57
CA VAL A 1096 35.99 7.30 -34.82
C VAL A 1096 37.37 6.67 -34.61
N PRO A 1097 37.86 5.77 -35.49
CA PRO A 1097 39.12 5.07 -35.27
C PRO A 1097 40.37 5.95 -35.41
N ASP A 1098 40.31 6.94 -36.29
CA ASP A 1098 41.42 7.85 -36.60
C ASP A 1098 41.14 9.26 -36.01
N PRO A 1099 42.13 9.96 -35.45
CA PRO A 1099 41.99 11.36 -35.07
C PRO A 1099 41.56 12.23 -36.25
N VAL A 1100 40.60 13.11 -36.02
CA VAL A 1100 39.99 13.95 -37.07
C VAL A 1100 40.62 15.32 -37.04
N GLU A 1101 41.25 15.73 -38.14
CA GLU A 1101 41.75 17.11 -38.30
C GLU A 1101 40.60 18.11 -38.11
N MET A 1102 40.78 19.05 -37.16
CA MET A 1102 39.79 20.06 -36.81
C MET A 1102 40.30 21.47 -37.07
N TYR A 1103 39.38 22.32 -37.55
CA TYR A 1103 39.56 23.75 -37.69
C TYR A 1103 38.46 24.46 -36.91
N GLN A 1104 38.83 25.41 -36.07
CA GLN A 1104 37.87 26.36 -35.50
C GLN A 1104 37.61 27.46 -36.51
N LEU A 1105 36.34 27.72 -36.83
CA LEU A 1105 35.93 28.91 -37.56
C LEU A 1105 35.84 30.09 -36.58
N ASN A 1106 36.63 31.13 -36.82
CA ASN A 1106 36.75 32.31 -35.95
C ASN A 1106 35.59 33.29 -36.20
N ALA A 1107 34.35 32.81 -36.05
CA ALA A 1107 33.14 33.52 -36.46
C ALA A 1107 32.93 34.88 -35.77
N VAL A 1108 33.35 35.00 -34.51
CA VAL A 1108 33.45 36.26 -33.77
C VAL A 1108 34.92 36.47 -33.42
N PRO A 1109 35.64 37.35 -34.14
CA PRO A 1109 37.05 37.60 -33.89
C PRO A 1109 37.33 38.03 -32.45
N GLY A 1110 38.32 37.39 -31.81
CA GLY A 1110 38.70 37.64 -30.43
C GLY A 1110 37.99 36.78 -29.37
N ARG A 1111 37.05 35.90 -29.74
CA ARG A 1111 36.58 34.85 -28.81
C ARG A 1111 37.69 33.85 -28.52
N ASN A 1112 37.94 33.60 -27.24
CA ASN A 1112 38.74 32.50 -26.75
C ASN A 1112 37.83 31.41 -26.17
N PHE A 1113 38.28 30.16 -26.22
CA PHE A 1113 37.53 29.01 -25.72
C PHE A 1113 38.41 28.19 -24.78
N ALA A 1114 37.79 27.40 -23.92
CA ALA A 1114 38.49 26.36 -23.17
C ALA A 1114 38.97 25.24 -24.12
N ALA A 1115 39.75 24.30 -23.58
CA ALA A 1115 40.07 23.05 -24.29
C ALA A 1115 38.79 22.37 -24.81
N LEU A 1116 38.90 21.65 -25.93
CA LEU A 1116 37.77 20.91 -26.50
C LEU A 1116 37.18 19.93 -25.48
N ARG A 1117 35.87 19.72 -25.54
CA ARG A 1117 35.08 18.97 -24.55
C ARG A 1117 35.21 17.45 -24.75
N LEU A 1118 36.45 16.97 -24.81
CA LEU A 1118 36.79 15.56 -24.91
C LEU A 1118 36.39 14.83 -23.62
N GLU A 1119 35.69 13.69 -23.75
CA GLU A 1119 35.58 12.75 -22.64
C GLU A 1119 36.99 12.22 -22.35
N ARG A 1120 37.57 12.55 -21.18
CA ARG A 1120 38.83 11.96 -20.71
C ARG A 1120 38.76 10.43 -20.82
N GLU A 1121 39.55 9.87 -21.73
CA GLU A 1121 40.14 8.56 -21.54
C GLU A 1121 41.15 8.69 -20.39
N ILE A 1122 41.10 7.75 -19.46
CA ILE A 1122 42.15 7.61 -18.45
C ILE A 1122 43.14 6.65 -19.10
N GLU A 1123 44.40 7.09 -19.24
CA GLU A 1123 45.46 6.30 -19.84
C GLU A 1123 45.72 5.04 -19.00
N ASP A 1124 45.72 3.88 -19.66
CA ASP A 1124 46.16 2.62 -19.07
C ASP A 1124 47.70 2.58 -19.07
N GLU A 1125 48.35 2.87 -17.94
CA GLU A 1125 49.72 2.42 -17.68
C GLU A 1125 49.69 1.02 -17.07
N ASP A 1126 50.00 -0.01 -17.86
CA ASP A 1126 50.53 -1.29 -17.35
C ASP A 1126 51.05 -2.18 -18.51
N ASP A 1127 52.31 -1.99 -18.92
CA ASP A 1127 53.16 -3.09 -19.43
C ASP A 1127 54.65 -2.79 -19.24
N VAL A 1128 55.22 -3.24 -18.11
CA VAL A 1128 56.41 -4.10 -18.00
C VAL A 1128 56.52 -4.53 -16.54
N GLY A 1129 56.24 -5.81 -16.26
CA GLY A 1129 56.31 -6.32 -14.89
C GLY A 1129 57.74 -6.65 -14.43
N THR A 1130 58.08 -6.33 -13.16
CA THR A 1130 58.78 -7.25 -12.24
C THR A 1130 58.92 -6.65 -10.83
N GLY A 1131 58.62 -7.45 -9.79
CA GLY A 1131 59.22 -7.26 -8.46
C GLY A 1131 58.31 -6.93 -7.27
N SER A 1132 58.03 -7.96 -6.47
CA SER A 1132 57.96 -7.92 -5.00
C SER A 1132 56.90 -7.07 -4.26
N SER A 1133 55.89 -7.77 -3.73
CA SER A 1133 55.44 -7.71 -2.32
C SER A 1133 55.61 -6.40 -1.51
N ALA A 1134 54.49 -5.74 -1.16
CA ALA A 1134 54.06 -5.56 0.24
C ALA A 1134 52.63 -4.98 0.40
N SER A 1135 51.87 -5.57 1.32
CA SER A 1135 50.81 -5.02 2.21
C SER A 1135 49.90 -3.84 1.83
N GLU A 1136 48.62 -4.03 2.16
CA GLU A 1136 47.55 -3.04 2.33
C GLU A 1136 47.97 -1.70 2.98
N SER A 1137 47.62 -0.57 2.33
CA SER A 1137 46.87 0.56 2.93
C SER A 1137 46.76 1.73 1.93
N SER A 1138 45.80 2.63 2.19
CA SER A 1138 45.67 3.96 1.53
C SER A 1138 44.99 4.02 0.15
N PHE A 1139 43.69 3.75 0.10
CA PHE A 1139 42.76 4.60 -0.66
C PHE A 1139 41.44 4.73 0.10
N ASN A 1140 41.34 5.80 0.90
CA ASN A 1140 40.11 6.19 1.58
C ASN A 1140 39.76 7.62 1.17
N GLU A 1141 38.47 7.96 1.31
CA GLU A 1141 37.92 9.33 1.27
C GLU A 1141 37.92 10.09 -0.08
N CYS A 1142 36.82 9.94 -0.81
CA CYS A 1142 36.04 11.12 -1.20
C CYS A 1142 34.65 10.98 -0.58
N GLY A 1143 34.31 11.88 0.35
CA GLY A 1143 33.05 11.81 1.10
C GLY A 1143 31.83 12.10 0.22
N LEU A 1144 30.78 11.29 0.35
CA LEU A 1144 29.45 11.61 -0.20
C LEU A 1144 28.78 12.68 0.67
N THR A 1145 28.07 13.64 0.06
CA THR A 1145 27.22 14.59 0.81
C THR A 1145 26.14 13.83 1.60
N ALA A 1146 25.59 14.43 2.66
CA ALA A 1146 24.54 13.78 3.47
C ALA A 1146 23.34 13.32 2.63
N THR A 1147 22.94 14.14 1.66
CA THR A 1147 21.89 13.83 0.68
C THR A 1147 22.30 12.69 -0.25
N ALA A 1148 23.54 12.66 -0.74
CA ALA A 1148 24.07 11.54 -1.51
C ALA A 1148 24.21 10.25 -0.67
N GLN A 1149 24.45 10.33 0.64
CA GLN A 1149 24.42 9.18 1.54
C GLN A 1149 23.00 8.65 1.74
N GLN A 1150 22.00 9.52 1.92
CA GLN A 1150 20.59 9.12 1.94
C GLN A 1150 20.17 8.43 0.64
N VAL A 1151 20.49 9.02 -0.52
CA VAL A 1151 20.18 8.40 -1.82
C VAL A 1151 20.89 7.05 -1.99
N ALA A 1152 22.16 6.92 -1.55
CA ALA A 1152 22.87 5.64 -1.58
C ALA A 1152 22.18 4.60 -0.69
N GLY A 1153 21.78 4.98 0.53
CA GLY A 1153 21.05 4.12 1.45
C GLY A 1153 19.67 3.70 0.92
N CYS A 1154 18.92 4.61 0.29
CA CYS A 1154 17.64 4.29 -0.35
C CYS A 1154 17.82 3.33 -1.53
N ILE A 1155 18.81 3.54 -2.39
CA ILE A 1155 19.10 2.62 -3.50
C ILE A 1155 19.49 1.26 -2.96
N ASP A 1156 20.47 1.18 -2.05
CA ASP A 1156 20.95 -0.10 -1.49
C ASP A 1156 19.85 -0.84 -0.70
N ALA A 1157 18.94 -0.13 -0.01
CA ALA A 1157 17.77 -0.75 0.63
C ALA A 1157 16.75 -1.29 -0.39
N LEU A 1158 16.47 -0.54 -1.46
CA LEU A 1158 15.53 -0.94 -2.51
C LEU A 1158 16.03 -2.14 -3.33
N ILE A 1159 17.34 -2.21 -3.60
CA ILE A 1159 17.90 -3.25 -4.48
C ILE A 1159 18.59 -4.38 -3.72
N GLY A 1160 18.99 -4.20 -2.46
CA GLY A 1160 19.84 -5.11 -1.70
C GLY A 1160 19.28 -6.52 -1.54
N ALA A 1161 17.95 -6.66 -1.47
CA ALA A 1161 17.26 -7.95 -1.39
C ALA A 1161 17.35 -8.81 -2.66
N PHE A 1162 17.73 -8.24 -3.81
CA PHE A 1162 17.81 -8.97 -5.08
C PHE A 1162 19.18 -9.64 -5.29
N PRO A 1163 19.25 -10.75 -6.05
CA PRO A 1163 20.52 -11.31 -6.52
C PRO A 1163 21.31 -10.29 -7.36
N VAL A 1164 22.64 -10.36 -7.31
CA VAL A 1164 23.55 -9.37 -7.94
C VAL A 1164 23.27 -9.15 -9.44
N ILE A 1165 22.88 -10.19 -10.18
CA ILE A 1165 22.52 -10.12 -11.61
C ILE A 1165 21.23 -9.29 -11.85
N GLN A 1166 20.27 -9.33 -10.93
CA GLN A 1166 19.06 -8.50 -11.00
C GLN A 1166 19.36 -7.05 -10.61
N ARG A 1167 20.19 -6.84 -9.57
CA ARG A 1167 20.69 -5.51 -9.20
C ARG A 1167 21.48 -4.86 -10.34
N GLN A 1168 22.32 -5.62 -11.03
CA GLN A 1168 23.02 -5.18 -12.24
C GLN A 1168 22.06 -4.62 -13.28
N LYS A 1169 20.95 -5.33 -13.57
CA LYS A 1169 19.97 -4.88 -14.57
C LYS A 1169 19.27 -3.60 -14.15
N MET A 1170 18.92 -3.45 -12.87
CA MET A 1170 18.28 -2.23 -12.34
C MET A 1170 19.26 -1.04 -12.31
N LEU A 1171 20.47 -1.24 -11.77
CA LEU A 1171 21.51 -0.21 -11.68
C LEU A 1171 22.01 0.22 -13.07
N ALA A 1172 22.00 -0.67 -14.07
CA ALA A 1172 22.27 -0.29 -15.47
C ALA A 1172 21.25 0.74 -15.99
N THR A 1173 19.95 0.53 -15.77
CA THR A 1173 18.90 1.49 -16.16
C THR A 1173 19.06 2.84 -15.46
N PHE A 1174 19.44 2.84 -14.18
CA PHE A 1174 19.77 4.09 -13.47
C PHE A 1174 21.06 4.75 -13.99
N CYS A 1175 22.07 3.96 -14.38
CA CYS A 1175 23.29 4.47 -15.01
C CYS A 1175 23.00 5.13 -16.36
N GLU A 1176 22.14 4.55 -17.19
CA GLU A 1176 21.70 5.15 -18.45
C GLU A 1176 20.92 6.45 -18.18
N ARG A 1177 19.89 6.41 -17.32
CA ARG A 1177 19.03 7.56 -17.02
C ARG A 1177 19.76 8.75 -16.40
N TRP A 1178 20.78 8.49 -15.58
CA TRP A 1178 21.57 9.54 -14.92
C TRP A 1178 22.94 9.77 -15.59
N HIS A 1179 23.24 9.15 -16.72
CA HIS A 1179 24.55 9.19 -17.40
C HIS A 1179 25.74 8.94 -16.45
N VAL A 1180 25.72 7.81 -15.76
CA VAL A 1180 26.80 7.35 -14.85
C VAL A 1180 27.56 6.22 -15.55
N LYS A 1181 28.88 6.39 -15.76
CA LYS A 1181 29.69 5.35 -16.40
C LYS A 1181 29.84 4.12 -15.49
N LYS A 1182 29.46 2.95 -16.00
CA LYS A 1182 29.74 1.62 -15.39
C LYS A 1182 31.26 1.50 -15.15
N PRO A 1183 31.73 0.96 -14.02
CA PRO A 1183 33.16 0.69 -13.83
C PRO A 1183 33.69 -0.32 -14.87
N PRO A 1184 34.87 -0.07 -15.47
CA PRO A 1184 35.54 -1.02 -16.37
C PRO A 1184 36.10 -2.24 -15.60
N GLY A 1185 36.41 -3.32 -16.31
CA GLY A 1185 37.07 -4.52 -15.73
C GLY A 1185 36.16 -5.52 -14.99
N VAL A 1186 34.83 -5.31 -14.96
CA VAL A 1186 33.89 -6.18 -14.23
C VAL A 1186 33.05 -7.03 -15.20
N ASP A 1187 33.59 -8.18 -15.59
CA ASP A 1187 32.90 -9.23 -16.36
C ASP A 1187 31.89 -10.03 -15.52
N ALA A 1188 32.03 -10.02 -14.20
CA ALA A 1188 31.06 -10.56 -13.25
C ALA A 1188 30.77 -9.53 -12.15
N TRP A 1189 29.56 -8.96 -12.12
CA TRP A 1189 29.17 -8.03 -11.05
C TRP A 1189 29.22 -8.77 -9.70
N ASN A 1190 29.81 -8.11 -8.71
CA ASN A 1190 29.84 -8.55 -7.32
C ASN A 1190 29.27 -7.45 -6.39
N GLU A 1191 29.15 -7.76 -5.10
CA GLU A 1191 28.57 -6.86 -4.09
C GLU A 1191 29.29 -5.49 -4.03
N ALA A 1192 30.62 -5.49 -4.14
CA ALA A 1192 31.43 -4.27 -4.18
C ALA A 1192 31.18 -3.43 -5.45
N SER A 1193 30.97 -4.09 -6.59
CA SER A 1193 30.64 -3.45 -7.87
C SER A 1193 29.27 -2.77 -7.83
N CYS A 1194 28.25 -3.46 -7.29
CA CYS A 1194 26.94 -2.87 -7.03
C CYS A 1194 27.05 -1.62 -6.17
N ARG A 1195 27.73 -1.72 -5.02
CA ARG A 1195 27.89 -0.62 -4.06
C ARG A 1195 28.65 0.57 -4.67
N CYS A 1196 29.67 0.32 -5.50
CA CYS A 1196 30.38 1.36 -6.24
C CYS A 1196 29.45 2.10 -7.22
N VAL A 1197 28.63 1.35 -7.97
CA VAL A 1197 27.67 1.93 -8.91
C VAL A 1197 26.56 2.70 -8.18
N THR A 1198 25.98 2.16 -7.10
CA THR A 1198 25.03 2.86 -6.23
C THR A 1198 25.61 4.20 -5.78
N ARG A 1199 26.84 4.20 -5.23
CA ARG A 1199 27.50 5.43 -4.75
C ARG A 1199 27.74 6.46 -5.86
N ARG A 1200 28.10 6.03 -7.07
CA ARG A 1200 28.26 6.93 -8.23
C ARG A 1200 26.94 7.56 -8.68
N ILE A 1201 25.85 6.79 -8.69
CA ILE A 1201 24.50 7.32 -8.96
C ILE A 1201 24.10 8.30 -7.86
N ALA A 1202 24.24 7.91 -6.60
CA ALA A 1202 23.87 8.72 -5.46
C ALA A 1202 24.66 10.04 -5.35
N ALA A 1203 25.96 10.04 -5.69
CA ALA A 1203 26.77 11.26 -5.81
C ALA A 1203 26.30 12.23 -6.91
N LYS A 1204 25.60 11.72 -7.93
CA LYS A 1204 25.09 12.53 -9.04
C LYS A 1204 23.67 13.02 -8.78
N VAL A 1205 22.80 12.17 -8.24
CA VAL A 1205 21.44 12.52 -7.80
C VAL A 1205 21.48 13.48 -6.60
N GLY A 1206 22.32 13.20 -5.60
CA GLY A 1206 22.48 14.03 -4.41
C GLY A 1206 22.89 15.46 -4.75
N ARG A 1207 23.83 15.66 -5.68
CA ARG A 1207 24.21 17.00 -6.16
C ARG A 1207 23.05 17.78 -6.81
N VAL A 1208 22.15 17.11 -7.52
CA VAL A 1208 20.95 17.75 -8.09
C VAL A 1208 19.96 18.15 -6.98
N MET A 1209 19.79 17.32 -5.95
CA MET A 1209 18.96 17.64 -4.79
C MET A 1209 19.56 18.76 -3.91
N ASP A 1210 20.88 18.76 -3.74
CA ASP A 1210 21.63 19.78 -3.00
C ASP A 1210 21.60 21.15 -3.74
N PHE A 1211 21.46 21.15 -5.07
CA PHE A 1211 21.24 22.37 -5.86
C PHE A 1211 19.82 22.92 -5.70
N GLY A 1212 18.80 22.06 -5.76
CA GLY A 1212 17.40 22.46 -5.59
C GLY A 1212 17.06 23.03 -4.21
N THR A 1213 17.73 22.55 -3.16
CA THR A 1213 17.57 23.08 -1.79
C THR A 1213 18.30 24.40 -1.55
N ARG A 1214 19.35 24.71 -2.32
CA ARG A 1214 20.01 26.02 -2.27
C ARG A 1214 19.17 27.10 -2.97
N ASN A 1215 18.60 26.81 -4.14
CA ASN A 1215 17.79 27.79 -4.86
C ASN A 1215 16.44 28.12 -4.19
N THR A 1216 15.88 27.22 -3.37
CA THR A 1216 14.71 27.53 -2.53
C THR A 1216 15.03 28.33 -1.27
N SER A 1217 16.32 28.45 -0.89
CA SER A 1217 16.76 29.30 0.22
C SER A 1217 17.15 30.72 -0.21
N SER A 1218 17.54 30.92 -1.49
CA SER A 1218 17.74 32.25 -2.08
C SER A 1218 16.42 32.94 -2.46
N SER A 1219 15.32 32.21 -2.66
CA SER A 1219 13.98 32.79 -2.89
C SER A 1219 13.28 33.29 -1.61
N VAL A 1220 13.95 33.28 -0.45
CA VAL A 1220 13.41 33.70 0.87
C VAL A 1220 14.18 34.89 1.46
N THR A 1221 15.20 35.41 0.77
CA THR A 1221 16.13 36.44 1.29
C THR A 1221 16.06 37.78 0.56
N SER A 1222 14.86 38.38 0.48
CA SER A 1222 14.72 39.83 0.21
C SER A 1222 13.51 40.47 0.92
N LEU A 1223 13.38 40.22 2.22
CA LEU A 1223 12.59 41.05 3.13
C LEU A 1223 13.37 41.35 4.42
N GLU A 1224 14.64 41.74 4.25
CA GLU A 1224 15.43 42.33 5.33
C GLU A 1224 15.01 43.77 5.60
N ARG A 1225 14.78 44.11 6.88
CA ARG A 1225 15.82 44.75 7.69
C ARG A 1225 15.40 44.90 9.16
N GLY A 1226 16.25 44.43 10.08
CA GLY A 1226 15.94 44.48 11.51
C GLY A 1226 17.07 44.08 12.47
N GLY A 1227 18.33 44.41 12.18
CA GLY A 1227 19.42 44.40 13.17
C GLY A 1227 20.28 43.13 13.23
N SER A 1228 21.52 43.23 12.75
CA SER A 1228 22.59 42.25 13.00
C SER A 1228 23.19 42.42 14.40
N LEU A 1229 23.66 41.33 15.03
CA LEU A 1229 24.80 41.40 15.94
C LEU A 1229 25.56 40.05 16.02
N PHE A 1230 26.89 40.16 15.98
CA PHE A 1230 27.94 39.14 16.17
C PHE A 1230 28.34 38.19 15.03
N SER A 1231 29.66 38.09 14.90
CA SER A 1231 30.49 37.31 13.97
C SER A 1231 31.82 36.98 14.74
N PRO A 1232 32.80 36.21 14.23
CA PRO A 1232 32.95 34.82 14.68
C PRO A 1232 34.38 34.40 15.14
N GLY A 1233 34.49 33.16 15.63
CA GLY A 1233 35.72 32.36 15.85
C GLY A 1233 35.30 30.98 16.36
N GLY A 1234 35.87 29.82 15.98
CA GLY A 1234 37.22 29.53 15.50
C GLY A 1234 38.11 29.15 16.69
N ALA A 1235 38.66 27.93 16.84
CA ALA A 1235 38.66 26.75 15.96
C ALA A 1235 39.05 25.44 16.73
N THR A 1236 39.20 24.33 15.99
CA THR A 1236 40.07 23.14 16.22
C THR A 1236 39.76 22.03 17.26
N VAL A 1237 39.47 20.83 16.71
CA VAL A 1237 40.22 19.54 16.88
C VAL A 1237 39.82 18.48 17.96
N ALA A 1238 39.56 17.25 17.42
CA ALA A 1238 39.83 15.88 17.93
C ALA A 1238 38.82 15.03 18.74
N THR A 1239 38.74 13.76 18.27
CA THR A 1239 38.54 12.46 18.97
C THR A 1239 37.21 12.05 19.65
N VAL A 1240 36.48 11.16 18.96
CA VAL A 1240 36.25 9.72 19.28
C VAL A 1240 35.82 9.31 20.72
N ALA A 1241 34.73 8.53 20.75
CA ALA A 1241 34.33 7.45 21.69
C ALA A 1241 33.22 7.68 22.75
N SER A 1242 32.23 6.77 22.65
CA SER A 1242 31.55 6.01 23.72
C SER A 1242 30.74 6.68 24.86
N SER A 1243 29.45 6.31 24.86
CA SER A 1243 28.64 5.82 26.00
C SER A 1243 28.26 6.72 27.20
N SER A 1244 26.94 6.82 27.35
CA SER A 1244 26.14 6.63 28.59
C SER A 1244 25.82 7.80 29.55
N ASN A 1245 24.52 7.82 29.87
CA ASN A 1245 23.86 8.22 31.12
C ASN A 1245 23.49 9.70 31.44
N PHE A 1246 22.16 9.90 31.50
CA PHE A 1246 21.37 10.66 32.47
C PHE A 1246 21.79 12.09 32.87
N SER A 1247 20.91 13.07 32.61
CA SER A 1247 19.86 13.44 33.59
C SER A 1247 18.92 14.57 33.09
N TYR A 1248 17.72 14.63 33.69
CA TYR A 1248 16.68 15.64 33.46
C TYR A 1248 17.05 17.01 34.07
N VAL A 1249 16.66 18.11 33.39
CA VAL A 1249 16.30 19.38 34.05
C VAL A 1249 15.03 19.93 33.39
N GLU A 1250 14.04 20.31 34.21
CA GLU A 1250 12.75 20.83 33.77
C GLU A 1250 12.78 22.31 33.35
N GLY A 1251 11.96 22.64 32.35
CA GLY A 1251 11.06 23.80 32.44
C GLY A 1251 11.51 25.13 31.83
N ARG A 1252 10.73 25.59 30.84
CA ARG A 1252 9.79 26.71 31.05
C ARG A 1252 8.74 26.79 29.94
N ARG A 1253 7.49 27.08 30.35
CA ARG A 1253 6.36 27.42 29.48
C ARG A 1253 6.41 28.92 29.14
N CYS A 1254 5.80 29.31 28.03
CA CYS A 1254 5.08 30.59 27.95
C CYS A 1254 3.74 30.40 27.20
N THR A 1255 2.66 30.53 27.95
CA THR A 1255 1.28 30.68 27.48
C THR A 1255 1.04 32.11 26.99
N LEU A 1256 0.06 32.34 26.11
CA LEU A 1256 -0.65 33.63 26.10
C LEU A 1256 -2.16 33.44 25.90
N HIS A 1257 -2.94 34.36 26.47
CA HIS A 1257 -4.37 34.22 26.73
C HIS A 1257 -5.27 34.91 25.68
N LEU A 1258 -6.48 34.39 25.53
CA LEU A 1258 -7.65 35.13 25.06
C LEU A 1258 -8.04 36.22 26.08
N ILE A 1259 -8.59 37.34 25.58
CA ILE A 1259 -9.33 38.32 26.38
C ILE A 1259 -10.69 38.55 25.70
N ASP A 1260 -11.76 38.30 26.45
CA ASP A 1260 -13.14 38.64 26.10
C ASP A 1260 -13.42 40.14 26.22
N LEU A 1261 -14.38 40.63 25.44
CA LEU A 1261 -15.18 41.82 25.78
C LEU A 1261 -16.64 41.60 25.38
N GLU A 1262 -17.53 41.52 26.37
CA GLU A 1262 -18.98 41.51 26.19
C GLU A 1262 -19.56 42.93 26.00
N SER A 1263 -20.76 42.95 25.44
CA SER A 1263 -21.64 44.06 25.06
C SER A 1263 -22.00 45.11 26.12
N VAL A 1264 -22.29 46.35 25.69
CA VAL A 1264 -23.42 47.19 26.18
C VAL A 1264 -24.03 48.08 25.07
N GLU A 1265 -25.29 47.80 24.72
CA GLU A 1265 -26.45 48.68 24.38
C GLU A 1265 -26.40 49.90 23.40
N SER A 1266 -27.18 49.76 22.32
CA SER A 1266 -28.44 50.53 22.02
C SER A 1266 -28.57 51.50 20.82
N ALA A 1267 -29.70 51.29 20.11
CA ALA A 1267 -30.66 52.26 19.56
C ALA A 1267 -30.68 52.65 18.05
N SER A 1268 -31.76 52.21 17.38
CA SER A 1268 -32.43 52.80 16.17
C SER A 1268 -31.69 52.75 14.82
N GLN A 1269 -32.33 52.59 13.64
CA GLN A 1269 -33.75 52.36 13.29
C GLN A 1269 -33.87 51.64 11.91
N TYR A 1270 -34.95 50.89 11.71
CA TYR A 1270 -35.43 50.26 10.45
C TYR A 1270 -35.98 51.29 9.43
N PRO A 1271 -36.50 50.93 8.21
CA PRO A 1271 -36.46 49.65 7.46
C PRO A 1271 -36.13 49.76 5.94
N SER A 1272 -35.68 48.66 5.31
CA SER A 1272 -36.47 47.86 4.34
C SER A 1272 -35.71 46.60 3.90
#